data_AF-A0A3A4PUH7-F1
#
_entry.id   AF-A0A3A4PUH7-F1
#
_cell.length_a   1.000
_cell.length_b   1.000
_cell.length_c   1.000
_cell.angle_alpha   90.00
_cell.angle_beta   90.00
_cell.angle_gamma   90.00
#
_symmetry.space_group_name_H-M   'P 1'
#
loop_
_entity.id
_entity.type
_entity.pdbx_description
1 polymer ?
#
loop_
_entity_poly.entity_id
_entity_poly.type
_entity_poly.pdbx_seq_one_letter_code
_entity_poly.pdbx_strand_id
1 'polypeptide(L)'
;MAHAGSVLALLAGPAMGQFKWDGSCADPEGNWHFCCDRGQLKDNNWELEPQPQCPPFPGPFDDVDLNGAAVRLVDRPAAIKSLMHGHLILFKPLDVEESVMLDRLTLNNQLTLGGSLTVTGQWDWQGGHLIGPEGSEAFANDRLRMFGTGHKVITDRKVVCRGAATWADSGRIQLNGGAIENQVSFTFDNASFIEGAGRFINKGMFSKTVNPGETRVAGGLIPFENAESGTIDVQVGTLFLEGGGESRGAISVAQDAVLRINTQNPAAPFTFKGNTQITGDGSVVISGNGVKADQGVQVGAMNARLLGALHGPGRFAFTNLEWEGGTIQAEAGVFVNQLTLEPLFSHLVVSGAALTSNLGAWGDIGLLRLVIADDGAFINADRFQITGRPKTVEIIHGPDQQSSWIIDQNGKLDVQANVTFGPAPGAAGTMINLNEMNFDTALCVFGTTRLLQNRTLNVRSGEVRVAGGGASAGGAFNIAQGAKLTIQSQPYQVRGANFTGDGLLRIGPSGTLDVSAGGPTTARNVEMELTGSATLTGDGELQVSGNLDWLAGRMTGTGKTTVQGTAEISTPANHTLVQRTLRNEGTMRWLGGHILVEDGAVLHNASAGIVDVETTDDFRHTAGAEGKIENEGIFRKLSGGETLTIPAGVRFDNEEGGVVNLQSGDMTIAGGGTSKGVFSVAADSAVDFKSNDYTLAGDARIQGMGRGRLNRAGARLAITGSDVQIQNLELIDGILEGPGRLTVTQTLDWHAAGSMHGPAGGTTVMTGATNIIGAGLRTIDERTVINLGRVNWQEGSLALKSASVLQNQGTLDIQGDVLLDGDGRFLNSGTLIKSLREGRPGSADIQANFVHTGRAEVQTGHLLLHLGESLGQFHVASDATLDFLGGPFTLGAGTAITGPGATTLVGGTLIVGDFVTAERFDVFSGALSGAGDLIVQRFGWNGGTMSGSGATIVERASMTLQRERSLDGRRLEILAAADWEDGDIRAVNGAVLRNRGVFTMESFRNRIMYGGSALFDNLGAVVLNVPKATTVTIDVGFRNGGLIALPGLGTLRFTHDFVQVGGAISAGPGRLEFARELSFQGGRIGGNGLTLFGNIRNTGGRTAPGRSSGALTLDGDYVQERGGTMEIELGGLVPDVEHDVLVVTGDAALGGTMEILLIDGFEPQVGDRFTVMTYGSHSGEFDRVIPPCGYEFAVHYNANDVTLEVTGVGVLRPGDLDGDCDIDLDDYKRVAPCIGGPGVEVPPQGCDPDDFIAADLDDDFDVDVKDVRDLFNLFAPS
;
A
#
# COMPACT_ATOMS: atom_id res chain seq x y z
N MET A 1 105.96 -37.87 -67.34
CA MET A 1 105.60 -36.53 -67.89
C MET A 1 104.25 -36.17 -67.29
N ALA A 2 103.93 -34.99 -66.74
CA ALA A 2 104.64 -33.84 -66.12
C ALA A 2 103.53 -33.02 -65.39
N HIS A 3 103.71 -32.11 -64.42
CA HIS A 3 104.84 -31.39 -63.80
C HIS A 3 104.94 -31.73 -62.29
N ALA A 4 105.91 -31.37 -61.44
CA ALA A 4 106.86 -30.26 -61.24
C ALA A 4 106.41 -29.15 -60.25
N GLY A 5 107.27 -28.84 -59.27
CA GLY A 5 107.01 -27.95 -58.11
C GLY A 5 106.66 -28.73 -56.82
N SER A 6 107.24 -28.47 -55.65
CA SER A 6 108.32 -27.52 -55.28
C SER A 6 108.99 -27.95 -53.95
N VAL A 7 110.27 -27.59 -53.75
CA VAL A 7 111.02 -27.86 -52.50
C VAL A 7 111.30 -26.58 -51.73
N LEU A 8 110.85 -26.51 -50.47
CA LEU A 8 111.46 -25.74 -49.38
C LEU A 8 111.58 -26.71 -48.18
N ALA A 9 112.71 -26.94 -47.48
CA ALA A 9 113.99 -26.25 -47.27
C ALA A 9 114.05 -25.35 -46.02
N LEU A 10 114.98 -25.72 -45.12
CA LEU A 10 115.39 -25.09 -43.86
C LEU A 10 114.30 -25.10 -42.74
N LEU A 11 114.65 -25.07 -41.46
CA LEU A 11 115.98 -25.02 -40.82
C LEU A 11 116.15 -26.15 -39.76
N ALA A 12 117.01 -25.97 -38.76
CA ALA A 12 117.53 -26.98 -37.84
C ALA A 12 117.21 -26.71 -36.35
N GLY A 13 117.16 -27.79 -35.56
CA GLY A 13 117.19 -27.84 -34.10
C GLY A 13 117.58 -29.27 -33.66
N PRO A 14 118.35 -29.48 -32.57
CA PRO A 14 119.05 -30.74 -32.36
C PRO A 14 118.17 -31.91 -31.86
N ALA A 15 118.60 -33.13 -32.21
CA ALA A 15 118.22 -34.41 -31.59
C ALA A 15 116.71 -34.77 -31.56
N MET A 16 116.12 -35.04 -32.74
CA MET A 16 115.09 -36.08 -32.86
C MET A 16 115.69 -37.32 -33.51
N GLY A 17 116.01 -38.34 -32.71
CA GLY A 17 116.23 -39.69 -33.22
C GLY A 17 114.89 -40.31 -33.65
N GLN A 18 114.50 -40.13 -34.91
CA GLN A 18 113.25 -40.69 -35.44
C GLN A 18 113.43 -42.17 -35.80
N PHE A 19 113.07 -43.07 -34.89
CA PHE A 19 112.84 -44.47 -35.23
C PHE A 19 111.52 -44.58 -35.99
N LYS A 20 111.62 -44.73 -37.32
CA LYS A 20 110.49 -45.05 -38.20
C LYS A 20 110.38 -46.57 -38.32
N TRP A 21 109.45 -47.19 -37.60
CA TRP A 21 109.15 -48.61 -37.77
C TRP A 21 108.17 -48.79 -38.94
N ASP A 22 108.66 -49.35 -40.04
CA ASP A 22 107.89 -49.54 -41.28
C ASP A 22 107.51 -50.99 -41.59
N GLY A 23 108.01 -51.93 -40.78
CA GLY A 23 107.75 -53.35 -40.94
C GLY A 23 108.34 -53.95 -42.22
N SER A 24 109.37 -53.36 -42.82
CA SER A 24 110.07 -53.90 -43.99
C SER A 24 110.97 -55.12 -43.68
N CYS A 25 111.27 -55.37 -42.40
CA CYS A 25 112.15 -56.44 -41.94
C CYS A 25 111.45 -57.75 -41.52
N ALA A 26 110.15 -57.90 -41.82
CA ALA A 26 109.40 -59.14 -41.63
C ALA A 26 109.15 -59.83 -42.97
N ASP A 27 109.39 -61.13 -43.03
CA ASP A 27 109.01 -61.96 -44.17
C ASP A 27 107.46 -62.14 -44.26
N PRO A 28 106.93 -62.78 -45.33
CA PRO A 28 105.49 -63.02 -45.46
C PRO A 28 104.89 -63.95 -44.40
N GLU A 29 105.72 -64.61 -43.58
CA GLU A 29 105.33 -65.56 -42.54
C GLU A 29 105.44 -64.93 -41.13
N GLY A 30 105.91 -63.68 -41.04
CA GLY A 30 105.94 -62.87 -39.82
C GLY A 30 107.24 -62.94 -39.02
N ASN A 31 108.29 -63.60 -39.54
CA ASN A 31 109.57 -63.74 -38.86
C ASN A 31 110.56 -62.63 -39.27
N TRP A 32 111.43 -62.24 -38.32
CA TRP A 32 112.25 -61.03 -38.41
C TRP A 32 113.74 -61.34 -38.28
N HIS A 33 114.58 -61.03 -39.29
CA HIS A 33 116.03 -60.94 -39.09
C HIS A 33 116.78 -60.13 -40.18
N PHE A 34 117.83 -59.44 -39.73
CA PHE A 34 118.95 -58.84 -40.49
C PHE A 34 118.68 -57.69 -41.49
N CYS A 35 118.76 -56.45 -40.97
CA CYS A 35 119.31 -55.27 -41.66
C CYS A 35 119.82 -54.24 -40.63
N CYS A 36 121.12 -53.93 -40.61
CA CYS A 36 121.73 -52.94 -39.70
C CYS A 36 122.88 -52.16 -40.36
N ASP A 37 122.86 -50.82 -40.23
CA ASP A 37 123.89 -50.03 -39.51
C ASP A 37 123.85 -48.53 -39.91
N ARG A 38 123.69 -47.64 -38.90
CA ARG A 38 124.52 -46.43 -38.65
C ARG A 38 123.84 -45.45 -37.70
N GLY A 39 124.39 -45.29 -36.50
CA GLY A 39 124.06 -44.19 -35.56
C GLY A 39 124.10 -44.64 -34.10
N GLN A 40 124.89 -43.97 -33.26
CA GLN A 40 125.11 -44.36 -31.85
C GLN A 40 124.30 -43.50 -30.87
N LEU A 41 123.72 -44.16 -29.85
CA LEU A 41 123.64 -43.77 -28.42
C LEU A 41 122.73 -44.81 -27.73
N LYS A 42 123.23 -45.89 -27.12
CA LYS A 42 123.93 -46.10 -25.83
C LYS A 42 123.00 -46.14 -24.59
N ASP A 43 123.05 -47.29 -23.92
CA ASP A 43 122.65 -47.64 -22.55
C ASP A 43 121.19 -47.37 -22.08
N ASN A 44 120.38 -48.44 -22.03
CA ASN A 44 119.64 -48.78 -20.79
C ASN A 44 119.28 -50.28 -20.72
N ASN A 45 120.24 -51.06 -20.22
CA ASN A 45 120.02 -52.13 -19.23
C ASN A 45 118.97 -53.24 -19.49
N TRP A 46 119.22 -54.14 -20.46
CA TRP A 46 118.95 -55.59 -20.36
C TRP A 46 120.25 -56.33 -20.78
N GLU A 47 121.21 -56.48 -19.86
CA GLU A 47 122.52 -57.09 -20.17
C GLU A 47 122.51 -58.63 -20.15
N LEU A 48 122.87 -59.25 -21.28
CA LEU A 48 123.53 -60.56 -21.34
C LEU A 48 124.29 -60.69 -22.69
N GLU A 49 125.60 -60.43 -22.64
CA GLU A 49 126.53 -60.46 -23.80
C GLU A 49 126.93 -61.89 -24.26
N PRO A 50 127.55 -62.09 -25.46
CA PRO A 50 128.06 -61.11 -26.42
C PRO A 50 127.67 -61.36 -27.91
N GLN A 51 126.60 -60.71 -28.38
CA GLN A 51 126.38 -60.29 -29.78
C GLN A 51 125.35 -59.15 -29.75
N PRO A 52 125.40 -58.16 -30.66
CA PRO A 52 124.42 -57.08 -30.69
C PRO A 52 123.08 -57.55 -31.28
N GLN A 53 122.33 -58.35 -30.51
CA GLN A 53 120.88 -58.34 -30.65
C GLN A 53 120.40 -56.96 -30.20
N CYS A 54 120.24 -56.06 -31.16
CA CYS A 54 119.30 -54.96 -30.98
C CYS A 54 117.97 -55.59 -30.59
N PRO A 55 117.28 -55.12 -29.54
CA PRO A 55 115.99 -55.69 -29.19
C PRO A 55 115.07 -55.63 -30.43
N PRO A 56 114.21 -56.64 -30.66
CA PRO A 56 113.12 -56.45 -31.62
C PRO A 56 112.36 -55.19 -31.24
N PHE A 57 111.64 -54.56 -32.19
CA PHE A 57 110.65 -53.58 -31.74
C PHE A 57 109.69 -54.35 -30.82
N PRO A 58 109.55 -53.95 -29.55
CA PRO A 58 109.06 -54.78 -28.45
C PRO A 58 107.90 -55.69 -28.81
N GLY A 59 108.01 -56.97 -28.41
CA GLY A 59 106.95 -57.94 -28.59
C GLY A 59 105.75 -57.64 -27.68
N PRO A 60 104.63 -58.39 -27.82
CA PRO A 60 103.39 -58.13 -27.08
C PRO A 60 103.51 -58.06 -25.56
N PHE A 61 104.61 -58.57 -24.99
CA PHE A 61 104.84 -58.73 -23.55
C PHE A 61 106.09 -58.01 -23.02
N ASP A 62 106.69 -57.11 -23.81
CA ASP A 62 107.95 -56.41 -23.46
C ASP A 62 107.71 -54.97 -22.92
N ASP A 63 108.50 -54.58 -21.91
CA ASP A 63 108.48 -53.25 -21.28
C ASP A 63 109.45 -52.29 -22.00
N VAL A 64 109.03 -51.05 -22.30
CA VAL A 64 109.68 -50.21 -23.32
C VAL A 64 110.08 -48.82 -22.79
N ASP A 65 111.38 -48.57 -22.56
CA ASP A 65 111.90 -47.24 -22.22
C ASP A 65 112.32 -46.46 -23.49
N LEU A 66 111.78 -45.25 -23.67
CA LEU A 66 112.03 -44.34 -24.80
C LEU A 66 112.83 -43.09 -24.42
N ASN A 67 113.48 -43.06 -23.25
CA ASN A 67 114.23 -41.93 -22.71
C ASN A 67 114.95 -41.07 -23.78
N GLY A 68 114.39 -39.90 -24.10
CA GLY A 68 114.95 -38.93 -25.07
C GLY A 68 114.71 -39.19 -26.57
N ALA A 69 114.02 -40.28 -26.96
CA ALA A 69 113.79 -40.65 -28.36
C ALA A 69 112.45 -40.15 -28.94
N ALA A 70 112.32 -40.12 -30.27
CA ALA A 70 111.09 -39.76 -30.98
C ALA A 70 110.59 -40.92 -31.86
N VAL A 71 109.78 -41.82 -31.28
CA VAL A 71 109.28 -43.03 -31.95
C VAL A 71 108.11 -42.69 -32.87
N ARG A 72 108.17 -43.13 -34.14
CA ARG A 72 107.14 -42.87 -35.14
C ARG A 72 106.60 -44.17 -35.75
N LEU A 73 105.40 -44.54 -35.35
CA LEU A 73 104.67 -45.75 -35.74
C LEU A 73 103.75 -45.42 -36.93
N VAL A 74 104.11 -45.86 -38.14
CA VAL A 74 103.51 -45.33 -39.39
C VAL A 74 102.94 -46.34 -40.37
N ASP A 75 103.41 -47.59 -40.41
CA ASP A 75 103.04 -48.50 -41.51
C ASP A 75 102.22 -49.74 -41.06
N ARG A 76 102.46 -50.32 -39.88
CA ARG A 76 101.70 -51.47 -39.32
C ARG A 76 101.24 -51.24 -37.86
N PRO A 77 100.22 -51.97 -37.36
CA PRO A 77 99.90 -52.04 -35.93
C PRO A 77 101.01 -52.69 -35.10
N ALA A 78 101.01 -52.45 -33.78
CA ALA A 78 101.88 -53.13 -32.80
C ALA A 78 101.15 -53.41 -31.48
N ALA A 79 101.70 -54.32 -30.67
CA ALA A 79 101.28 -54.57 -29.28
C ALA A 79 102.54 -54.69 -28.40
N ILE A 80 102.52 -54.13 -27.19
CA ILE A 80 103.63 -54.11 -26.21
C ILE A 80 103.09 -54.20 -24.76
N LYS A 81 103.95 -54.36 -23.74
CA LYS A 81 103.50 -54.46 -22.33
C LYS A 81 103.41 -53.12 -21.62
N SER A 82 104.47 -52.31 -21.61
CA SER A 82 104.44 -50.96 -21.02
C SER A 82 105.35 -50.00 -21.81
N LEU A 83 105.19 -48.68 -21.60
CA LEU A 83 105.95 -47.67 -22.35
C LEU A 83 106.33 -46.49 -21.43
N MET A 84 107.58 -46.05 -21.42
CA MET A 84 108.12 -45.09 -20.46
C MET A 84 108.94 -43.99 -21.16
N HIS A 85 108.77 -42.73 -20.77
CA HIS A 85 109.47 -41.53 -21.27
C HIS A 85 109.35 -41.28 -22.79
N GLY A 86 110.05 -40.29 -23.33
CA GLY A 86 110.20 -40.05 -24.77
C GLY A 86 108.97 -39.47 -25.50
N HIS A 87 109.10 -39.28 -26.82
CA HIS A 87 108.05 -38.78 -27.71
C HIS A 87 107.48 -39.89 -28.59
N LEU A 88 106.21 -40.26 -28.40
CA LEU A 88 105.49 -41.20 -29.27
C LEU A 88 104.67 -40.47 -30.35
N ILE A 89 104.73 -40.94 -31.60
CA ILE A 89 103.94 -40.44 -32.74
C ILE A 89 103.22 -41.61 -33.43
N LEU A 90 101.90 -41.69 -33.29
CA LEU A 90 101.07 -42.79 -33.79
C LEU A 90 100.28 -42.39 -35.05
N PHE A 91 100.51 -43.07 -36.17
CA PHE A 91 99.65 -43.07 -37.37
C PHE A 91 99.03 -44.46 -37.64
N LYS A 92 99.31 -45.45 -36.79
CA LYS A 92 98.76 -46.82 -36.79
C LYS A 92 98.36 -47.22 -35.37
N PRO A 93 97.51 -48.25 -35.19
CA PRO A 93 97.15 -48.74 -33.85
C PRO A 93 98.37 -49.21 -33.05
N LEU A 94 98.38 -48.92 -31.76
CA LEU A 94 99.27 -49.52 -30.77
C LEU A 94 98.43 -50.02 -29.60
N ASP A 95 98.59 -51.28 -29.23
CA ASP A 95 97.99 -51.86 -28.04
C ASP A 95 99.04 -52.01 -26.93
N VAL A 96 98.68 -51.73 -25.67
CA VAL A 96 99.58 -51.77 -24.51
C VAL A 96 98.89 -52.45 -23.33
N GLU A 97 99.51 -53.48 -22.74
CA GLU A 97 98.87 -54.27 -21.66
C GLU A 97 98.80 -53.55 -20.30
N GLU A 98 99.85 -52.83 -19.91
CA GLU A 98 99.97 -52.12 -18.64
C GLU A 98 99.95 -50.59 -18.83
N SER A 99 100.69 -49.83 -18.00
CA SER A 99 100.69 -48.37 -18.01
C SER A 99 101.69 -47.78 -19.00
N VAL A 100 101.45 -46.52 -19.37
CA VAL A 100 102.29 -45.72 -20.24
C VAL A 100 102.61 -44.38 -19.59
N MET A 101 103.88 -43.99 -19.60
CA MET A 101 104.36 -42.66 -19.25
C MET A 101 105.18 -42.12 -20.43
N LEU A 102 104.98 -40.87 -20.84
CA LEU A 102 105.62 -40.28 -22.02
C LEU A 102 106.02 -38.84 -21.74
N ASP A 103 107.13 -38.38 -22.32
CA ASP A 103 107.49 -36.95 -22.32
C ASP A 103 106.66 -36.17 -23.33
N ARG A 104 106.23 -36.82 -24.42
CA ARG A 104 105.39 -36.21 -25.45
C ARG A 104 104.55 -37.26 -26.18
N LEU A 105 103.36 -36.89 -26.62
CA LEU A 105 102.49 -37.75 -27.44
C LEU A 105 102.01 -37.01 -28.69
N THR A 106 101.85 -37.72 -29.80
CA THR A 106 101.22 -37.25 -31.03
C THR A 106 100.31 -38.34 -31.59
N LEU A 107 99.03 -38.27 -31.24
CA LEU A 107 98.02 -39.31 -31.51
C LEU A 107 97.23 -38.97 -32.78
N ASN A 108 97.35 -39.81 -33.81
CA ASN A 108 96.64 -39.68 -35.09
C ASN A 108 95.90 -40.98 -35.50
N ASN A 109 95.95 -42.02 -34.66
CA ASN A 109 95.29 -43.32 -34.86
C ASN A 109 95.04 -43.96 -33.47
N GLN A 110 94.76 -45.26 -33.38
CA GLN A 110 94.40 -45.94 -32.13
C GLN A 110 95.58 -46.13 -31.16
N LEU A 111 95.28 -46.01 -29.86
CA LEU A 111 96.11 -46.38 -28.73
C LEU A 111 95.22 -47.10 -27.70
N THR A 112 95.37 -48.42 -27.59
CA THR A 112 94.72 -49.25 -26.55
C THR A 112 95.66 -49.42 -25.38
N LEU A 113 95.15 -49.34 -24.15
CA LEU A 113 95.93 -49.30 -22.92
C LEU A 113 95.19 -50.07 -21.81
N GLY A 114 95.80 -51.06 -21.16
CA GLY A 114 95.22 -51.70 -19.98
C GLY A 114 95.45 -50.92 -18.67
N GLY A 115 96.60 -50.23 -18.55
CA GLY A 115 96.96 -49.42 -17.37
C GLY A 115 96.70 -47.92 -17.53
N SER A 116 97.35 -47.09 -16.71
CA SER A 116 97.25 -45.62 -16.77
C SER A 116 98.05 -45.03 -17.94
N LEU A 117 97.67 -43.86 -18.45
CA LEU A 117 98.52 -43.05 -19.35
C LEU A 117 98.95 -41.76 -18.63
N THR A 118 100.21 -41.35 -18.75
CA THR A 118 100.74 -40.11 -18.18
C THR A 118 101.65 -39.40 -19.17
N VAL A 119 101.17 -38.36 -19.85
CA VAL A 119 102.02 -37.50 -20.67
C VAL A 119 102.50 -36.32 -19.81
N THR A 120 103.82 -36.23 -19.58
CA THR A 120 104.43 -35.19 -18.73
C THR A 120 104.57 -33.85 -19.46
N GLY A 121 104.84 -33.87 -20.76
CA GLY A 121 104.89 -32.70 -21.64
C GLY A 121 103.70 -32.61 -22.62
N GLN A 122 103.97 -32.17 -23.85
CA GLN A 122 102.95 -31.86 -24.85
C GLN A 122 102.27 -33.12 -25.43
N TRP A 123 100.93 -33.16 -25.40
CA TRP A 123 100.12 -34.16 -26.10
C TRP A 123 99.43 -33.49 -27.29
N ASP A 124 99.92 -33.74 -28.50
CA ASP A 124 99.26 -33.38 -29.75
C ASP A 124 98.25 -34.48 -30.13
N TRP A 125 97.00 -34.14 -30.46
CA TRP A 125 95.95 -35.11 -30.84
C TRP A 125 95.24 -34.64 -32.10
N GLN A 126 95.46 -35.35 -33.21
CA GLN A 126 94.93 -35.00 -34.53
C GLN A 126 93.77 -35.90 -34.95
N GLY A 127 93.69 -37.11 -34.38
CA GLY A 127 92.57 -38.05 -34.51
C GLY A 127 92.90 -39.42 -33.91
N GLY A 128 91.99 -40.38 -34.06
CA GLY A 128 92.15 -41.75 -33.59
C GLY A 128 91.47 -42.05 -32.25
N HIS A 129 91.63 -43.30 -31.79
CA HIS A 129 90.91 -43.87 -30.65
C HIS A 129 91.84 -44.08 -29.45
N LEU A 130 91.51 -43.53 -28.29
CA LEU A 130 92.15 -43.85 -27.01
C LEU A 130 91.26 -44.82 -26.24
N ILE A 131 91.69 -46.08 -26.09
CA ILE A 131 90.89 -47.16 -25.53
C ILE A 131 91.52 -47.65 -24.21
N GLY A 132 90.71 -47.96 -23.21
CA GLY A 132 91.17 -48.68 -22.02
C GLY A 132 90.03 -49.28 -21.20
N PRO A 133 90.32 -50.03 -20.13
CA PRO A 133 89.28 -50.60 -19.27
C PRO A 133 88.56 -49.52 -18.46
N GLU A 134 87.32 -49.81 -18.07
CA GLU A 134 86.46 -48.88 -17.35
C GLU A 134 87.13 -48.35 -16.07
N GLY A 135 87.11 -47.02 -15.92
CA GLY A 135 87.71 -46.34 -14.75
C GLY A 135 89.22 -46.07 -14.86
N SER A 136 89.89 -46.50 -15.93
CA SER A 136 91.29 -46.12 -16.19
C SER A 136 91.46 -44.62 -16.46
N GLU A 137 92.62 -44.05 -16.13
CA GLU A 137 92.92 -42.62 -16.28
C GLU A 137 94.05 -42.36 -17.30
N ALA A 138 94.00 -41.19 -17.96
CA ALA A 138 95.01 -40.67 -18.89
C ALA A 138 95.32 -39.21 -18.58
N PHE A 139 96.44 -38.94 -17.91
CA PHE A 139 96.86 -37.59 -17.53
C PHE A 139 97.61 -36.87 -18.66
N ALA A 140 97.22 -35.63 -18.94
CA ALA A 140 98.00 -34.67 -19.72
C ALA A 140 98.50 -33.57 -18.75
N ASN A 141 99.76 -33.65 -18.32
CA ASN A 141 100.27 -32.81 -17.23
C ASN A 141 100.70 -31.38 -17.66
N ASP A 142 101.15 -31.19 -18.91
CA ASP A 142 101.55 -29.89 -19.46
C ASP A 142 100.53 -29.32 -20.45
N ARG A 143 100.53 -29.76 -21.73
CA ARG A 143 99.65 -29.17 -22.74
C ARG A 143 99.02 -30.20 -23.68
N LEU A 144 97.69 -30.26 -23.67
CA LEU A 144 96.90 -31.04 -24.64
C LEU A 144 96.48 -30.15 -25.83
N ARG A 145 96.90 -30.50 -27.04
CA ARG A 145 96.60 -29.76 -28.27
C ARG A 145 95.80 -30.61 -29.23
N MET A 146 94.51 -30.31 -29.36
CA MET A 146 93.62 -30.97 -30.31
C MET A 146 93.56 -30.14 -31.60
N PHE A 147 94.20 -30.63 -32.67
CA PHE A 147 94.24 -29.96 -33.98
C PHE A 147 94.33 -30.98 -35.13
N GLY A 148 93.39 -30.89 -36.08
CA GLY A 148 93.28 -31.78 -37.25
C GLY A 148 91.86 -32.33 -37.39
N THR A 149 91.40 -32.54 -38.62
CA THR A 149 90.00 -32.93 -38.91
C THR A 149 89.65 -34.38 -38.55
N GLY A 150 90.55 -35.11 -37.90
CA GLY A 150 90.30 -36.47 -37.44
C GLY A 150 89.39 -36.51 -36.21
N HIS A 151 88.53 -37.52 -36.15
CA HIS A 151 87.70 -37.79 -34.97
C HIS A 151 88.59 -38.22 -33.80
N LYS A 152 88.34 -37.68 -32.61
CA LYS A 152 89.12 -37.91 -31.39
C LYS A 152 88.26 -38.74 -30.45
N VAL A 153 88.45 -40.06 -30.48
CA VAL A 153 87.55 -41.01 -29.82
C VAL A 153 88.18 -41.46 -28.50
N ILE A 154 87.39 -41.52 -27.44
CA ILE A 154 87.73 -42.12 -26.14
C ILE A 154 86.81 -43.32 -25.96
N THR A 155 87.34 -44.47 -25.51
CA THR A 155 86.54 -45.63 -25.10
C THR A 155 86.87 -45.99 -23.66
N ASP A 156 85.84 -46.02 -22.80
CA ASP A 156 85.81 -46.45 -21.38
C ASP A 156 86.85 -45.82 -20.40
N ARG A 157 87.67 -44.88 -20.86
CA ARG A 157 88.76 -44.24 -20.10
C ARG A 157 88.45 -42.77 -19.74
N LYS A 158 89.02 -42.25 -18.64
CA LYS A 158 89.00 -40.81 -18.31
C LYS A 158 90.27 -40.10 -18.74
N VAL A 159 90.17 -39.04 -19.55
CA VAL A 159 91.29 -38.13 -19.87
C VAL A 159 91.31 -36.95 -18.89
N VAL A 160 92.39 -36.77 -18.13
CA VAL A 160 92.55 -35.74 -17.10
C VAL A 160 93.55 -34.67 -17.58
N CYS A 161 93.06 -33.48 -17.91
CA CYS A 161 93.87 -32.35 -18.34
C CYS A 161 94.38 -31.58 -17.11
N ARG A 162 95.61 -31.89 -16.68
CA ARG A 162 96.32 -31.25 -15.55
C ARG A 162 97.08 -29.98 -15.93
N GLY A 163 97.16 -29.68 -17.22
CA GLY A 163 97.56 -28.38 -17.74
C GLY A 163 96.66 -27.96 -18.92
N ALA A 164 97.16 -27.09 -19.79
CA ALA A 164 96.32 -26.38 -20.76
C ALA A 164 95.87 -27.27 -21.94
N ALA A 165 94.57 -27.51 -22.05
CA ALA A 165 93.94 -28.09 -23.23
C ALA A 165 93.49 -26.99 -24.23
N THR A 166 93.80 -27.15 -25.51
CA THR A 166 93.36 -26.23 -26.58
C THR A 166 92.87 -27.01 -27.81
N TRP A 167 91.62 -26.79 -28.24
CA TRP A 167 90.98 -27.46 -29.38
C TRP A 167 90.66 -26.46 -30.51
N ALA A 168 91.39 -26.57 -31.62
CA ALA A 168 91.41 -25.57 -32.70
C ALA A 168 90.93 -26.10 -34.06
N ASP A 169 90.22 -27.22 -34.09
CA ASP A 169 89.79 -27.89 -35.33
C ASP A 169 88.29 -28.23 -35.35
N SER A 170 87.77 -28.52 -36.55
CA SER A 170 86.38 -28.93 -36.73
C SER A 170 86.14 -30.43 -36.51
N GLY A 171 87.15 -31.22 -36.13
CA GLY A 171 87.09 -32.67 -35.94
C GLY A 171 86.56 -33.05 -34.56
N ARG A 172 85.39 -33.70 -34.53
CA ARG A 172 84.63 -34.00 -33.32
C ARG A 172 85.39 -34.83 -32.28
N ILE A 173 84.98 -34.68 -31.02
CA ILE A 173 85.37 -35.54 -29.91
C ILE A 173 84.22 -36.53 -29.64
N GLN A 174 84.50 -37.82 -29.49
CA GLN A 174 83.49 -38.86 -29.29
C GLN A 174 83.82 -39.71 -28.05
N LEU A 175 82.89 -39.82 -27.11
CA LEU A 175 83.01 -40.64 -25.91
C LEU A 175 82.20 -41.93 -26.06
N ASN A 176 82.85 -43.08 -26.02
CA ASN A 176 82.22 -44.40 -25.98
C ASN A 176 82.47 -44.99 -24.58
N GLY A 177 81.75 -44.48 -23.57
CA GLY A 177 82.14 -44.65 -22.17
C GLY A 177 83.22 -43.64 -21.74
N GLY A 178 83.59 -43.68 -20.45
CA GLY A 178 84.66 -42.86 -19.91
C GLY A 178 84.30 -41.37 -19.71
N ALA A 179 85.33 -40.51 -19.69
CA ALA A 179 85.19 -39.11 -19.30
C ALA A 179 86.30 -38.18 -19.80
N ILE A 180 86.07 -36.87 -19.74
CA ILE A 180 87.11 -35.83 -19.79
C ILE A 180 87.05 -35.02 -18.49
N GLU A 181 88.19 -34.73 -17.87
CA GLU A 181 88.29 -33.90 -16.66
C GLU A 181 89.30 -32.77 -16.86
N ASN A 182 88.82 -31.53 -16.96
CA ASN A 182 89.67 -30.33 -17.02
C ASN A 182 90.04 -29.86 -15.60
N GLN A 183 91.32 -29.78 -15.26
CA GLN A 183 91.80 -29.30 -13.96
C GLN A 183 92.47 -27.90 -14.02
N VAL A 184 92.76 -27.35 -15.21
CA VAL A 184 93.44 -26.04 -15.36
C VAL A 184 92.72 -25.16 -16.38
N SER A 185 92.84 -25.46 -17.67
CA SER A 185 92.16 -24.70 -18.72
C SER A 185 91.86 -25.56 -19.94
N PHE A 186 90.67 -25.41 -20.53
CA PHE A 186 90.24 -26.08 -21.75
C PHE A 186 89.61 -25.04 -22.68
N THR A 187 90.35 -24.63 -23.70
CA THR A 187 89.99 -23.56 -24.64
C THR A 187 89.59 -24.14 -25.99
N PHE A 188 88.56 -23.58 -26.63
CA PHE A 188 88.08 -24.05 -27.92
C PHE A 188 87.76 -22.92 -28.91
N ASP A 189 88.46 -22.96 -30.04
CA ASP A 189 88.54 -21.89 -31.05
C ASP A 189 87.80 -22.26 -32.36
N ASN A 190 86.82 -23.16 -32.27
CA ASN A 190 86.20 -23.80 -33.42
C ASN A 190 84.67 -23.91 -33.30
N ALA A 191 84.02 -24.26 -34.41
CA ALA A 191 82.66 -24.78 -34.43
C ALA A 191 82.70 -26.30 -34.68
N SER A 192 82.43 -27.08 -33.64
CA SER A 192 82.42 -28.55 -33.63
C SER A 192 81.69 -29.07 -32.39
N PHE A 193 81.70 -30.38 -32.16
CA PHE A 193 80.88 -31.04 -31.15
C PHE A 193 81.60 -32.17 -30.39
N ILE A 194 81.16 -32.36 -29.14
CA ILE A 194 81.49 -33.50 -28.28
C ILE A 194 80.24 -34.38 -28.18
N GLU A 195 80.33 -35.67 -28.52
CA GLU A 195 79.18 -36.59 -28.62
C GLU A 195 79.44 -37.96 -27.99
N GLY A 196 78.37 -38.73 -27.71
CA GLY A 196 78.45 -40.12 -27.23
C GLY A 196 78.06 -40.33 -25.76
N ALA A 197 78.43 -41.48 -25.20
CA ALA A 197 77.98 -41.96 -23.89
C ALA A 197 79.09 -41.85 -22.83
N GLY A 198 79.46 -40.63 -22.44
CA GLY A 198 80.44 -40.36 -21.37
C GLY A 198 80.05 -39.12 -20.57
N ARG A 199 80.99 -38.57 -19.78
CA ARG A 199 80.80 -37.31 -19.02
C ARG A 199 81.93 -36.30 -19.25
N PHE A 200 81.65 -35.02 -19.05
CA PHE A 200 82.66 -33.96 -19.00
C PHE A 200 82.68 -33.31 -17.61
N ILE A 201 83.85 -33.24 -16.97
CA ILE A 201 84.05 -32.65 -15.65
C ILE A 201 84.93 -31.41 -15.78
N ASN A 202 84.48 -30.26 -15.29
CA ASN A 202 85.23 -29.02 -15.31
C ASN A 202 85.57 -28.56 -13.89
N LYS A 203 86.86 -28.57 -13.54
CA LYS A 203 87.44 -28.06 -12.29
C LYS A 203 88.33 -26.82 -12.50
N GLY A 204 88.57 -26.44 -13.76
CA GLY A 204 89.33 -25.24 -14.15
C GLY A 204 88.53 -24.34 -15.09
N MET A 205 89.23 -23.57 -15.92
CA MET A 205 88.63 -22.64 -16.88
C MET A 205 88.20 -23.36 -18.18
N PHE A 206 86.98 -23.16 -18.65
CA PHE A 206 86.42 -23.75 -19.88
C PHE A 206 85.92 -22.63 -20.80
N SER A 207 86.71 -22.28 -21.84
CA SER A 207 86.58 -21.00 -22.55
C SER A 207 86.35 -21.09 -24.06
N LYS A 208 85.42 -20.29 -24.57
CA LYS A 208 85.17 -20.07 -26.00
C LYS A 208 85.68 -18.69 -26.43
N THR A 209 86.80 -18.63 -27.15
CA THR A 209 87.64 -17.43 -27.23
C THR A 209 87.76 -16.76 -28.60
N VAL A 210 87.67 -17.50 -29.72
CA VAL A 210 88.03 -16.95 -31.05
C VAL A 210 86.94 -17.06 -32.12
N ASN A 211 86.12 -18.12 -32.11
CA ASN A 211 85.21 -18.41 -33.23
C ASN A 211 83.74 -18.13 -32.89
N PRO A 212 83.04 -17.25 -33.64
CA PRO A 212 81.64 -16.89 -33.38
C PRO A 212 80.62 -17.98 -33.75
N GLY A 213 81.02 -19.05 -34.44
CA GLY A 213 80.14 -20.19 -34.75
C GLY A 213 79.81 -21.04 -33.51
N GLU A 214 78.89 -22.00 -33.67
CA GLU A 214 78.39 -22.83 -32.57
C GLU A 214 79.39 -23.93 -32.15
N THR A 215 79.72 -24.02 -30.86
CA THR A 215 80.38 -25.20 -30.27
C THR A 215 79.39 -25.96 -29.40
N ARG A 216 79.25 -27.28 -29.57
CA ARG A 216 78.21 -28.07 -28.90
C ARG A 216 78.78 -29.17 -28.01
N VAL A 217 78.57 -29.06 -26.70
CA VAL A 217 78.87 -30.15 -25.77
C VAL A 217 77.60 -30.99 -25.59
N ALA A 218 77.71 -32.28 -25.90
CA ALA A 218 76.65 -33.29 -25.97
C ALA A 218 75.79 -33.30 -27.25
N GLY A 219 76.38 -33.72 -28.37
CA GLY A 219 75.64 -34.22 -29.54
C GLY A 219 74.86 -35.53 -29.29
N GLY A 220 74.34 -35.74 -28.08
CA GLY A 220 73.65 -36.94 -27.62
C GLY A 220 74.01 -37.35 -26.18
N LEU A 221 73.44 -36.67 -25.18
CA LEU A 221 73.33 -37.12 -23.76
C LEU A 221 74.58 -37.13 -22.84
N ILE A 222 75.69 -36.43 -23.16
CA ILE A 222 76.84 -36.25 -22.24
C ILE A 222 76.52 -35.26 -21.09
N PRO A 223 76.58 -35.65 -19.81
CA PRO A 223 76.45 -34.70 -18.70
C PRO A 223 77.70 -33.83 -18.53
N PHE A 224 77.51 -32.54 -18.25
CA PHE A 224 78.58 -31.58 -17.93
C PHE A 224 78.57 -31.24 -16.43
N GLU A 225 79.63 -31.61 -15.70
CA GLU A 225 79.81 -31.40 -14.26
C GLU A 225 80.79 -30.22 -14.02
N ASN A 226 80.26 -29.01 -13.86
CA ASN A 226 81.06 -27.83 -13.49
C ASN A 226 81.26 -27.78 -11.96
N ALA A 227 82.41 -28.22 -11.47
CA ALA A 227 82.76 -28.24 -10.06
C ALA A 227 82.89 -26.82 -9.48
N GLU A 228 83.01 -26.72 -8.16
CA GLU A 228 83.07 -25.45 -7.41
C GLU A 228 84.26 -24.55 -7.79
N SER A 229 85.40 -25.15 -8.16
CA SER A 229 86.57 -24.43 -8.70
C SER A 229 86.49 -24.19 -10.22
N GLY A 230 85.49 -24.75 -10.90
CA GLY A 230 85.30 -24.63 -12.34
C GLY A 230 84.79 -23.24 -12.74
N THR A 231 85.19 -22.78 -13.92
CA THR A 231 84.65 -21.57 -14.56
C THR A 231 84.29 -21.89 -16.01
N ILE A 232 83.10 -21.50 -16.44
CA ILE A 232 82.69 -21.48 -17.86
C ILE A 232 82.78 -20.03 -18.35
N ASP A 233 83.41 -19.79 -19.50
CA ASP A 233 83.65 -18.42 -20.00
C ASP A 233 83.43 -18.33 -21.53
N VAL A 234 82.33 -17.71 -21.94
CA VAL A 234 81.91 -17.64 -23.34
C VAL A 234 82.15 -16.22 -23.86
N GLN A 235 83.30 -16.00 -24.48
CA GLN A 235 83.73 -14.66 -24.92
C GLN A 235 83.19 -14.28 -26.31
N VAL A 236 82.92 -15.26 -27.18
CA VAL A 236 82.36 -15.06 -28.52
C VAL A 236 81.47 -16.22 -28.93
N GLY A 237 80.43 -15.95 -29.73
CA GLY A 237 79.57 -16.97 -30.36
C GLY A 237 78.77 -17.83 -29.38
N THR A 238 78.25 -18.96 -29.86
CA THR A 238 77.38 -19.83 -29.06
C THR A 238 78.10 -21.05 -28.50
N LEU A 239 78.02 -21.26 -27.18
CA LEU A 239 78.32 -22.53 -26.51
C LEU A 239 77.00 -23.25 -26.16
N PHE A 240 76.80 -24.46 -26.66
CA PHE A 240 75.68 -25.31 -26.25
C PHE A 240 76.10 -26.33 -25.18
N LEU A 241 75.25 -26.54 -24.17
CA LEU A 241 75.30 -27.61 -23.18
C LEU A 241 73.99 -28.41 -23.25
N GLU A 242 74.01 -29.64 -23.76
CA GLU A 242 72.78 -30.33 -24.21
C GLU A 242 72.45 -31.65 -23.50
N GLY A 243 73.39 -32.26 -22.78
CA GLY A 243 73.21 -33.56 -22.11
C GLY A 243 72.87 -33.49 -20.62
N GLY A 244 72.59 -32.30 -20.10
CA GLY A 244 72.35 -32.07 -18.67
C GLY A 244 73.66 -32.03 -17.87
N GLY A 245 73.58 -32.32 -16.57
CA GLY A 245 74.72 -32.26 -15.65
C GLY A 245 74.46 -31.37 -14.43
N GLU A 246 75.54 -30.88 -13.79
CA GLU A 246 75.44 -29.96 -12.64
C GLU A 246 76.46 -28.82 -12.70
N SER A 247 76.15 -27.69 -12.04
CA SER A 247 77.10 -26.60 -11.81
C SER A 247 77.15 -26.13 -10.36
N ARG A 248 78.36 -25.88 -9.88
CA ARG A 248 78.70 -25.24 -8.61
C ARG A 248 79.66 -24.06 -8.77
N GLY A 249 80.37 -24.00 -9.89
CA GLY A 249 81.36 -22.98 -10.21
C GLY A 249 80.81 -21.80 -11.03
N ALA A 250 81.69 -20.84 -11.31
CA ALA A 250 81.37 -19.56 -11.94
C ALA A 250 81.05 -19.66 -13.44
N ILE A 251 80.30 -18.68 -13.97
CA ILE A 251 79.94 -18.57 -15.39
C ILE A 251 80.06 -17.11 -15.87
N SER A 252 80.67 -16.92 -17.03
CA SER A 252 80.85 -15.67 -17.76
C SER A 252 80.31 -15.82 -19.20
N VAL A 253 79.57 -14.83 -19.70
CA VAL A 253 79.08 -14.74 -21.08
C VAL A 253 79.21 -13.29 -21.54
N ALA A 254 80.15 -13.02 -22.44
CA ALA A 254 80.43 -11.68 -22.92
C ALA A 254 79.33 -11.14 -23.86
N GLN A 255 79.38 -9.82 -24.14
CA GLN A 255 78.51 -9.19 -25.12
C GLN A 255 78.53 -9.94 -26.47
N ASP A 256 77.34 -10.06 -27.09
CA ASP A 256 77.10 -10.78 -28.35
C ASP A 256 77.44 -12.30 -28.34
N ALA A 257 77.91 -12.84 -27.21
CA ALA A 257 78.07 -14.28 -26.99
C ALA A 257 76.79 -14.90 -26.37
N VAL A 258 76.65 -16.21 -26.55
CA VAL A 258 75.46 -16.97 -26.14
C VAL A 258 75.84 -18.25 -25.40
N LEU A 259 75.34 -18.41 -24.18
CA LEU A 259 75.34 -19.70 -23.49
C LEU A 259 73.98 -20.36 -23.67
N ARG A 260 73.91 -21.49 -24.37
CA ARG A 260 72.67 -22.21 -24.65
C ARG A 260 72.60 -23.54 -23.92
N ILE A 261 71.71 -23.64 -22.94
CA ILE A 261 71.41 -24.89 -22.22
C ILE A 261 70.20 -25.53 -22.89
N ASN A 262 70.39 -26.65 -23.60
CA ASN A 262 69.38 -27.27 -24.45
C ASN A 262 69.20 -28.76 -24.12
N THR A 263 68.66 -29.06 -22.94
CA THR A 263 68.56 -30.43 -22.42
C THR A 263 67.40 -31.19 -23.06
N GLN A 264 67.65 -31.89 -24.16
CA GLN A 264 66.59 -32.63 -24.87
C GLN A 264 66.23 -33.92 -24.13
N ASN A 265 64.93 -34.12 -23.87
CA ASN A 265 64.35 -35.35 -23.32
C ASN A 265 64.88 -36.57 -24.10
N PRO A 266 65.51 -37.57 -23.45
CA PRO A 266 65.44 -37.91 -22.02
C PRO A 266 66.52 -37.33 -21.08
N ALA A 267 67.34 -36.36 -21.51
CA ALA A 267 68.33 -35.73 -20.63
C ALA A 267 67.70 -35.04 -19.42
N ALA A 268 68.34 -35.16 -18.26
CA ALA A 268 67.93 -34.44 -17.04
C ALA A 268 68.17 -32.92 -17.17
N PRO A 269 67.41 -32.06 -16.47
CA PRO A 269 67.67 -30.62 -16.42
C PRO A 269 69.07 -30.33 -15.86
N PHE A 270 69.74 -29.34 -16.44
CA PHE A 270 71.06 -28.92 -15.98
C PHE A 270 70.94 -28.27 -14.59
N THR A 271 71.55 -28.88 -13.57
CA THR A 271 71.22 -28.61 -12.16
C THR A 271 72.26 -27.73 -11.47
N PHE A 272 71.88 -26.51 -11.10
CA PHE A 272 72.69 -25.63 -10.27
C PHE A 272 72.60 -26.05 -8.79
N LYS A 273 73.76 -26.36 -8.21
CA LYS A 273 73.94 -26.83 -6.82
C LYS A 273 74.75 -25.86 -5.95
N GLY A 274 75.05 -24.67 -6.47
CA GLY A 274 75.71 -23.58 -5.76
C GLY A 274 75.25 -22.24 -6.35
N ASN A 275 75.30 -21.17 -5.55
CA ASN A 275 74.85 -19.85 -5.97
C ASN A 275 75.66 -19.37 -7.19
N THR A 276 74.98 -19.16 -8.32
CA THR A 276 75.62 -18.92 -9.62
C THR A 276 75.09 -17.62 -10.23
N GLN A 277 75.86 -16.55 -10.13
CA GLN A 277 75.63 -15.37 -10.97
C GLN A 277 76.38 -15.58 -12.28
N ILE A 278 75.64 -15.68 -13.38
CA ILE A 278 76.17 -15.59 -14.74
C ILE A 278 76.49 -14.11 -14.98
N THR A 279 77.75 -13.84 -15.33
CA THR A 279 78.31 -12.49 -15.46
C THR A 279 78.52 -12.09 -16.92
N GLY A 280 78.49 -10.78 -17.20
CA GLY A 280 78.58 -10.22 -18.55
C GLY A 280 77.22 -10.00 -19.23
N ASP A 281 77.26 -9.27 -20.35
CA ASP A 281 76.07 -8.78 -21.06
C ASP A 281 75.51 -9.79 -22.10
N GLY A 282 76.11 -10.97 -22.21
CA GLY A 282 75.68 -12.01 -23.15
C GLY A 282 74.33 -12.65 -22.82
N SER A 283 73.82 -13.44 -23.77
CA SER A 283 72.49 -14.06 -23.66
C SER A 283 72.55 -15.50 -23.18
N VAL A 284 71.73 -15.85 -22.18
CA VAL A 284 71.55 -17.21 -21.69
C VAL A 284 70.27 -17.82 -22.25
N VAL A 285 70.38 -18.72 -23.24
CA VAL A 285 69.23 -19.39 -23.86
C VAL A 285 68.96 -20.74 -23.19
N ILE A 286 67.77 -20.92 -22.62
CA ILE A 286 67.36 -22.14 -21.92
C ILE A 286 66.26 -22.83 -22.74
N SER A 287 66.45 -24.08 -23.13
CA SER A 287 65.52 -24.83 -23.98
C SER A 287 65.44 -26.32 -23.63
N GLY A 288 64.34 -26.99 -24.05
CA GLY A 288 64.07 -28.39 -23.71
C GLY A 288 63.64 -28.56 -22.24
N ASN A 289 64.14 -29.59 -21.57
CA ASN A 289 63.96 -29.80 -20.12
C ASN A 289 64.67 -28.71 -19.28
N GLY A 290 65.40 -27.78 -19.92
CA GLY A 290 66.01 -26.60 -19.31
C GLY A 290 66.92 -26.88 -18.10
N VAL A 291 66.67 -26.14 -17.02
CA VAL A 291 67.55 -26.02 -15.85
C VAL A 291 66.81 -26.27 -14.53
N LYS A 292 67.55 -26.73 -13.52
CA LYS A 292 67.07 -26.88 -12.15
C LYS A 292 67.94 -26.06 -11.18
N ALA A 293 67.34 -25.45 -10.17
CA ALA A 293 68.06 -24.97 -8.99
C ALA A 293 67.69 -25.84 -7.77
N ASP A 294 68.71 -26.31 -7.02
CA ASP A 294 68.49 -27.04 -5.76
C ASP A 294 68.07 -26.08 -4.62
N GLN A 295 67.56 -26.63 -3.52
CA GLN A 295 66.96 -25.86 -2.42
C GLN A 295 67.93 -24.82 -1.85
N GLY A 296 67.50 -23.55 -1.80
CA GLY A 296 68.31 -22.44 -1.31
C GLY A 296 69.36 -21.90 -2.30
N VAL A 297 69.54 -22.52 -3.46
CA VAL A 297 70.42 -22.04 -4.53
C VAL A 297 69.77 -20.85 -5.24
N GLN A 298 70.57 -19.82 -5.56
CA GLN A 298 70.19 -18.71 -6.43
C GLN A 298 70.98 -18.75 -7.74
N VAL A 299 70.29 -18.61 -8.87
CA VAL A 299 70.87 -18.58 -10.22
C VAL A 299 70.46 -17.29 -10.90
N GLY A 300 71.39 -16.46 -11.36
CA GLY A 300 71.08 -15.18 -11.98
C GLY A 300 71.82 -14.92 -13.28
N ALA A 301 71.26 -14.07 -14.14
CA ALA A 301 71.88 -13.63 -15.39
C ALA A 301 71.37 -12.23 -15.79
N MET A 302 72.14 -11.50 -16.61
CA MET A 302 71.68 -10.20 -17.13
C MET A 302 70.61 -10.40 -18.21
N ASN A 303 70.94 -11.08 -19.31
CA ASN A 303 70.01 -11.35 -20.41
C ASN A 303 69.72 -12.85 -20.51
N ALA A 304 68.44 -13.23 -20.48
CA ALA A 304 68.01 -14.62 -20.61
C ALA A 304 66.87 -14.77 -21.62
N ARG A 305 66.85 -15.91 -22.32
CA ARG A 305 65.82 -16.32 -23.28
C ARG A 305 65.32 -17.71 -22.93
N LEU A 306 64.01 -17.90 -22.78
CA LEU A 306 63.45 -19.16 -22.29
C LEU A 306 62.47 -19.78 -23.29
N LEU A 307 62.80 -21.01 -23.69
CA LEU A 307 62.05 -21.92 -24.58
C LEU A 307 61.88 -23.32 -23.91
N GLY A 308 62.04 -23.41 -22.60
CA GLY A 308 62.20 -24.66 -21.87
C GLY A 308 61.77 -24.57 -20.41
N ALA A 309 62.12 -25.56 -19.59
CA ALA A 309 61.66 -25.61 -18.21
C ALA A 309 62.63 -24.98 -17.20
N LEU A 310 62.08 -24.29 -16.20
CA LEU A 310 62.75 -23.92 -14.95
C LEU A 310 62.21 -24.79 -13.82
N HIS A 311 63.10 -25.48 -13.10
CA HIS A 311 62.76 -26.48 -12.09
C HIS A 311 63.35 -26.17 -10.70
N GLY A 312 62.66 -26.63 -9.65
CA GLY A 312 63.23 -26.90 -8.33
C GLY A 312 63.19 -25.71 -7.35
N PRO A 313 63.22 -25.98 -6.03
CA PRO A 313 62.98 -25.00 -4.94
C PRO A 313 64.11 -23.97 -4.72
N GLY A 314 64.94 -23.75 -5.72
CA GLY A 314 65.87 -22.61 -5.76
C GLY A 314 65.19 -21.36 -6.33
N ARG A 315 65.99 -20.31 -6.54
CA ARG A 315 65.54 -19.04 -7.13
C ARG A 315 66.28 -18.73 -8.42
N PHE A 316 65.56 -18.15 -9.38
CA PHE A 316 66.12 -17.61 -10.61
C PHE A 316 65.96 -16.08 -10.61
N ALA A 317 66.98 -15.33 -11.03
CA ALA A 317 67.01 -13.87 -10.98
C ALA A 317 67.55 -13.27 -12.29
N PHE A 318 66.66 -12.74 -13.13
CA PHE A 318 67.01 -12.21 -14.46
C PHE A 318 66.82 -10.69 -14.50
N THR A 319 67.79 -9.96 -15.10
CA THR A 319 67.57 -8.53 -15.36
C THR A 319 66.57 -8.38 -16.50
N ASN A 320 66.82 -9.04 -17.63
CA ASN A 320 65.95 -9.09 -18.79
C ASN A 320 65.64 -10.55 -19.13
N LEU A 321 64.36 -10.94 -19.15
CA LEU A 321 63.90 -12.26 -19.58
C LEU A 321 62.96 -12.11 -20.79
N GLU A 322 63.41 -12.61 -21.93
CA GLU A 322 62.61 -12.86 -23.13
C GLU A 322 61.97 -14.26 -22.97
N TRP A 323 60.65 -14.32 -22.89
CA TRP A 323 59.91 -15.57 -22.78
C TRP A 323 59.34 -15.97 -24.14
N GLU A 324 59.92 -16.98 -24.76
CA GLU A 324 59.47 -17.58 -26.02
C GLU A 324 58.66 -18.88 -25.79
N GLY A 325 58.86 -19.55 -24.65
CA GLY A 325 58.15 -20.78 -24.32
C GLY A 325 58.61 -21.56 -23.08
N GLY A 326 57.82 -22.57 -22.71
CA GLY A 326 58.16 -23.55 -21.68
C GLY A 326 57.39 -23.41 -20.37
N THR A 327 57.97 -23.87 -19.27
CA THR A 327 57.27 -23.98 -17.97
C THR A 327 58.15 -23.53 -16.80
N ILE A 328 57.54 -22.92 -15.79
CA ILE A 328 58.14 -22.79 -14.45
C ILE A 328 57.45 -23.81 -13.56
N GLN A 329 58.20 -24.67 -12.89
CA GLN A 329 57.62 -25.79 -12.15
C GLN A 329 58.44 -26.25 -10.93
N ALA A 330 57.76 -26.95 -10.02
CA ALA A 330 58.34 -27.59 -8.83
C ALA A 330 59.07 -26.59 -7.91
N GLU A 331 58.31 -25.65 -7.32
CA GLU A 331 58.71 -24.68 -6.29
C GLU A 331 59.70 -23.59 -6.72
N ALA A 332 60.02 -23.47 -8.01
CA ALA A 332 60.96 -22.48 -8.52
C ALA A 332 60.46 -21.03 -8.30
N GLY A 333 61.30 -20.21 -7.63
CA GLY A 333 61.03 -18.79 -7.38
C GLY A 333 61.77 -17.89 -8.37
N VAL A 334 61.10 -17.44 -9.42
CA VAL A 334 61.66 -16.62 -10.51
C VAL A 334 61.38 -15.14 -10.27
N PHE A 335 62.42 -14.31 -10.36
CA PHE A 335 62.37 -12.85 -10.26
C PHE A 335 62.95 -12.23 -11.53
N VAL A 336 62.24 -11.26 -12.11
CA VAL A 336 62.59 -10.63 -13.38
C VAL A 336 62.44 -9.11 -13.29
N ASN A 337 63.44 -8.34 -13.72
CA ASN A 337 63.31 -6.88 -13.74
C ASN A 337 62.58 -6.36 -15.01
N GLN A 338 62.84 -6.93 -16.19
CA GLN A 338 62.11 -6.71 -17.44
C GLN A 338 61.69 -8.04 -18.08
N LEU A 339 60.39 -8.30 -18.18
CA LEU A 339 59.80 -9.52 -18.74
C LEU A 339 59.10 -9.24 -20.07
N THR A 340 59.60 -9.75 -21.19
CA THR A 340 58.93 -9.64 -22.50
C THR A 340 58.35 -10.99 -22.89
N LEU A 341 57.05 -11.06 -23.20
CA LEU A 341 56.41 -12.28 -23.72
C LEU A 341 56.42 -12.27 -25.26
N GLU A 342 57.35 -13.03 -25.83
CA GLU A 342 57.75 -13.05 -27.25
C GLU A 342 57.30 -14.36 -27.96
N PRO A 343 57.51 -14.51 -29.29
CA PRO A 343 56.87 -15.58 -30.07
C PRO A 343 57.59 -16.93 -30.02
N LEU A 344 56.84 -17.98 -29.66
CA LEU A 344 56.86 -19.28 -30.34
C LEU A 344 55.55 -20.05 -30.03
N PHE A 345 55.33 -21.22 -30.65
CA PHE A 345 54.06 -21.98 -30.62
C PHE A 345 53.77 -22.71 -29.28
N SER A 346 54.06 -22.09 -28.14
CA SER A 346 53.87 -22.71 -26.82
C SER A 346 53.17 -21.78 -25.84
N HIS A 347 52.68 -22.32 -24.73
CA HIS A 347 52.08 -21.53 -23.65
C HIS A 347 53.15 -21.20 -22.60
N LEU A 348 53.09 -20.01 -21.98
CA LEU A 348 53.73 -19.79 -20.68
C LEU A 348 52.91 -20.56 -19.64
N VAL A 349 53.54 -21.48 -18.92
CA VAL A 349 52.92 -22.21 -17.81
C VAL A 349 53.69 -21.96 -16.51
N VAL A 350 52.99 -21.54 -15.46
CA VAL A 350 53.50 -21.44 -14.09
C VAL A 350 52.77 -22.47 -13.23
N SER A 351 53.43 -23.57 -12.87
CA SER A 351 52.84 -24.76 -12.22
C SER A 351 53.52 -25.00 -10.87
N GLY A 352 52.88 -24.64 -9.77
CA GLY A 352 53.46 -24.80 -8.42
C GLY A 352 54.79 -24.08 -8.24
N ALA A 353 54.85 -22.85 -8.74
CA ALA A 353 56.04 -22.02 -8.82
C ALA A 353 55.64 -20.53 -8.81
N ALA A 354 56.59 -19.64 -8.55
CA ALA A 354 56.32 -18.20 -8.50
C ALA A 354 57.12 -17.43 -9.56
N LEU A 355 56.46 -16.56 -10.31
CA LEU A 355 57.08 -15.61 -11.24
C LEU A 355 56.77 -14.18 -10.79
N THR A 356 57.77 -13.45 -10.35
CA THR A 356 57.67 -12.02 -10.05
C THR A 356 58.32 -11.21 -11.17
N SER A 357 57.61 -10.23 -11.70
CA SER A 357 58.11 -9.27 -12.69
C SER A 357 57.96 -7.84 -12.16
N ASN A 358 59.01 -7.03 -12.24
CA ASN A 358 58.93 -5.59 -11.95
C ASN A 358 58.23 -4.91 -13.13
N LEU A 359 58.91 -4.85 -14.27
CA LEU A 359 58.35 -4.40 -15.55
C LEU A 359 58.06 -5.61 -16.43
N GLY A 360 56.94 -5.61 -17.13
CA GLY A 360 56.61 -6.65 -18.11
C GLY A 360 55.67 -6.20 -19.22
N ALA A 361 55.82 -6.84 -20.38
CA ALA A 361 55.08 -6.52 -21.60
C ALA A 361 54.65 -7.79 -22.36
N TRP A 362 53.39 -7.82 -22.78
CA TRP A 362 52.81 -8.88 -23.62
C TRP A 362 52.19 -8.27 -24.87
N GLY A 363 52.95 -8.29 -25.97
CA GLY A 363 52.61 -7.61 -27.22
C GLY A 363 51.94 -8.47 -28.30
N ASP A 364 51.87 -7.90 -29.51
CA ASP A 364 51.07 -8.40 -30.64
C ASP A 364 51.55 -9.72 -31.29
N ILE A 365 52.82 -10.05 -31.12
CA ILE A 365 53.57 -10.85 -32.11
C ILE A 365 53.63 -12.37 -31.88
N GLY A 366 53.20 -12.86 -30.72
CA GLY A 366 53.48 -14.26 -30.31
C GLY A 366 52.40 -14.91 -29.46
N LEU A 367 52.64 -14.93 -28.15
CA LEU A 367 51.83 -15.67 -27.17
C LEU A 367 50.35 -15.23 -27.18
N LEU A 368 49.42 -16.20 -27.19
CA LEU A 368 47.97 -16.01 -27.04
C LEU A 368 47.39 -16.66 -25.77
N ARG A 369 48.15 -17.49 -25.04
CA ARG A 369 47.67 -18.22 -23.87
C ARG A 369 48.72 -18.29 -22.76
N LEU A 370 48.37 -17.76 -21.59
CA LEU A 370 49.14 -17.86 -20.34
C LEU A 370 48.39 -18.80 -19.38
N VAL A 371 49.09 -19.69 -18.69
CA VAL A 371 48.51 -20.65 -17.74
C VAL A 371 49.21 -20.54 -16.38
N ILE A 372 48.43 -20.47 -15.31
CA ILE A 372 48.86 -20.53 -13.91
C ILE A 372 48.09 -21.69 -13.27
N ALA A 373 48.78 -22.66 -12.71
CA ALA A 373 48.20 -23.89 -12.18
C ALA A 373 48.97 -24.39 -10.95
N ASP A 374 48.41 -25.38 -10.25
CA ASP A 374 49.13 -26.20 -9.25
C ASP A 374 49.81 -25.45 -8.10
N ASP A 375 49.19 -24.39 -7.56
CA ASP A 375 49.81 -23.41 -6.61
C ASP A 375 50.75 -22.39 -7.27
N GLY A 376 50.61 -22.19 -8.58
CA GLY A 376 51.34 -21.19 -9.35
C GLY A 376 50.97 -19.75 -8.96
N ALA A 377 51.96 -18.87 -8.90
CA ALA A 377 51.77 -17.44 -8.65
C ALA A 377 52.43 -16.58 -9.75
N PHE A 378 51.66 -15.73 -10.42
CA PHE A 378 52.21 -14.66 -11.27
C PHE A 378 52.07 -13.33 -10.52
N ILE A 379 53.18 -12.61 -10.33
CA ILE A 379 53.24 -11.39 -9.50
C ILE A 379 53.77 -10.23 -10.34
N ASN A 380 53.01 -9.14 -10.37
CA ASN A 380 53.35 -7.86 -10.98
C ASN A 380 53.71 -6.86 -9.88
N ALA A 381 54.98 -6.44 -9.82
CA ALA A 381 55.55 -5.65 -8.73
C ALA A 381 55.66 -4.14 -9.02
N ASP A 382 55.69 -3.71 -10.29
CA ASP A 382 55.63 -2.29 -10.69
C ASP A 382 54.65 -2.10 -11.86
N ARG A 383 54.93 -2.67 -13.05
CA ARG A 383 54.02 -2.58 -14.19
C ARG A 383 54.05 -3.78 -15.12
N PHE A 384 52.87 -4.29 -15.44
CA PHE A 384 52.65 -5.25 -16.52
C PHE A 384 51.69 -4.66 -17.56
N GLN A 385 52.03 -4.72 -18.85
CA GLN A 385 51.21 -4.17 -19.94
C GLN A 385 50.83 -5.26 -20.95
N ILE A 386 49.55 -5.32 -21.34
CA ILE A 386 49.03 -6.27 -22.34
C ILE A 386 48.48 -5.47 -23.53
N THR A 387 49.02 -5.71 -24.73
CA THR A 387 48.67 -4.94 -25.95
C THR A 387 48.44 -5.84 -27.17
N GLY A 388 47.71 -5.33 -28.16
CA GLY A 388 47.52 -5.98 -29.45
C GLY A 388 46.39 -7.01 -29.51
N ARG A 389 46.64 -8.12 -30.23
CA ARG A 389 45.68 -9.22 -30.47
C ARG A 389 45.07 -9.81 -29.18
N PRO A 390 43.82 -10.33 -29.24
CA PRO A 390 43.14 -10.93 -28.10
C PRO A 390 43.95 -12.05 -27.42
N LYS A 391 43.92 -12.08 -26.08
CA LYS A 391 44.67 -13.03 -25.24
C LYS A 391 43.76 -13.87 -24.35
N THR A 392 44.22 -15.06 -23.98
CA THR A 392 43.63 -15.92 -22.96
C THR A 392 44.59 -16.08 -21.78
N VAL A 393 44.06 -15.98 -20.57
CA VAL A 393 44.77 -16.29 -19.32
C VAL A 393 43.98 -17.38 -18.62
N GLU A 394 44.64 -18.43 -18.15
CA GLU A 394 44.04 -19.49 -17.35
C GLU A 394 44.65 -19.48 -15.96
N ILE A 395 43.82 -19.40 -14.94
CA ILE A 395 44.23 -19.55 -13.54
C ILE A 395 43.43 -20.74 -12.99
N ILE A 396 44.09 -21.89 -12.86
CA ILE A 396 43.51 -23.21 -12.61
C ILE A 396 43.83 -23.65 -11.18
N HIS A 397 42.82 -24.09 -10.45
CA HIS A 397 42.87 -24.35 -9.02
C HIS A 397 42.37 -25.77 -8.76
N GLY A 398 43.23 -26.64 -8.23
CA GLY A 398 42.81 -27.93 -7.67
C GLY A 398 42.12 -27.77 -6.31
N PRO A 399 41.53 -28.84 -5.74
CA PRO A 399 40.71 -28.75 -4.53
C PRO A 399 41.39 -28.13 -3.30
N ASP A 400 42.71 -28.31 -3.17
CA ASP A 400 43.52 -27.89 -2.02
C ASP A 400 44.57 -26.81 -2.37
N GLN A 401 44.51 -26.24 -3.57
CA GLN A 401 45.52 -25.32 -4.14
C GLN A 401 45.06 -23.85 -4.07
N GLN A 402 45.91 -22.86 -4.41
CA GLN A 402 45.60 -21.42 -4.43
C GLN A 402 46.22 -20.62 -5.60
N SER A 403 46.32 -21.24 -6.79
CA SER A 403 46.85 -20.60 -8.01
C SER A 403 46.29 -19.18 -8.27
N SER A 404 47.18 -18.19 -8.46
CA SER A 404 46.81 -16.77 -8.44
C SER A 404 47.63 -15.86 -9.36
N TRP A 405 47.02 -14.79 -9.87
CA TRP A 405 47.71 -13.62 -10.43
C TRP A 405 47.57 -12.45 -9.45
N ILE A 406 48.69 -11.93 -8.94
CA ILE A 406 48.75 -10.84 -7.96
C ILE A 406 49.29 -9.58 -8.64
N ILE A 407 48.56 -8.48 -8.53
CA ILE A 407 49.07 -7.13 -8.74
C ILE A 407 49.42 -6.61 -7.35
N ASP A 408 50.71 -6.45 -7.07
CA ASP A 408 51.23 -6.13 -5.73
C ASP A 408 50.94 -4.68 -5.32
N GLN A 409 51.30 -4.30 -4.09
CA GLN A 409 51.04 -2.98 -3.48
C GLN A 409 51.63 -1.80 -4.26
N ASN A 410 52.66 -2.03 -5.09
CA ASN A 410 53.21 -1.04 -6.03
C ASN A 410 52.87 -1.35 -7.50
N GLY A 411 52.29 -2.52 -7.78
CA GLY A 411 52.05 -3.04 -9.13
C GLY A 411 50.92 -2.36 -9.87
N LYS A 412 51.01 -2.34 -11.20
CA LYS A 412 50.04 -1.72 -12.11
C LYS A 412 49.79 -2.63 -13.31
N LEU A 413 48.56 -3.05 -13.56
CA LEU A 413 48.21 -3.82 -14.76
C LEU A 413 47.52 -2.91 -15.78
N ASP A 414 48.14 -2.68 -16.94
CA ASP A 414 47.55 -1.92 -18.05
C ASP A 414 47.10 -2.88 -19.17
N VAL A 415 45.79 -3.00 -19.40
CA VAL A 415 45.18 -3.91 -20.40
C VAL A 415 44.61 -3.12 -21.56
N GLN A 416 45.29 -3.19 -22.71
CA GLN A 416 44.95 -2.49 -23.97
C GLN A 416 44.70 -3.48 -25.14
N ALA A 417 44.39 -4.73 -24.80
CA ALA A 417 44.01 -5.83 -25.69
C ALA A 417 42.75 -6.50 -25.15
N ASN A 418 41.98 -7.22 -25.97
CA ASN A 418 40.89 -8.03 -25.42
C ASN A 418 41.48 -9.21 -24.64
N VAL A 419 41.08 -9.43 -23.38
CA VAL A 419 41.64 -10.51 -22.55
C VAL A 419 40.53 -11.33 -21.89
N THR A 420 40.62 -12.66 -21.99
CA THR A 420 39.75 -13.60 -21.27
C THR A 420 40.54 -14.32 -20.18
N PHE A 421 40.30 -13.97 -18.92
CA PHE A 421 40.76 -14.67 -17.73
C PHE A 421 39.81 -15.84 -17.41
N GLY A 422 40.12 -17.02 -17.95
CA GLY A 422 39.52 -18.31 -17.62
C GLY A 422 38.49 -18.82 -18.64
N PRO A 423 38.85 -19.86 -19.44
CA PRO A 423 37.92 -20.69 -20.20
C PRO A 423 38.10 -22.21 -19.99
N ALA A 424 38.96 -22.65 -19.07
CA ALA A 424 39.28 -24.07 -18.86
C ALA A 424 38.28 -24.78 -17.91
N PRO A 425 37.95 -26.08 -18.15
CA PRO A 425 37.14 -26.86 -17.22
C PRO A 425 37.96 -27.29 -15.99
N GLY A 426 37.59 -26.77 -14.83
CA GLY A 426 38.23 -27.04 -13.53
C GLY A 426 37.70 -26.08 -12.46
N ALA A 427 38.19 -26.18 -11.23
CA ALA A 427 37.98 -25.11 -10.25
C ALA A 427 38.90 -23.91 -10.56
N ALA A 428 38.44 -22.71 -10.20
CA ALA A 428 38.99 -21.47 -10.72
C ALA A 428 39.91 -20.75 -9.72
N GLY A 429 41.09 -20.36 -10.20
CA GLY A 429 42.03 -19.52 -9.47
C GLY A 429 41.63 -18.05 -9.45
N THR A 430 42.47 -17.23 -8.84
CA THR A 430 42.13 -15.86 -8.42
C THR A 430 43.02 -14.81 -9.06
N MET A 431 42.45 -13.68 -9.49
CA MET A 431 43.21 -12.43 -9.68
C MET A 431 43.03 -11.53 -8.46
N ILE A 432 44.13 -11.03 -7.90
CA ILE A 432 44.18 -10.20 -6.69
C ILE A 432 44.79 -8.84 -7.05
N ASN A 433 44.04 -7.75 -6.85
CA ASN A 433 44.55 -6.40 -7.07
C ASN A 433 44.77 -5.66 -5.74
N LEU A 434 46.05 -5.41 -5.41
CA LEU A 434 46.49 -4.68 -4.23
C LEU A 434 46.89 -3.22 -4.52
N ASN A 435 46.74 -2.72 -5.76
CA ASN A 435 47.03 -1.34 -6.14
C ASN A 435 46.19 -0.81 -7.32
N GLU A 436 46.59 -1.04 -8.59
CA GLU A 436 45.91 -0.45 -9.75
C GLU A 436 45.78 -1.42 -10.96
N MET A 437 44.58 -1.49 -11.52
CA MET A 437 44.34 -2.06 -12.86
C MET A 437 43.68 -1.03 -13.77
N ASN A 438 44.07 -1.02 -15.05
CA ASN A 438 43.49 -0.20 -16.11
C ASN A 438 43.02 -1.09 -17.26
N PHE A 439 41.81 -0.87 -17.71
CA PHE A 439 41.22 -1.52 -18.89
C PHE A 439 40.89 -0.44 -19.91
N ASP A 440 41.55 -0.49 -21.06
CA ASP A 440 41.41 0.45 -22.17
C ASP A 440 41.29 -0.37 -23.46
N THR A 441 40.22 -1.15 -23.54
CA THR A 441 40.04 -2.25 -24.48
C THR A 441 38.56 -2.52 -24.74
N ALA A 442 38.21 -3.08 -25.90
CA ALA A 442 36.81 -3.30 -26.26
C ALA A 442 36.10 -4.30 -25.33
N LEU A 443 36.79 -5.39 -24.94
CA LEU A 443 36.24 -6.39 -24.02
C LEU A 443 37.32 -7.10 -23.20
N CYS A 444 37.20 -7.05 -21.88
CA CYS A 444 37.92 -7.92 -20.94
C CYS A 444 36.93 -8.79 -20.17
N VAL A 445 37.24 -10.07 -19.94
CA VAL A 445 36.32 -11.03 -19.30
C VAL A 445 37.04 -11.85 -18.23
N PHE A 446 36.61 -11.74 -16.97
CA PHE A 446 36.92 -12.70 -15.92
C PHE A 446 35.91 -13.85 -15.98
N GLY A 447 36.18 -14.82 -16.85
CA GLY A 447 35.26 -15.90 -17.25
C GLY A 447 34.98 -16.89 -16.13
N THR A 448 35.98 -17.70 -15.76
CA THR A 448 35.92 -18.52 -14.54
C THR A 448 36.72 -17.92 -13.39
N THR A 449 37.76 -17.12 -13.67
CA THR A 449 38.65 -16.53 -12.66
C THR A 449 37.92 -15.61 -11.67
N ARG A 450 38.15 -15.83 -10.37
CA ARG A 450 37.63 -14.99 -9.30
C ARG A 450 38.41 -13.67 -9.22
N LEU A 451 37.72 -12.54 -9.05
CA LEU A 451 38.36 -11.22 -8.90
C LEU A 451 38.31 -10.71 -7.44
N LEU A 452 39.46 -10.51 -6.82
CA LEU A 452 39.60 -9.83 -5.52
C LEU A 452 40.12 -8.40 -5.72
N GLN A 453 39.26 -7.41 -5.50
CA GLN A 453 39.52 -6.00 -5.78
C GLN A 453 39.64 -5.20 -4.49
N ASN A 454 40.86 -4.85 -4.08
CA ASN A 454 41.13 -4.18 -2.79
C ASN A 454 41.54 -2.70 -2.92
N ARG A 455 41.77 -2.19 -4.14
CA ARG A 455 42.22 -0.81 -4.41
C ARG A 455 41.53 -0.21 -5.66
N THR A 456 42.27 0.11 -6.72
CA THR A 456 41.75 0.88 -7.87
C THR A 456 41.59 0.02 -9.12
N LEU A 457 40.42 0.10 -9.76
CA LEU A 457 40.11 -0.51 -11.05
C LEU A 457 39.54 0.57 -11.96
N ASN A 458 40.24 0.91 -13.04
CA ASN A 458 39.80 1.92 -14.00
C ASN A 458 39.32 1.25 -15.29
N VAL A 459 38.04 1.39 -15.65
CA VAL A 459 37.53 1.02 -16.98
C VAL A 459 37.47 2.29 -17.83
N ARG A 460 38.48 2.49 -18.67
CA ARG A 460 38.68 3.71 -19.47
C ARG A 460 37.93 3.68 -20.80
N SER A 461 37.75 2.49 -21.36
CA SER A 461 36.96 2.24 -22.57
C SER A 461 36.42 0.81 -22.58
N GLY A 462 35.39 0.56 -23.41
CA GLY A 462 34.77 -0.76 -23.61
C GLY A 462 34.14 -1.38 -22.36
N GLU A 463 34.19 -2.71 -22.27
CA GLU A 463 33.50 -3.48 -21.23
C GLU A 463 34.44 -4.41 -20.46
N VAL A 464 34.36 -4.39 -19.13
CA VAL A 464 34.92 -5.41 -18.23
C VAL A 464 33.77 -6.29 -17.72
N ARG A 465 33.79 -7.59 -18.01
CA ARG A 465 32.82 -8.56 -17.49
C ARG A 465 33.41 -9.39 -16.35
N VAL A 466 32.72 -9.49 -15.23
CA VAL A 466 33.05 -10.36 -14.10
C VAL A 466 32.03 -11.50 -14.06
N ALA A 467 32.46 -12.70 -14.47
CA ALA A 467 31.64 -13.91 -14.54
C ALA A 467 32.05 -14.98 -13.53
N GLY A 468 33.35 -15.05 -13.17
CA GLY A 468 33.88 -15.93 -12.13
C GLY A 468 33.59 -15.49 -10.69
N GLY A 469 32.83 -14.40 -10.52
CA GLY A 469 32.52 -13.83 -9.20
C GLY A 469 33.77 -13.28 -8.50
N GLY A 470 33.67 -13.11 -7.17
CA GLY A 470 34.77 -12.55 -6.38
C GLY A 470 34.29 -11.64 -5.26
N ALA A 471 35.17 -10.75 -4.81
CA ALA A 471 34.87 -9.82 -3.71
C ALA A 471 35.64 -8.49 -3.82
N SER A 472 35.09 -7.44 -3.22
CA SER A 472 35.75 -6.16 -2.96
C SER A 472 35.49 -5.69 -1.53
N ALA A 473 36.54 -5.67 -0.72
CA ALA A 473 36.53 -5.20 0.66
C ALA A 473 36.82 -3.69 0.72
N GLY A 474 36.04 -2.92 -0.04
CA GLY A 474 36.31 -1.54 -0.38
C GLY A 474 37.25 -1.40 -1.57
N GLY A 475 37.28 -0.20 -2.16
CA GLY A 475 38.04 0.10 -3.37
C GLY A 475 37.30 1.08 -4.28
N ALA A 476 38.01 1.58 -5.29
CA ALA A 476 37.49 2.49 -6.30
C ALA A 476 37.39 1.79 -7.65
N PHE A 477 36.19 1.79 -8.23
CA PHE A 477 35.90 1.32 -9.58
C PHE A 477 35.56 2.55 -10.42
N ASN A 478 36.50 3.06 -11.22
CA ASN A 478 36.33 4.28 -11.98
C ASN A 478 35.93 3.93 -13.41
N ILE A 479 34.66 4.10 -13.75
CA ILE A 479 34.07 3.70 -15.04
C ILE A 479 33.88 4.95 -15.90
N ALA A 480 34.65 5.08 -16.98
CA ALA A 480 34.60 6.23 -17.87
C ALA A 480 33.30 6.30 -18.68
N GLN A 481 32.98 7.47 -19.22
CA GLN A 481 31.78 7.68 -20.04
C GLN A 481 31.72 6.69 -21.20
N GLY A 482 30.60 5.96 -21.32
CA GLY A 482 30.39 4.93 -22.35
C GLY A 482 31.09 3.59 -22.10
N ALA A 483 31.90 3.46 -21.04
CA ALA A 483 32.45 2.19 -20.59
C ALA A 483 31.49 1.45 -19.64
N LYS A 484 31.64 0.13 -19.54
CA LYS A 484 30.79 -0.75 -18.72
C LYS A 484 31.60 -1.68 -17.80
N LEU A 485 31.10 -1.89 -16.59
CA LEU A 485 31.51 -2.98 -15.70
C LEU A 485 30.31 -3.90 -15.44
N THR A 486 30.33 -5.10 -16.01
CA THR A 486 29.20 -6.03 -15.99
C THR A 486 29.45 -7.21 -15.05
N ILE A 487 28.64 -7.37 -14.01
CA ILE A 487 28.59 -8.56 -13.16
C ILE A 487 27.63 -9.57 -13.78
N GLN A 488 28.05 -10.82 -13.96
CA GLN A 488 27.24 -11.90 -14.55
C GLN A 488 27.57 -13.26 -13.91
N SER A 489 26.71 -14.26 -14.12
CA SER A 489 26.93 -15.69 -13.75
C SER A 489 27.17 -16.04 -12.27
N GLN A 490 28.29 -15.67 -11.65
CA GLN A 490 28.61 -15.99 -10.25
C GLN A 490 28.51 -14.73 -9.36
N PRO A 491 28.17 -14.87 -8.06
CA PRO A 491 28.08 -13.73 -7.16
C PRO A 491 29.38 -12.93 -7.02
N TYR A 492 29.25 -11.61 -7.07
CA TYR A 492 30.32 -10.67 -6.75
C TYR A 492 29.95 -9.90 -5.48
N GLN A 493 30.76 -10.04 -4.43
CA GLN A 493 30.50 -9.42 -3.12
C GLN A 493 31.18 -8.05 -3.01
N VAL A 494 30.47 -7.03 -2.53
CA VAL A 494 31.00 -5.68 -2.33
C VAL A 494 30.66 -5.14 -0.95
N ARG A 495 31.64 -4.51 -0.31
CA ARG A 495 31.51 -3.99 1.05
C ARG A 495 32.16 -2.60 1.14
N GLY A 496 31.35 -1.54 1.02
CA GLY A 496 31.85 -0.17 1.01
C GLY A 496 32.68 0.18 -0.24
N ALA A 497 32.33 -0.40 -1.39
CA ALA A 497 32.96 -0.08 -2.68
C ALA A 497 32.42 1.24 -3.25
N ASN A 498 33.21 1.91 -4.10
CA ASN A 498 32.82 3.17 -4.75
C ASN A 498 32.98 3.06 -6.27
N PHE A 499 31.86 3.04 -6.99
CA PHE A 499 31.77 3.00 -8.45
C PHE A 499 31.57 4.42 -9.01
N THR A 500 32.68 5.07 -9.39
CA THR A 500 32.70 6.47 -9.85
C THR A 500 32.70 6.60 -11.38
N GLY A 501 32.50 7.82 -11.86
CA GLY A 501 32.54 8.18 -13.29
C GLY A 501 31.18 8.12 -13.98
N ASP A 502 31.15 8.51 -15.25
CA ASP A 502 29.94 8.59 -16.09
C ASP A 502 29.61 7.28 -16.84
N GLY A 503 30.38 6.21 -16.61
CA GLY A 503 30.11 4.87 -17.13
C GLY A 503 29.01 4.14 -16.37
N LEU A 504 28.89 2.84 -16.65
CA LEU A 504 27.79 2.01 -16.16
C LEU A 504 28.26 0.78 -15.36
N LEU A 505 27.72 0.60 -14.15
CA LEU A 505 27.71 -0.69 -13.46
C LEU A 505 26.49 -1.50 -13.91
N ARG A 506 26.68 -2.72 -14.41
CA ARG A 506 25.61 -3.55 -14.97
C ARG A 506 25.50 -4.87 -14.22
N ILE A 507 24.32 -5.20 -13.71
CA ILE A 507 23.99 -6.55 -13.25
C ILE A 507 23.37 -7.28 -14.45
N GLY A 508 24.21 -8.03 -15.15
CA GLY A 508 23.88 -8.74 -16.39
C GLY A 508 23.16 -10.07 -16.16
N PRO A 509 23.10 -10.97 -17.18
CA PRO A 509 22.22 -12.11 -17.16
C PRO A 509 22.69 -13.13 -16.11
N SER A 510 21.80 -13.44 -15.18
CA SER A 510 22.10 -14.28 -14.00
C SER A 510 23.29 -13.78 -13.16
N GLY A 511 23.59 -12.47 -13.23
CA GLY A 511 24.55 -11.83 -12.34
C GLY A 511 23.95 -11.58 -10.96
N THR A 512 24.77 -11.75 -9.92
CA THR A 512 24.40 -11.40 -8.55
C THR A 512 25.42 -10.43 -7.98
N LEU A 513 24.98 -9.22 -7.61
CA LEU A 513 25.77 -8.28 -6.82
C LEU A 513 25.33 -8.38 -5.35
N ASP A 514 26.20 -8.86 -4.47
CA ASP A 514 25.95 -8.94 -3.03
C ASP A 514 26.56 -7.70 -2.36
N VAL A 515 25.71 -6.78 -1.91
CA VAL A 515 26.12 -5.57 -1.19
C VAL A 515 26.03 -5.84 0.30
N SER A 516 27.15 -6.19 0.92
CA SER A 516 27.20 -6.62 2.33
C SER A 516 27.56 -5.49 3.30
N ALA A 517 27.11 -5.57 4.55
CA ALA A 517 27.21 -4.50 5.54
C ALA A 517 28.65 -4.12 5.93
N GLY A 518 29.06 -2.90 5.62
CA GLY A 518 30.36 -2.34 6.01
C GLY A 518 30.55 -0.85 5.72
N GLY A 519 29.47 -0.07 5.67
CA GLY A 519 29.41 1.26 5.07
C GLY A 519 28.68 1.24 3.73
N PRO A 520 28.21 2.40 3.23
CA PRO A 520 27.45 2.46 1.97
C PRO A 520 28.36 2.13 0.78
N THR A 521 27.92 1.20 -0.05
CA THR A 521 28.46 1.05 -1.40
C THR A 521 27.85 2.14 -2.28
N THR A 522 28.67 2.88 -3.01
CA THR A 522 28.25 4.03 -3.81
C THR A 522 28.41 3.74 -5.30
N ALA A 523 27.44 4.16 -6.11
CA ALA A 523 27.49 4.06 -7.56
C ALA A 523 26.89 5.33 -8.21
N ARG A 524 27.26 5.60 -9.47
CA ARG A 524 26.60 6.64 -10.25
C ARG A 524 25.48 6.09 -11.12
N ASN A 525 25.79 5.26 -12.12
CA ASN A 525 24.78 4.65 -12.98
C ASN A 525 24.77 3.13 -12.82
N VAL A 526 23.57 2.54 -12.67
CA VAL A 526 23.35 1.10 -12.45
C VAL A 526 22.26 0.59 -13.40
N GLU A 527 22.52 -0.49 -14.12
CA GLU A 527 21.52 -1.20 -14.97
C GLU A 527 21.30 -2.62 -14.43
N MET A 528 20.06 -3.08 -14.31
CA MET A 528 19.70 -4.47 -13.99
C MET A 528 18.99 -5.11 -15.20
N GLU A 529 19.60 -6.15 -15.79
CA GLU A 529 19.25 -6.61 -17.14
C GLU A 529 17.99 -7.49 -17.23
N LEU A 530 17.27 -7.29 -18.34
CA LEU A 530 16.02 -7.89 -18.84
C LEU A 530 15.72 -9.39 -18.56
N THR A 531 16.70 -10.24 -18.25
CA THR A 531 16.49 -11.71 -18.26
C THR A 531 15.81 -12.26 -17.00
N GLY A 532 15.32 -11.40 -16.09
CA GLY A 532 14.65 -11.79 -14.84
C GLY A 532 15.55 -12.46 -13.79
N SER A 533 16.80 -12.76 -14.14
CA SER A 533 17.79 -13.44 -13.28
C SER A 533 18.87 -12.51 -12.72
N ALA A 534 18.91 -11.25 -13.14
CA ALA A 534 19.73 -10.21 -12.52
C ALA A 534 19.30 -10.03 -11.05
N THR A 535 20.25 -10.12 -10.12
CA THR A 535 19.99 -10.10 -8.68
C THR A 535 20.87 -9.07 -7.97
N LEU A 536 20.25 -8.18 -7.19
CA LEU A 536 20.93 -7.33 -6.21
C LEU A 536 20.59 -7.86 -4.82
N THR A 537 21.58 -8.23 -4.01
CA THR A 537 21.36 -8.86 -2.68
C THR A 537 22.23 -8.24 -1.59
N GLY A 538 22.19 -8.82 -0.39
CA GLY A 538 23.03 -8.44 0.76
C GLY A 538 22.34 -7.49 1.75
N ASP A 539 22.93 -7.39 2.95
CA ASP A 539 22.45 -6.63 4.11
C ASP A 539 22.93 -5.17 4.16
N GLY A 540 23.77 -4.75 3.21
CA GLY A 540 24.31 -3.40 3.08
C GLY A 540 23.47 -2.44 2.23
N GLU A 541 23.85 -1.16 2.27
CA GLU A 541 23.25 -0.11 1.44
C GLU A 541 24.01 0.07 0.11
N LEU A 542 23.26 0.17 -0.99
CA LEU A 542 23.71 0.69 -2.28
C LEU A 542 23.11 2.09 -2.48
N GLN A 543 23.95 3.11 -2.66
CA GLN A 543 23.53 4.47 -2.97
C GLN A 543 23.80 4.78 -4.45
N VAL A 544 22.77 5.10 -5.22
CA VAL A 544 22.82 5.39 -6.66
C VAL A 544 22.61 6.89 -6.88
N SER A 545 23.68 7.58 -7.27
CA SER A 545 23.72 9.06 -7.38
C SER A 545 23.32 9.61 -8.76
N GLY A 546 23.21 8.75 -9.77
CA GLY A 546 22.73 9.05 -11.12
C GLY A 546 21.54 8.17 -11.47
N ASN A 547 21.67 7.35 -12.51
CA ASN A 547 20.60 6.48 -13.00
C ASN A 547 20.55 5.10 -12.33
N LEU A 548 19.34 4.61 -12.03
CA LEU A 548 19.04 3.19 -11.81
C LEU A 548 18.05 2.72 -12.88
N ASP A 549 18.56 2.02 -13.89
CA ASP A 549 17.76 1.46 -14.98
C ASP A 549 17.39 0.01 -14.61
N TRP A 550 16.24 -0.18 -13.96
CA TRP A 550 15.75 -1.49 -13.53
C TRP A 550 14.87 -2.08 -14.65
N LEU A 551 15.46 -2.95 -15.48
CA LEU A 551 14.79 -3.51 -16.66
C LEU A 551 14.15 -4.89 -16.39
N ALA A 552 14.65 -5.62 -15.39
CA ALA A 552 14.04 -6.83 -14.81
C ALA A 552 14.75 -7.25 -13.52
N GLY A 553 14.27 -8.33 -12.90
CA GLY A 553 15.04 -9.09 -11.91
C GLY A 553 14.62 -8.83 -10.46
N ARG A 554 15.46 -9.26 -9.52
CA ARG A 554 15.13 -9.28 -8.08
C ARG A 554 16.12 -8.44 -7.27
N MET A 555 15.62 -7.59 -6.38
CA MET A 555 16.40 -7.03 -5.27
C MET A 555 16.01 -7.75 -3.98
N THR A 556 16.98 -8.33 -3.29
CA THR A 556 16.78 -9.23 -2.15
C THR A 556 17.60 -8.84 -0.92
N GLY A 557 17.30 -9.47 0.22
CA GLY A 557 18.01 -9.30 1.47
C GLY A 557 17.64 -8.01 2.21
N THR A 558 17.91 -7.96 3.52
CA THR A 558 17.49 -6.88 4.44
C THR A 558 18.22 -5.54 4.24
N GLY A 559 19.03 -5.40 3.20
CA GLY A 559 19.74 -4.18 2.86
C GLY A 559 18.84 -3.10 2.25
N LYS A 560 19.49 -2.06 1.72
CA LYS A 560 18.82 -0.87 1.19
C LYS A 560 19.38 -0.47 -0.18
N THR A 561 18.54 0.04 -1.06
CA THR A 561 18.93 0.68 -2.32
C THR A 561 18.37 2.10 -2.28
N THR A 562 19.22 3.12 -2.24
CA THR A 562 18.81 4.53 -2.19
C THR A 562 19.14 5.19 -3.52
N VAL A 563 18.14 5.67 -4.26
CA VAL A 563 18.32 6.35 -5.56
C VAL A 563 18.10 7.85 -5.40
N GLN A 564 19.11 8.63 -5.75
CA GLN A 564 19.15 10.09 -5.57
C GLN A 564 18.98 10.87 -6.89
N GLY A 565 19.25 10.21 -8.03
CA GLY A 565 19.02 10.76 -9.35
C GLY A 565 17.68 10.29 -9.95
N THR A 566 17.75 9.43 -10.97
CA THR A 566 16.56 8.90 -11.66
C THR A 566 16.52 7.38 -11.53
N ALA A 567 15.39 6.81 -11.14
CA ALA A 567 15.11 5.39 -11.36
C ALA A 567 14.18 5.23 -12.56
N GLU A 568 14.51 4.37 -13.51
CA GLU A 568 13.60 3.95 -14.57
C GLU A 568 13.26 2.47 -14.36
N ILE A 569 11.98 2.18 -14.12
CA ILE A 569 11.44 0.81 -14.04
C ILE A 569 10.68 0.58 -15.34
N SER A 570 11.24 -0.24 -16.24
CA SER A 570 10.73 -0.34 -17.62
C SER A 570 10.81 -1.76 -18.19
N THR A 571 10.23 -1.93 -19.38
CA THR A 571 9.98 -3.23 -20.04
C THR A 571 8.87 -4.07 -19.35
N PRO A 572 8.24 -5.05 -20.04
CA PRO A 572 7.11 -5.81 -19.49
C PRO A 572 7.53 -6.97 -18.56
N ALA A 573 8.77 -6.97 -18.05
CA ALA A 573 9.24 -7.96 -17.10
C ALA A 573 8.69 -7.71 -15.68
N ASN A 574 8.66 -8.72 -14.82
CA ASN A 574 8.39 -8.51 -13.40
C ASN A 574 9.64 -7.96 -12.69
N HIS A 575 9.46 -6.95 -11.85
CA HIS A 575 10.47 -6.31 -11.02
C HIS A 575 10.19 -6.68 -9.56
N THR A 576 11.05 -7.43 -8.88
CA THR A 576 10.73 -7.93 -7.52
C THR A 576 11.63 -7.36 -6.43
N LEU A 577 11.04 -6.83 -5.36
CA LEU A 577 11.70 -6.62 -4.08
C LEU A 577 11.38 -7.80 -3.14
N VAL A 578 12.35 -8.25 -2.34
CA VAL A 578 12.20 -9.28 -1.30
C VAL A 578 13.00 -8.87 -0.06
N GLN A 579 12.37 -8.60 1.08
CA GLN A 579 13.00 -8.06 2.31
C GLN A 579 13.74 -6.71 2.19
N ARG A 580 14.06 -6.25 0.97
CA ARG A 580 14.89 -5.08 0.71
C ARG A 580 14.08 -3.79 0.74
N THR A 581 14.70 -2.72 1.23
CA THR A 581 14.17 -1.36 1.09
C THR A 581 14.69 -0.72 -0.21
N LEU A 582 13.81 -0.38 -1.15
CA LEU A 582 14.10 0.51 -2.28
C LEU A 582 13.59 1.92 -1.93
N ARG A 583 14.52 2.84 -1.65
CA ARG A 583 14.23 4.24 -1.30
C ARG A 583 14.50 5.15 -2.49
N ASN A 584 13.48 5.89 -2.90
CA ASN A 584 13.58 6.96 -3.89
C ASN A 584 13.73 8.32 -3.18
N GLU A 585 14.81 9.04 -3.47
CA GLU A 585 15.05 10.43 -3.06
C GLU A 585 15.02 11.39 -4.27
N GLY A 586 14.91 10.87 -5.49
CA GLY A 586 14.85 11.61 -6.75
C GLY A 586 13.59 11.30 -7.56
N THR A 587 13.71 11.05 -8.87
CA THR A 587 12.55 10.75 -9.73
C THR A 587 12.55 9.28 -10.16
N MET A 588 11.56 8.50 -9.70
CA MET A 588 11.26 7.15 -10.17
C MET A 588 10.19 7.20 -11.25
N ARG A 589 10.49 6.75 -12.46
CA ARG A 589 9.52 6.61 -13.56
C ARG A 589 9.23 5.14 -13.79
N TRP A 590 7.96 4.78 -13.74
CA TRP A 590 7.49 3.41 -13.93
C TRP A 590 6.76 3.30 -15.27
N LEU A 591 7.49 2.82 -16.27
CA LEU A 591 7.11 2.78 -17.68
C LEU A 591 6.59 1.39 -18.13
N GLY A 592 6.74 0.36 -17.30
CA GLY A 592 6.26 -0.99 -17.57
C GLY A 592 6.70 -2.02 -16.54
N GLY A 593 6.00 -3.16 -16.53
CA GLY A 593 6.34 -4.34 -15.76
C GLY A 593 5.87 -4.29 -14.31
N HIS A 594 5.31 -5.38 -13.79
CA HIS A 594 4.73 -5.38 -12.45
C HIS A 594 5.79 -5.30 -11.34
N ILE A 595 5.58 -4.41 -10.37
CA ILE A 595 6.42 -4.31 -9.17
C ILE A 595 5.88 -5.27 -8.10
N LEU A 596 6.60 -6.37 -7.89
CA LEU A 596 6.33 -7.33 -6.82
C LEU A 596 7.02 -6.84 -5.54
N VAL A 597 6.28 -6.68 -4.44
CA VAL A 597 6.80 -6.28 -3.13
C VAL A 597 6.59 -7.44 -2.15
N GLU A 598 7.55 -8.36 -2.11
CA GLU A 598 7.44 -9.64 -1.39
C GLU A 598 8.19 -9.63 -0.04
N ASP A 599 7.78 -10.52 0.85
CA ASP A 599 8.47 -10.87 2.10
C ASP A 599 9.04 -9.67 2.91
N GLY A 600 8.18 -8.73 3.30
CA GLY A 600 8.61 -7.58 4.12
C GLY A 600 9.43 -6.51 3.39
N ALA A 601 9.52 -6.56 2.05
CA ALA A 601 10.14 -5.51 1.26
C ALA A 601 9.43 -4.15 1.40
N VAL A 602 10.18 -3.06 1.22
CA VAL A 602 9.67 -1.68 1.36
C VAL A 602 10.01 -0.87 0.10
N LEU A 603 9.03 -0.21 -0.51
CA LEU A 603 9.24 0.87 -1.48
C LEU A 603 8.99 2.21 -0.77
N HIS A 604 10.07 2.96 -0.51
CA HIS A 604 10.03 4.23 0.23
C HIS A 604 10.24 5.42 -0.69
N ASN A 605 9.18 6.14 -1.04
CA ASN A 605 9.29 7.45 -1.69
C ASN A 605 9.48 8.53 -0.63
N ALA A 606 10.72 9.00 -0.46
CA ALA A 606 11.09 10.01 0.52
C ALA A 606 10.49 11.39 0.19
N SER A 607 10.51 12.33 1.15
CA SER A 607 9.90 13.67 1.01
C SER A 607 10.32 14.51 -0.22
N ALA A 608 11.55 14.32 -0.74
CA ALA A 608 12.00 14.96 -1.99
C ALA A 608 11.67 14.14 -3.26
N GLY A 609 11.23 12.90 -3.08
CA GLY A 609 11.04 11.91 -4.14
C GLY A 609 9.73 12.05 -4.90
N ILE A 610 9.80 11.78 -6.20
CA ILE A 610 8.66 11.67 -7.10
C ILE A 610 8.59 10.24 -7.64
N VAL A 611 7.45 9.58 -7.52
CA VAL A 611 7.12 8.35 -8.27
C VAL A 611 6.10 8.71 -9.34
N ASP A 612 6.46 8.50 -10.61
CA ASP A 612 5.62 8.71 -11.78
C ASP A 612 5.19 7.36 -12.37
N VAL A 613 3.91 7.00 -12.19
CA VAL A 613 3.29 5.83 -12.80
C VAL A 613 2.80 6.21 -14.20
N GLU A 614 3.50 5.69 -15.21
CA GLU A 614 3.25 5.94 -16.63
C GLU A 614 2.80 4.65 -17.38
N THR A 615 2.62 3.54 -16.66
CA THR A 615 2.11 2.26 -17.16
C THR A 615 0.70 1.90 -16.62
N THR A 616 0.10 0.87 -17.22
CA THR A 616 -1.10 0.16 -16.75
C THR A 616 -0.77 -1.04 -15.84
N ASP A 617 0.49 -1.34 -15.57
CA ASP A 617 0.89 -2.45 -14.70
C ASP A 617 0.61 -2.18 -13.21
N ASP A 618 0.13 -3.21 -12.50
CA ASP A 618 -0.13 -3.19 -11.05
C ASP A 618 1.08 -3.57 -10.17
N PHE A 619 1.01 -3.19 -8.89
CA PHE A 619 1.79 -3.84 -7.83
C PHE A 619 1.31 -5.27 -7.55
N ARG A 620 2.21 -6.13 -7.07
CA ARG A 620 1.89 -7.54 -6.75
C ARG A 620 2.49 -7.99 -5.43
N HIS A 621 1.83 -8.96 -4.79
CA HIS A 621 2.36 -9.79 -3.72
C HIS A 621 2.03 -11.25 -4.06
N THR A 622 3.00 -12.15 -3.93
CA THR A 622 2.84 -13.57 -4.25
C THR A 622 3.44 -14.51 -3.21
N ALA A 623 4.30 -14.02 -2.30
CA ALA A 623 4.90 -14.82 -1.24
C ALA A 623 5.44 -13.97 -0.08
N GLY A 624 5.60 -14.62 1.08
CA GLY A 624 6.27 -14.07 2.27
C GLY A 624 5.39 -13.20 3.16
N ALA A 625 6.03 -12.51 4.11
CA ALA A 625 5.43 -11.44 4.90
C ALA A 625 4.91 -10.28 4.04
N GLU A 626 4.03 -9.45 4.59
CA GLU A 626 3.43 -8.31 3.89
C GLU A 626 4.49 -7.28 3.45
N GLY A 627 4.40 -6.83 2.21
CA GLY A 627 5.21 -5.73 1.67
C GLY A 627 4.66 -4.37 2.11
N LYS A 628 5.47 -3.31 1.95
CA LYS A 628 5.10 -1.94 2.31
C LYS A 628 5.45 -0.95 1.20
N ILE A 629 4.57 0.03 0.99
CA ILE A 629 4.83 1.25 0.22
C ILE A 629 4.68 2.41 1.20
N GLU A 630 5.72 3.25 1.31
CA GLU A 630 5.77 4.44 2.15
C GLU A 630 5.93 5.67 1.26
N ASN A 631 5.00 6.63 1.31
CA ASN A 631 5.06 7.87 0.56
C ASN A 631 5.11 9.09 1.48
N GLU A 632 6.30 9.68 1.63
CA GLU A 632 6.52 11.02 2.17
C GLU A 632 6.50 12.10 1.07
N GLY A 633 6.83 11.72 -0.17
CA GLY A 633 6.96 12.61 -1.32
C GLY A 633 5.71 12.66 -2.20
N ILE A 634 5.90 12.78 -3.51
CA ILE A 634 4.80 12.82 -4.49
C ILE A 634 4.69 11.48 -5.24
N PHE A 635 3.54 10.82 -5.15
CA PHE A 635 3.18 9.63 -5.93
C PHE A 635 2.15 10.04 -6.99
N ARG A 636 2.49 10.04 -8.28
CA ARG A 636 1.63 10.51 -9.39
C ARG A 636 1.25 9.36 -10.31
N LYS A 637 -0.03 9.24 -10.66
CA LYS A 637 -0.51 8.42 -11.78
C LYS A 637 -0.76 9.34 -12.96
N LEU A 638 0.09 9.26 -14.00
CA LEU A 638 0.13 10.19 -15.12
C LEU A 638 -0.60 9.69 -16.37
N SER A 639 -0.79 8.38 -16.50
CA SER A 639 -1.37 7.74 -17.68
C SER A 639 -2.32 6.59 -17.33
N GLY A 640 -2.99 6.07 -18.36
CA GLY A 640 -3.96 4.98 -18.27
C GLY A 640 -5.30 5.41 -17.69
N GLY A 641 -6.39 5.07 -18.36
CA GLY A 641 -7.74 5.09 -17.77
C GLY A 641 -7.99 3.89 -16.84
N GLU A 642 -7.07 2.93 -16.82
CA GLU A 642 -7.13 1.70 -16.03
C GLU A 642 -6.73 1.95 -14.56
N THR A 643 -7.21 1.06 -13.68
CA THR A 643 -7.04 1.13 -12.23
C THR A 643 -5.64 0.72 -11.80
N LEU A 644 -4.94 1.54 -11.02
CA LEU A 644 -3.73 1.12 -10.31
C LEU A 644 -4.09 0.38 -9.03
N THR A 645 -3.61 -0.85 -8.85
CA THR A 645 -3.92 -1.69 -7.71
C THR A 645 -2.74 -1.81 -6.75
N ILE A 646 -2.98 -1.44 -5.48
CA ILE A 646 -2.21 -1.96 -4.34
C ILE A 646 -2.95 -3.22 -3.84
N PRO A 647 -2.38 -4.43 -4.00
CA PRO A 647 -3.07 -5.68 -3.70
C PRO A 647 -3.12 -5.95 -2.19
N ALA A 648 -3.90 -6.96 -1.80
CA ALA A 648 -3.76 -7.57 -0.47
C ALA A 648 -2.32 -8.09 -0.29
N GLY A 649 -1.76 -7.95 0.91
CA GLY A 649 -0.36 -8.26 1.20
C GLY A 649 0.63 -7.12 0.91
N VAL A 650 0.17 -5.95 0.42
CA VAL A 650 1.00 -4.73 0.34
C VAL A 650 0.31 -3.57 1.06
N ARG A 651 0.90 -3.11 2.15
CA ARG A 651 0.44 -1.94 2.93
C ARG A 651 0.79 -0.64 2.21
N PHE A 652 -0.15 0.29 2.07
CA PHE A 652 0.08 1.60 1.46
C PHE A 652 -0.04 2.75 2.47
N ASP A 653 1.10 3.32 2.87
CA ASP A 653 1.17 4.42 3.82
C ASP A 653 1.52 5.73 3.12
N ASN A 654 0.66 6.73 3.27
CA ASN A 654 0.86 8.08 2.75
C ASN A 654 1.08 9.03 3.92
N GLU A 655 2.36 9.26 4.23
CA GLU A 655 2.82 9.90 5.46
C GLU A 655 2.55 11.42 5.48
N GLU A 656 2.91 12.06 6.59
CA GLU A 656 2.74 13.52 6.74
C GLU A 656 3.54 14.28 5.67
N GLY A 657 2.86 15.15 4.92
CA GLY A 657 3.43 15.82 3.73
C GLY A 657 3.28 15.03 2.42
N GLY A 658 2.99 13.73 2.47
CA GLY A 658 2.86 12.89 1.28
C GLY A 658 1.67 13.25 0.40
N VAL A 659 1.89 13.31 -0.92
CA VAL A 659 0.86 13.65 -1.92
C VAL A 659 0.69 12.52 -2.93
N VAL A 660 -0.46 11.87 -2.93
CA VAL A 660 -0.92 11.01 -4.02
C VAL A 660 -1.68 11.87 -5.02
N ASN A 661 -1.35 11.80 -6.32
CA ASN A 661 -1.95 12.60 -7.38
C ASN A 661 -2.40 11.72 -8.55
N LEU A 662 -3.69 11.44 -8.62
CA LEU A 662 -4.31 10.62 -9.66
C LEU A 662 -4.80 11.53 -10.79
N GLN A 663 -4.05 11.60 -11.89
CA GLN A 663 -4.40 12.45 -13.05
C GLN A 663 -5.32 11.74 -14.04
N SER A 664 -5.30 10.40 -14.08
CA SER A 664 -6.27 9.59 -14.82
C SER A 664 -6.42 8.18 -14.22
N GLY A 665 -7.65 7.67 -14.17
CA GLY A 665 -7.97 6.31 -13.75
C GLY A 665 -7.96 6.11 -12.24
N ASP A 666 -8.63 5.04 -11.79
CA ASP A 666 -8.81 4.75 -10.37
C ASP A 666 -7.51 4.27 -9.69
N MET A 667 -7.49 4.31 -8.36
CA MET A 667 -6.49 3.63 -7.52
C MET A 667 -7.21 2.75 -6.49
N THR A 668 -6.99 1.44 -6.52
CA THR A 668 -7.50 0.50 -5.51
C THR A 668 -6.46 0.25 -4.43
N ILE A 669 -6.85 0.36 -3.16
CA ILE A 669 -6.04 -0.03 -2.00
C ILE A 669 -6.72 -1.20 -1.29
N ALA A 670 -6.15 -2.40 -1.43
CA ALA A 670 -6.68 -3.64 -0.87
C ALA A 670 -5.84 -4.23 0.29
N GLY A 671 -4.57 -3.83 0.45
CA GLY A 671 -3.65 -4.36 1.47
C GLY A 671 -3.45 -3.50 2.72
N GLY A 672 -4.38 -2.58 3.01
CA GLY A 672 -4.34 -1.79 4.24
C GLY A 672 -3.34 -0.64 4.22
N GLY A 673 -3.20 0.03 5.37
CA GLY A 673 -2.30 1.18 5.53
C GLY A 673 -2.90 2.37 6.26
N THR A 674 -2.22 3.51 6.18
CA THR A 674 -2.58 4.74 6.86
C THR A 674 -2.21 5.95 6.01
N SER A 675 -3.15 6.87 5.80
CA SER A 675 -2.86 8.19 5.24
C SER A 675 -2.94 9.26 6.32
N LYS A 676 -1.90 10.10 6.37
CA LYS A 676 -1.85 11.41 7.04
C LYS A 676 -1.78 12.55 6.02
N GLY A 677 -1.27 12.25 4.82
CA GLY A 677 -1.13 13.19 3.71
C GLY A 677 -2.40 13.36 2.85
N VAL A 678 -2.18 13.78 1.60
CA VAL A 678 -3.22 14.24 0.67
C VAL A 678 -3.38 13.27 -0.51
N PHE A 679 -4.62 12.93 -0.85
CA PHE A 679 -5.02 12.42 -2.16
C PHE A 679 -5.62 13.55 -3.00
N SER A 680 -5.01 13.83 -4.14
CA SER A 680 -5.49 14.74 -5.19
C SER A 680 -6.01 13.91 -6.35
N VAL A 681 -7.31 13.97 -6.64
CA VAL A 681 -7.99 13.07 -7.59
C VAL A 681 -8.65 13.87 -8.71
N ALA A 682 -8.25 13.60 -9.95
CA ALA A 682 -8.83 14.20 -11.15
C ALA A 682 -10.29 13.78 -11.37
N ALA A 683 -10.97 14.47 -12.28
CA ALA A 683 -12.32 14.11 -12.71
C ALA A 683 -12.39 12.65 -13.19
N ASP A 684 -13.57 12.05 -13.04
CA ASP A 684 -13.90 10.66 -13.41
C ASP A 684 -13.01 9.56 -12.79
N SER A 685 -12.12 9.92 -11.85
CA SER A 685 -11.18 9.02 -11.17
C SER A 685 -11.56 8.89 -9.68
N ALA A 686 -11.26 7.73 -9.07
CA ALA A 686 -11.55 7.44 -7.67
C ALA A 686 -10.38 6.78 -6.91
N VAL A 687 -10.32 6.99 -5.60
CA VAL A 687 -9.52 6.17 -4.68
C VAL A 687 -10.43 5.18 -3.95
N ASP A 688 -10.25 3.90 -4.27
CA ASP A 688 -11.05 2.75 -3.83
C ASP A 688 -10.45 2.11 -2.58
N PHE A 689 -11.05 2.39 -1.42
CA PHE A 689 -10.68 1.74 -0.16
C PHE A 689 -11.36 0.38 -0.07
N LYS A 690 -10.62 -0.68 -0.41
CA LYS A 690 -11.11 -2.07 -0.45
C LYS A 690 -10.52 -2.98 0.62
N SER A 691 -9.56 -2.53 1.44
CA SER A 691 -9.06 -3.31 2.58
C SER A 691 -10.04 -3.31 3.77
N ASN A 692 -9.73 -4.09 4.81
CA ASN A 692 -10.56 -4.20 6.02
C ASN A 692 -10.06 -3.30 7.17
N ASP A 693 -9.15 -2.37 6.91
CA ASP A 693 -8.24 -1.80 7.92
C ASP A 693 -7.58 -0.46 7.50
N TYR A 694 -8.00 0.18 6.40
CA TYR A 694 -7.36 1.42 5.96
C TYR A 694 -7.71 2.58 6.90
N THR A 695 -6.72 3.38 7.29
CA THR A 695 -6.90 4.45 8.28
C THR A 695 -6.63 5.85 7.70
N LEU A 696 -7.52 6.81 7.94
CA LEU A 696 -7.26 8.24 7.74
C LEU A 696 -6.96 8.89 9.10
N ALA A 697 -5.72 9.32 9.28
CA ALA A 697 -5.15 9.87 10.51
C ALA A 697 -4.71 11.34 10.32
N GLY A 698 -4.40 12.03 11.43
CA GLY A 698 -3.98 13.43 11.40
C GLY A 698 -5.01 14.33 10.70
N ASP A 699 -4.56 15.14 9.74
CA ASP A 699 -5.39 16.05 8.96
C ASP A 699 -5.56 15.56 7.50
N ALA A 700 -5.57 14.24 7.27
CA ALA A 700 -5.61 13.64 5.94
C ALA A 700 -6.73 14.18 5.04
N ARG A 701 -6.42 14.39 3.75
CA ARG A 701 -7.36 15.01 2.78
C ARG A 701 -7.58 14.16 1.54
N ILE A 702 -8.80 14.14 1.03
CA ILE A 702 -9.13 13.68 -0.33
C ILE A 702 -9.80 14.86 -1.05
N GLN A 703 -9.16 15.37 -2.11
CA GLN A 703 -9.54 16.59 -2.80
C GLN A 703 -9.41 16.47 -4.31
N GLY A 704 -10.03 17.39 -5.05
CA GLY A 704 -10.13 17.37 -6.51
C GLY A 704 -11.55 17.03 -6.98
N MET A 705 -11.72 16.90 -8.29
CA MET A 705 -13.03 16.60 -8.91
C MET A 705 -13.40 15.11 -8.82
N GLY A 706 -12.44 14.24 -8.53
CA GLY A 706 -12.67 12.83 -8.25
C GLY A 706 -13.18 12.58 -6.83
N ARG A 707 -13.20 11.30 -6.42
CA ARG A 707 -13.86 10.85 -5.18
C ARG A 707 -13.08 9.78 -4.41
N GLY A 708 -13.24 9.76 -3.09
CA GLY A 708 -12.96 8.56 -2.30
C GLY A 708 -14.15 7.62 -2.35
N ARG A 709 -13.95 6.30 -2.48
CA ARG A 709 -15.03 5.33 -2.68
C ARG A 709 -14.86 4.07 -1.84
N LEU A 710 -15.97 3.58 -1.28
CA LEU A 710 -16.06 2.32 -0.53
C LEU A 710 -17.06 1.38 -1.24
N ASN A 711 -16.57 0.68 -2.26
CA ASN A 711 -17.35 -0.17 -3.18
C ASN A 711 -17.15 -1.69 -2.96
N ARG A 712 -16.87 -2.11 -1.71
CA ARG A 712 -16.70 -3.52 -1.35
C ARG A 712 -17.34 -3.82 0.01
N ALA A 713 -18.24 -4.80 0.04
CA ALA A 713 -18.84 -5.29 1.27
C ALA A 713 -17.79 -5.74 2.29
N GLY A 714 -17.87 -5.18 3.50
CA GLY A 714 -16.94 -5.47 4.60
C GLY A 714 -15.57 -4.78 4.50
N ALA A 715 -15.32 -3.94 3.50
CA ALA A 715 -14.18 -3.01 3.53
C ALA A 715 -14.41 -1.95 4.63
N ARG A 716 -13.34 -1.52 5.29
CA ARG A 716 -13.40 -0.61 6.45
C ARG A 716 -12.44 0.57 6.27
N LEU A 717 -12.95 1.79 6.49
CA LEU A 717 -12.16 3.02 6.50
C LEU A 717 -12.25 3.67 7.89
N ALA A 718 -11.21 3.52 8.68
CA ALA A 718 -11.13 4.06 10.03
C ALA A 718 -10.69 5.53 10.02
N ILE A 719 -11.56 6.42 10.48
CA ILE A 719 -11.24 7.83 10.71
C ILE A 719 -10.68 7.94 12.14
N THR A 720 -9.40 8.31 12.27
CA THR A 720 -8.74 8.56 13.58
C THR A 720 -8.26 10.01 13.71
N GLY A 721 -8.14 10.73 12.60
CA GLY A 721 -7.80 12.16 12.57
C GLY A 721 -8.90 13.09 13.11
N SER A 722 -8.51 14.26 13.60
CA SER A 722 -9.39 15.30 14.14
C SER A 722 -9.97 16.25 13.09
N ASP A 723 -9.33 16.39 11.93
CA ASP A 723 -9.83 17.16 10.80
C ASP A 723 -9.53 16.47 9.46
N VAL A 724 -9.99 15.22 9.35
CA VAL A 724 -10.02 14.51 8.06
C VAL A 724 -11.10 15.17 7.19
N GLN A 725 -10.75 15.52 5.95
CA GLN A 725 -11.70 16.13 5.02
C GLN A 725 -11.69 15.43 3.66
N ILE A 726 -12.89 15.19 3.13
CA ILE A 726 -13.11 14.60 1.82
C ILE A 726 -13.99 15.56 1.01
N GLN A 727 -13.65 15.83 -0.26
CA GLN A 727 -14.49 16.63 -1.13
C GLN A 727 -15.68 15.81 -1.62
N ASN A 728 -15.44 14.74 -2.38
CA ASN A 728 -16.47 13.81 -2.83
C ASN A 728 -16.25 12.42 -2.22
N LEU A 729 -17.29 11.85 -1.59
CA LEU A 729 -17.28 10.52 -0.97
C LEU A 729 -18.43 9.67 -1.53
N GLU A 730 -18.12 8.48 -2.03
CA GLU A 730 -19.08 7.49 -2.52
C GLU A 730 -19.07 6.27 -1.57
N LEU A 731 -20.04 6.20 -0.68
CA LEU A 731 -20.17 5.13 0.34
C LEU A 731 -21.18 4.09 -0.16
N ILE A 732 -20.69 2.99 -0.74
CA ILE A 732 -21.54 1.91 -1.29
C ILE A 732 -21.75 0.80 -0.27
N ASP A 733 -20.91 -0.25 -0.23
CA ASP A 733 -21.11 -1.42 0.64
C ASP A 733 -20.19 -1.43 1.88
N GLY A 734 -19.28 -0.46 1.98
CA GLY A 734 -18.25 -0.43 3.03
C GLY A 734 -18.71 0.19 4.36
N ILE A 735 -17.82 0.12 5.34
CA ILE A 735 -18.00 0.70 6.68
C ILE A 735 -17.03 1.86 6.85
N LEU A 736 -17.54 3.05 7.13
CA LEU A 736 -16.74 4.14 7.73
C LEU A 736 -16.77 3.99 9.25
N GLU A 737 -15.62 4.10 9.92
CA GLU A 737 -15.55 3.90 11.38
C GLU A 737 -14.53 4.79 12.09
N GLY A 738 -14.23 4.49 13.36
CA GLY A 738 -13.21 5.15 14.17
C GLY A 738 -13.67 6.42 14.89
N PRO A 739 -12.91 6.86 15.93
CA PRO A 739 -13.28 7.97 16.83
C PRO A 739 -13.10 9.37 16.20
N GLY A 740 -12.44 9.47 15.04
CA GLY A 740 -12.08 10.74 14.42
C GLY A 740 -13.26 11.46 13.79
N ARG A 741 -13.01 12.71 13.39
CA ARG A 741 -13.99 13.60 12.76
C ARG A 741 -13.70 13.70 11.26
N LEU A 742 -14.67 13.28 10.46
CA LEU A 742 -14.70 13.51 9.01
C LEU A 742 -15.56 14.74 8.69
N THR A 743 -15.10 15.61 7.79
CA THR A 743 -15.94 16.58 7.08
C THR A 743 -16.05 16.20 5.60
N VAL A 744 -17.26 16.01 5.09
CA VAL A 744 -17.53 15.93 3.64
C VAL A 744 -17.91 17.32 3.13
N THR A 745 -17.18 17.80 2.11
CA THR A 745 -17.14 19.23 1.75
C THR A 745 -17.74 19.59 0.40
N GLN A 746 -18.01 18.63 -0.49
CA GLN A 746 -18.72 18.86 -1.77
C GLN A 746 -19.89 17.88 -1.96
N THR A 747 -19.65 16.57 -1.94
CA THR A 747 -20.67 15.54 -2.22
C THR A 747 -20.50 14.31 -1.34
N LEU A 748 -21.58 13.81 -0.74
CA LEU A 748 -21.68 12.44 -0.21
C LEU A 748 -22.77 11.67 -0.95
N ASP A 749 -22.37 10.70 -1.77
CA ASP A 749 -23.30 9.75 -2.38
C ASP A 749 -23.29 8.47 -1.52
N TRP A 750 -24.39 8.25 -0.78
CA TRP A 750 -24.54 7.16 0.17
C TRP A 750 -25.50 6.11 -0.39
N HIS A 751 -24.93 5.06 -0.97
CA HIS A 751 -25.67 3.98 -1.61
C HIS A 751 -26.12 2.91 -0.60
N ALA A 752 -26.80 1.88 -1.10
CA ALA A 752 -27.34 0.76 -0.32
C ALA A 752 -26.27 -0.01 0.46
N ALA A 753 -26.60 -0.50 1.67
CA ALA A 753 -25.77 -1.28 2.60
C ALA A 753 -24.62 -0.54 3.34
N GLY A 754 -24.10 0.55 2.79
CA GLY A 754 -23.00 1.32 3.38
C GLY A 754 -23.35 1.85 4.76
N SER A 755 -22.41 1.77 5.71
CA SER A 755 -22.69 2.05 7.12
C SER A 755 -21.61 2.92 7.78
N MET A 756 -21.99 3.66 8.82
CA MET A 756 -21.12 4.57 9.57
C MET A 756 -21.10 4.19 11.04
N HIS A 757 -20.04 3.52 11.49
CA HIS A 757 -19.85 3.10 12.87
C HIS A 757 -18.86 4.05 13.59
N GLY A 758 -18.61 3.81 14.87
CA GLY A 758 -17.43 4.32 15.56
C GLY A 758 -17.67 4.56 17.05
N PRO A 759 -16.66 4.34 17.91
CA PRO A 759 -16.82 4.50 19.35
C PRO A 759 -17.25 5.93 19.74
N ALA A 760 -17.97 6.04 20.85
CA ALA A 760 -18.63 7.25 21.31
C ALA A 760 -17.73 8.50 21.20
N GLY A 761 -18.10 9.41 20.28
CA GLY A 761 -17.34 10.61 19.91
C GLY A 761 -17.03 10.71 18.41
N GLY A 762 -17.02 9.58 17.70
CA GLY A 762 -16.86 9.57 16.24
C GLY A 762 -17.91 10.45 15.55
N THR A 763 -17.45 11.34 14.65
CA THR A 763 -18.30 12.37 14.02
C THR A 763 -18.15 12.40 12.50
N THR A 764 -19.25 12.53 11.76
CA THR A 764 -19.27 12.86 10.33
C THR A 764 -20.05 14.16 10.14
N VAL A 765 -19.48 15.15 9.44
CA VAL A 765 -20.14 16.44 9.15
C VAL A 765 -20.30 16.60 7.64
N MET A 766 -21.53 16.76 7.18
CA MET A 766 -21.89 16.92 5.77
C MET A 766 -22.18 18.40 5.51
N THR A 767 -21.27 19.08 4.80
CA THR A 767 -21.39 20.52 4.47
C THR A 767 -21.79 20.77 3.01
N GLY A 768 -21.49 19.84 2.12
CA GLY A 768 -21.91 19.87 0.73
C GLY A 768 -23.31 19.27 0.49
N ALA A 769 -23.56 18.80 -0.72
CA ALA A 769 -24.73 17.99 -1.03
C ALA A 769 -24.57 16.56 -0.50
N THR A 770 -25.68 15.89 -0.20
CA THR A 770 -25.70 14.47 0.17
C THR A 770 -26.88 13.79 -0.51
N ASN A 771 -26.67 12.63 -1.13
CA ASN A 771 -27.71 11.85 -1.79
C ASN A 771 -27.76 10.47 -1.15
N ILE A 772 -28.94 10.08 -0.62
CA ILE A 772 -29.16 8.74 -0.05
C ILE A 772 -30.03 7.97 -1.05
N ILE A 773 -29.42 7.00 -1.74
CA ILE A 773 -29.90 6.42 -3.02
C ILE A 773 -29.70 4.90 -3.10
N GLY A 774 -30.63 4.15 -3.69
CA GLY A 774 -30.68 2.69 -3.59
C GLY A 774 -31.28 2.16 -2.27
N ALA A 775 -32.28 1.28 -2.42
CA ALA A 775 -33.21 0.83 -1.38
C ALA A 775 -32.65 0.01 -0.18
N GLY A 776 -31.35 -0.30 -0.12
CA GLY A 776 -30.80 -1.13 0.96
C GLY A 776 -30.77 -0.43 2.33
N LEU A 777 -30.90 -1.21 3.40
CA LEU A 777 -30.76 -0.72 4.78
C LEU A 777 -29.33 -0.23 5.03
N ARG A 778 -29.21 0.93 5.70
CA ARG A 778 -27.96 1.52 6.18
C ARG A 778 -27.94 1.54 7.70
N THR A 779 -26.76 1.56 8.32
CA THR A 779 -26.62 1.73 9.78
C THR A 779 -25.76 2.95 10.11
N ILE A 780 -26.19 3.75 11.09
CA ILE A 780 -25.28 4.56 11.93
C ILE A 780 -25.20 3.84 13.28
N ASP A 781 -24.00 3.55 13.77
CA ASP A 781 -23.78 2.77 15.00
C ASP A 781 -22.80 3.53 15.92
N GLU A 782 -23.26 3.94 17.10
CA GLU A 782 -22.52 4.72 18.13
C GLU A 782 -21.96 6.10 17.66
N ARG A 783 -22.03 6.41 16.36
CA ARG A 783 -21.51 7.63 15.70
C ARG A 783 -22.49 8.81 15.73
N THR A 784 -21.97 10.04 15.67
CA THR A 784 -22.74 11.27 15.36
C THR A 784 -22.60 11.66 13.89
N VAL A 785 -23.70 11.97 13.22
CA VAL A 785 -23.76 12.45 11.82
C VAL A 785 -24.51 13.78 11.77
N ILE A 786 -23.85 14.85 11.32
CA ILE A 786 -24.37 16.22 11.30
C ILE A 786 -24.56 16.69 9.85
N ASN A 787 -25.79 17.01 9.47
CA ASN A 787 -26.09 17.71 8.22
C ASN A 787 -26.07 19.23 8.42
N LEU A 788 -25.15 19.92 7.75
CA LEU A 788 -25.11 21.38 7.60
C LEU A 788 -25.51 21.83 6.18
N GLY A 789 -25.50 20.92 5.20
CA GLY A 789 -25.83 21.18 3.80
C GLY A 789 -27.25 20.74 3.41
N ARG A 790 -27.40 20.19 2.20
CA ARG A 790 -28.67 19.61 1.70
C ARG A 790 -28.52 18.10 1.50
N VAL A 791 -29.30 17.32 2.25
CA VAL A 791 -29.50 15.88 2.04
C VAL A 791 -30.75 15.68 1.21
N ASN A 792 -30.64 14.94 0.10
CA ASN A 792 -31.76 14.42 -0.70
C ASN A 792 -31.86 12.91 -0.43
N TRP A 793 -32.82 12.48 0.38
CA TRP A 793 -33.04 11.08 0.73
C TRP A 793 -34.11 10.49 -0.18
N GLN A 794 -33.66 9.75 -1.20
CA GLN A 794 -34.51 9.27 -2.28
C GLN A 794 -35.21 7.95 -1.96
N GLU A 795 -34.51 7.03 -1.27
CA GLU A 795 -34.99 5.68 -0.97
C GLU A 795 -34.06 4.99 0.05
N GLY A 796 -34.56 3.89 0.64
CA GLY A 796 -33.77 2.98 1.49
C GLY A 796 -33.67 3.44 2.94
N SER A 797 -33.90 2.50 3.86
CA SER A 797 -34.02 2.77 5.30
C SER A 797 -32.68 3.00 5.99
N LEU A 798 -32.72 3.62 7.17
CA LEU A 798 -31.58 3.93 8.02
C LEU A 798 -31.86 3.47 9.46
N ALA A 799 -30.94 2.74 10.08
CA ALA A 799 -31.00 2.36 11.49
C ALA A 799 -29.99 3.17 12.31
N LEU A 800 -30.45 3.82 13.38
CA LEU A 800 -29.63 4.52 14.38
C LEU A 800 -29.45 3.59 15.60
N LYS A 801 -28.28 2.95 15.71
CA LYS A 801 -27.95 1.97 16.77
C LYS A 801 -27.00 2.54 17.81
N SER A 802 -26.98 1.90 18.98
CA SER A 802 -26.04 2.14 20.09
C SER A 802 -26.04 3.61 20.52
N ALA A 803 -27.24 4.20 20.66
CA ALA A 803 -27.45 5.61 20.99
C ALA A 803 -26.78 6.63 20.05
N SER A 804 -26.53 6.26 18.78
CA SER A 804 -26.05 7.16 17.73
C SER A 804 -26.97 8.37 17.49
N VAL A 805 -26.42 9.42 16.86
CA VAL A 805 -27.11 10.70 16.66
C VAL A 805 -27.08 11.12 15.21
N LEU A 806 -28.26 11.30 14.61
CA LEU A 806 -28.43 12.03 13.35
C LEU A 806 -28.90 13.46 13.68
N GLN A 807 -28.17 14.49 13.26
CA GLN A 807 -28.53 15.89 13.50
C GLN A 807 -28.70 16.67 12.20
N ASN A 808 -29.91 17.14 11.92
CA ASN A 808 -30.19 18.06 10.83
C ASN A 808 -30.16 19.51 11.31
N GLN A 809 -29.17 20.29 10.85
CA GLN A 809 -29.11 21.75 10.99
C GLN A 809 -29.34 22.46 9.64
N GLY A 810 -28.99 21.81 8.53
CA GLY A 810 -29.28 22.27 7.16
C GLY A 810 -30.68 21.87 6.67
N THR A 811 -30.75 21.35 5.45
CA THR A 811 -32.00 20.81 4.85
C THR A 811 -31.91 19.30 4.66
N LEU A 812 -32.92 18.56 5.13
CA LEU A 812 -33.11 17.13 4.89
C LEU A 812 -34.43 16.91 4.15
N ASP A 813 -34.35 16.45 2.91
CA ASP A 813 -35.48 16.31 1.98
C ASP A 813 -35.73 14.83 1.69
N ILE A 814 -36.82 14.28 2.25
CA ILE A 814 -37.19 12.85 2.18
C ILE A 814 -38.23 12.65 1.08
N GLN A 815 -37.80 12.06 -0.03
CA GLN A 815 -38.52 12.07 -1.30
C GLN A 815 -39.29 10.76 -1.56
N GLY A 816 -38.78 9.62 -1.09
CA GLY A 816 -39.40 8.29 -1.24
C GLY A 816 -40.02 7.73 0.04
N ASP A 817 -40.23 6.41 0.03
CA ASP A 817 -40.61 5.60 1.19
C ASP A 817 -39.37 5.20 1.99
N VAL A 818 -39.30 5.57 3.27
CA VAL A 818 -38.14 5.32 4.14
C VAL A 818 -38.56 5.02 5.58
N LEU A 819 -37.71 4.27 6.29
CA LEU A 819 -37.80 4.04 7.73
C LEU A 819 -36.51 4.54 8.40
N LEU A 820 -36.65 5.27 9.51
CA LEU A 820 -35.60 5.69 10.44
C LEU A 820 -35.83 5.01 11.80
N ASP A 821 -35.21 3.85 12.00
CA ASP A 821 -35.43 2.95 13.14
C ASP A 821 -34.24 2.97 14.13
N GLY A 822 -34.41 2.40 15.33
CA GLY A 822 -33.35 2.14 16.31
C GLY A 822 -33.43 2.99 17.59
N ASP A 823 -32.45 2.78 18.48
CA ASP A 823 -32.36 3.39 19.81
C ASP A 823 -31.64 4.77 19.82
N GLY A 824 -31.12 5.20 18.67
CA GLY A 824 -30.51 6.51 18.50
C GLY A 824 -31.48 7.68 18.47
N ARG A 825 -30.92 8.89 18.29
CA ARG A 825 -31.63 10.17 18.31
C ARG A 825 -31.58 10.87 16.95
N PHE A 826 -32.72 11.35 16.47
CA PHE A 826 -32.81 12.25 15.33
C PHE A 826 -33.14 13.66 15.81
N LEU A 827 -32.17 14.57 15.72
CA LEU A 827 -32.29 15.96 16.16
C LEU A 827 -32.53 16.87 14.95
N ASN A 828 -33.70 17.52 14.85
CA ASN A 828 -34.00 18.46 13.76
C ASN A 828 -34.10 19.89 14.26
N SER A 829 -33.00 20.64 14.10
CA SER A 829 -32.93 22.11 14.30
C SER A 829 -33.00 22.88 12.97
N GLY A 830 -32.76 22.20 11.85
CA GLY A 830 -32.86 22.76 10.49
C GLY A 830 -34.25 22.60 9.87
N THR A 831 -34.29 22.41 8.55
CA THR A 831 -35.52 22.13 7.82
C THR A 831 -35.57 20.65 7.42
N LEU A 832 -36.58 19.94 7.92
CA LEU A 832 -37.02 18.64 7.40
C LEU A 832 -38.10 18.89 6.33
N ILE A 833 -38.06 18.17 5.22
CA ILE A 833 -39.07 18.18 4.16
C ILE A 833 -39.47 16.74 3.87
N LYS A 834 -40.76 16.44 3.78
CA LYS A 834 -41.29 15.27 3.07
C LYS A 834 -41.83 15.74 1.72
N SER A 835 -41.13 15.41 0.65
CA SER A 835 -41.51 15.74 -0.73
C SER A 835 -41.82 14.46 -1.52
N LEU A 836 -41.90 14.56 -2.85
CA LEU A 836 -42.19 13.44 -3.76
C LEU A 836 -41.00 13.13 -4.68
N ARG A 837 -40.83 11.84 -4.96
CA ARG A 837 -40.00 11.33 -6.05
C ARG A 837 -40.91 10.84 -7.17
N GLU A 838 -40.63 11.24 -8.41
CA GLU A 838 -41.38 10.80 -9.62
C GLU A 838 -42.91 10.98 -9.55
N GLY A 839 -43.40 11.95 -8.77
CA GLY A 839 -44.82 12.28 -8.67
C GLY A 839 -45.67 11.34 -7.82
N ARG A 840 -45.06 10.47 -7.00
CA ARG A 840 -45.79 9.58 -6.08
C ARG A 840 -45.70 10.08 -4.62
N PRO A 841 -46.83 10.18 -3.89
CA PRO A 841 -46.79 10.34 -2.44
C PRO A 841 -46.27 9.04 -1.80
N GLY A 842 -45.55 9.19 -0.68
CA GLY A 842 -44.96 8.07 0.08
C GLY A 842 -44.81 8.40 1.56
N SER A 843 -44.28 7.47 2.34
CA SER A 843 -44.20 7.53 3.81
C SER A 843 -42.77 7.66 4.33
N ALA A 844 -42.51 8.65 5.19
CA ALA A 844 -41.31 8.69 6.03
C ALA A 844 -41.68 8.24 7.45
N ASP A 845 -41.19 7.07 7.85
CA ASP A 845 -41.45 6.49 9.16
C ASP A 845 -40.29 6.76 10.12
N ILE A 846 -40.54 7.53 11.18
CA ILE A 846 -39.55 7.97 12.16
C ILE A 846 -39.84 7.27 13.50
N GLN A 847 -39.20 6.11 13.67
CA GLN A 847 -39.31 5.27 14.87
C GLN A 847 -38.25 5.61 15.93
N ALA A 848 -37.08 6.08 15.51
CA ALA A 848 -36.02 6.61 16.37
C ALA A 848 -36.46 7.89 17.12
N ASN A 849 -35.78 8.23 18.21
CA ASN A 849 -36.16 9.34 19.10
C ASN A 849 -36.03 10.71 18.42
N PHE A 850 -37.16 11.32 18.03
CA PHE A 850 -37.20 12.57 17.27
C PHE A 850 -37.32 13.80 18.16
N VAL A 851 -36.32 14.68 18.09
CA VAL A 851 -36.25 15.94 18.86
C VAL A 851 -36.31 17.10 17.87
N HIS A 852 -37.46 17.77 17.81
CA HIS A 852 -37.77 18.79 16.80
C HIS A 852 -37.73 20.20 17.38
N THR A 853 -36.86 21.06 16.85
CA THR A 853 -36.72 22.48 17.23
C THR A 853 -36.73 23.43 16.04
N GLY A 854 -36.54 22.91 14.82
CA GLY A 854 -36.57 23.68 13.57
C GLY A 854 -37.93 23.66 12.88
N ARG A 855 -37.92 23.42 11.56
CA ARG A 855 -39.12 23.34 10.71
C ARG A 855 -39.27 21.96 10.07
N ALA A 856 -40.50 21.48 9.93
CA ALA A 856 -40.86 20.26 9.22
C ALA A 856 -41.98 20.57 8.20
N GLU A 857 -41.71 20.39 6.92
CA GLU A 857 -42.65 20.60 5.82
C GLU A 857 -43.11 19.26 5.24
N VAL A 858 -44.32 18.82 5.56
CA VAL A 858 -44.96 17.67 4.94
C VAL A 858 -45.70 18.14 3.69
N GLN A 859 -45.01 18.14 2.55
CA GLN A 859 -45.53 18.66 1.28
C GLN A 859 -46.41 17.65 0.55
N THR A 860 -46.26 16.34 0.84
CA THR A 860 -47.02 15.25 0.21
C THR A 860 -46.84 13.94 0.98
N GLY A 861 -47.83 13.05 0.93
CA GLY A 861 -47.75 11.73 1.57
C GLY A 861 -47.75 11.81 3.09
N HIS A 862 -47.05 10.90 3.76
CA HIS A 862 -47.10 10.75 5.22
C HIS A 862 -45.74 11.02 5.88
N LEU A 863 -45.76 11.76 6.99
CA LEU A 863 -44.68 11.79 7.99
C LEU A 863 -45.19 11.14 9.27
N LEU A 864 -44.65 9.97 9.59
CA LEU A 864 -45.07 9.14 10.72
C LEU A 864 -44.07 9.33 11.86
N LEU A 865 -44.55 9.71 13.05
CA LEU A 865 -43.74 9.99 14.24
C LEU A 865 -44.13 9.06 15.39
N HIS A 866 -43.13 8.39 15.97
CA HIS A 866 -43.37 7.42 17.05
C HIS A 866 -43.07 7.98 18.44
N LEU A 867 -41.89 8.53 18.71
CA LEU A 867 -41.50 8.97 20.05
C LEU A 867 -40.54 10.16 20.03
N GLY A 868 -40.58 10.98 21.09
CA GLY A 868 -39.69 12.12 21.26
C GLY A 868 -40.41 13.41 21.66
N GLU A 869 -39.93 14.56 21.17
CA GLU A 869 -40.39 15.88 21.57
C GLU A 869 -40.36 16.91 20.44
N SER A 870 -41.26 17.90 20.51
CA SER A 870 -41.29 19.07 19.65
C SER A 870 -41.33 20.36 20.46
N LEU A 871 -40.55 21.33 19.99
CA LEU A 871 -40.57 22.76 20.31
C LEU A 871 -40.58 23.60 19.00
N GLY A 872 -40.77 22.95 17.85
CA GLY A 872 -40.61 23.51 16.51
C GLY A 872 -41.89 23.51 15.68
N GLN A 873 -41.80 23.94 14.41
CA GLN A 873 -42.96 24.15 13.55
C GLN A 873 -43.18 22.99 12.58
N PHE A 874 -44.44 22.57 12.43
CA PHE A 874 -44.91 21.66 11.38
C PHE A 874 -45.79 22.41 10.38
N HIS A 875 -45.64 22.07 9.10
CA HIS A 875 -46.51 22.53 8.02
C HIS A 875 -46.96 21.34 7.18
N VAL A 876 -48.27 21.16 6.99
CA VAL A 876 -48.87 19.99 6.33
C VAL A 876 -49.74 20.47 5.15
N ALA A 877 -49.35 20.11 3.93
CA ALA A 877 -50.07 20.44 2.70
C ALA A 877 -51.41 19.67 2.59
N SER A 878 -52.32 20.12 1.74
CA SER A 878 -53.69 19.60 1.59
C SER A 878 -53.79 18.08 1.45
N ASP A 879 -52.86 17.49 0.71
CA ASP A 879 -52.81 16.08 0.34
C ASP A 879 -51.66 15.35 1.06
N ALA A 880 -51.34 15.83 2.27
CA ALA A 880 -50.30 15.32 3.14
C ALA A 880 -50.83 15.05 4.56
N THR A 881 -50.13 14.20 5.29
CA THR A 881 -50.52 13.73 6.62
C THR A 881 -49.33 13.73 7.60
N LEU A 882 -49.56 14.19 8.83
CA LEU A 882 -48.66 14.06 9.96
C LEU A 882 -49.28 13.08 10.96
N ASP A 883 -48.72 11.88 11.09
CA ASP A 883 -49.30 10.78 11.87
C ASP A 883 -48.51 10.52 13.16
N PHE A 884 -49.21 10.42 14.29
CA PHE A 884 -48.64 9.99 15.57
C PHE A 884 -49.11 8.57 15.92
N LEU A 885 -48.17 7.64 16.12
CA LEU A 885 -48.47 6.19 16.21
C LEU A 885 -47.88 5.45 17.44
N GLY A 886 -46.76 5.91 17.99
CA GLY A 886 -45.81 5.03 18.68
C GLY A 886 -45.78 5.09 20.21
N GLY A 887 -44.68 5.63 20.76
CA GLY A 887 -44.46 5.82 22.18
C GLY A 887 -45.04 7.15 22.70
N PRO A 888 -44.48 7.72 23.77
CA PRO A 888 -44.76 9.09 24.17
C PRO A 888 -44.11 10.08 23.19
N PHE A 889 -44.92 10.92 22.55
CA PHE A 889 -44.45 12.08 21.80
C PHE A 889 -44.94 13.36 22.49
N THR A 890 -44.07 14.33 22.76
CA THR A 890 -44.42 15.55 23.51
C THR A 890 -44.45 16.78 22.61
N LEU A 891 -45.58 17.49 22.58
CA LEU A 891 -45.71 18.81 21.97
C LEU A 891 -45.52 19.85 23.06
N GLY A 892 -44.32 20.42 23.14
CA GLY A 892 -43.94 21.45 24.12
C GLY A 892 -44.00 22.87 23.56
N ALA A 893 -43.66 23.83 24.42
CA ALA A 893 -43.68 25.27 24.15
C ALA A 893 -43.02 25.63 22.80
N GLY A 894 -43.74 26.38 21.96
CA GLY A 894 -43.30 26.75 20.61
C GLY A 894 -43.79 25.82 19.50
N THR A 895 -44.39 24.67 19.82
CA THR A 895 -44.96 23.78 18.81
C THR A 895 -46.20 24.38 18.14
N ALA A 896 -46.17 24.50 16.82
CA ALA A 896 -47.30 24.90 16.00
C ALA A 896 -47.45 23.98 14.79
N ILE A 897 -48.67 23.56 14.49
CA ILE A 897 -49.01 22.72 13.32
C ILE A 897 -49.90 23.55 12.39
N THR A 898 -49.49 23.68 11.13
CA THR A 898 -50.10 24.65 10.19
C THR A 898 -50.41 24.02 8.84
N GLY A 899 -51.37 24.58 8.11
CA GLY A 899 -51.74 24.12 6.77
C GLY A 899 -52.88 23.09 6.76
N PRO A 900 -53.53 22.89 5.60
CA PRO A 900 -54.86 22.27 5.51
C PRO A 900 -54.86 20.74 5.50
N GLY A 901 -53.69 20.11 5.52
CA GLY A 901 -53.52 18.66 5.60
C GLY A 901 -53.96 18.05 6.92
N ALA A 902 -53.99 16.73 7.01
CA ALA A 902 -54.43 16.03 8.21
C ALA A 902 -53.29 15.85 9.20
N THR A 903 -53.50 16.19 10.47
CA THR A 903 -52.71 15.65 11.58
C THR A 903 -53.51 14.53 12.22
N THR A 904 -52.92 13.37 12.49
CA THR A 904 -53.66 12.24 13.07
C THR A 904 -53.01 11.69 14.33
N LEU A 905 -53.83 11.15 15.23
CA LEU A 905 -53.41 10.29 16.32
C LEU A 905 -54.05 8.92 16.12
N VAL A 906 -53.26 7.96 15.64
CA VAL A 906 -53.69 6.60 15.29
C VAL A 906 -53.14 5.54 16.27
N GLY A 907 -52.21 5.90 17.14
CA GLY A 907 -51.69 5.05 18.21
C GLY A 907 -50.88 5.83 19.24
N GLY A 908 -50.31 5.12 20.22
CA GLY A 908 -49.37 5.68 21.17
C GLY A 908 -49.94 6.70 22.15
N THR A 909 -49.08 7.60 22.65
CA THR A 909 -49.46 8.68 23.57
C THR A 909 -48.89 10.01 23.09
N LEU A 910 -49.77 10.95 22.72
CA LEU A 910 -49.40 12.32 22.41
C LEU A 910 -49.61 13.19 23.66
N ILE A 911 -48.55 13.86 24.11
CA ILE A 911 -48.56 14.70 25.31
C ILE A 911 -48.58 16.16 24.85
N VAL A 912 -49.71 16.85 25.03
CA VAL A 912 -49.82 18.30 24.88
C VAL A 912 -49.26 18.93 26.16
N GLY A 913 -47.97 19.26 26.14
CA GLY A 913 -47.23 19.75 27.30
C GLY A 913 -47.49 21.24 27.59
N ASP A 914 -47.73 22.01 26.54
CA ASP A 914 -48.04 23.45 26.57
C ASP A 914 -49.04 23.77 25.43
N PHE A 915 -49.33 25.04 25.16
CA PHE A 915 -50.24 25.51 24.11
C PHE A 915 -49.82 25.05 22.70
N VAL A 916 -50.75 24.43 21.97
CA VAL A 916 -50.57 23.96 20.59
C VAL A 916 -51.77 24.36 19.72
N THR A 917 -51.50 24.72 18.46
CA THR A 917 -52.53 24.96 17.43
C THR A 917 -52.39 23.98 16.27
N ALA A 918 -53.52 23.54 15.70
CA ALA A 918 -53.61 22.77 14.46
C ALA A 918 -54.77 23.26 13.58
N GLU A 919 -54.65 23.21 12.25
CA GLU A 919 -55.79 23.50 11.37
C GLU A 919 -56.77 22.31 11.34
N ARG A 920 -56.24 21.09 11.16
CA ARG A 920 -56.99 19.84 11.20
C ARG A 920 -56.29 18.80 12.08
N PHE A 921 -57.04 18.16 12.97
CA PHE A 921 -56.54 17.11 13.86
C PHE A 921 -57.56 15.98 14.05
N ASP A 922 -57.19 14.74 13.75
CA ASP A 922 -58.07 13.56 13.75
C ASP A 922 -57.57 12.47 14.72
N VAL A 923 -58.29 12.24 15.82
CA VAL A 923 -57.99 11.16 16.79
C VAL A 923 -58.75 9.89 16.44
N PHE A 924 -58.04 8.87 15.95
CA PHE A 924 -58.58 7.55 15.64
C PHE A 924 -58.33 6.52 16.77
N SER A 925 -57.24 6.67 17.52
CA SER A 925 -56.76 5.68 18.51
C SER A 925 -55.67 6.31 19.39
N GLY A 926 -55.10 5.56 20.34
CA GLY A 926 -54.08 6.07 21.26
C GLY A 926 -54.65 6.96 22.37
N ALA A 927 -53.76 7.78 22.96
CA ALA A 927 -54.09 8.71 24.04
C ALA A 927 -53.53 10.12 23.79
N LEU A 928 -54.40 11.11 23.60
CA LEU A 928 -54.05 12.51 23.72
C LEU A 928 -54.07 12.87 25.21
N SER A 929 -53.03 13.52 25.72
CA SER A 929 -52.81 13.71 27.15
C SER A 929 -52.10 15.03 27.45
N GLY A 930 -51.77 15.29 28.73
CA GLY A 930 -50.98 16.45 29.14
C GLY A 930 -51.81 17.64 29.66
N ALA A 931 -51.10 18.65 30.15
CA ALA A 931 -51.70 19.81 30.83
C ALA A 931 -51.95 21.02 29.90
N GLY A 932 -51.36 21.03 28.71
CA GLY A 932 -51.49 22.11 27.73
C GLY A 932 -52.80 22.06 26.93
N ASP A 933 -53.18 23.22 26.39
CA ASP A 933 -54.36 23.39 25.56
C ASP A 933 -54.06 23.13 24.08
N LEU A 934 -54.94 22.39 23.41
CA LEU A 934 -54.89 22.13 21.97
C LEU A 934 -56.06 22.84 21.29
N ILE A 935 -55.78 23.78 20.38
CA ILE A 935 -56.79 24.49 19.58
C ILE A 935 -56.81 23.91 18.16
N VAL A 936 -58.00 23.53 17.66
CA VAL A 936 -58.20 22.91 16.34
C VAL A 936 -59.37 23.56 15.58
N GLN A 937 -59.20 23.89 14.30
CA GLN A 937 -60.33 24.37 13.48
C GLN A 937 -61.25 23.23 13.03
N ARG A 938 -60.66 22.11 12.58
CA ARG A 938 -61.36 20.91 12.10
C ARG A 938 -60.93 19.68 12.89
N PHE A 939 -61.78 19.19 13.81
CA PHE A 939 -61.43 18.10 14.74
C PHE A 939 -62.23 16.82 14.51
N GLY A 940 -61.57 15.74 14.08
CA GLY A 940 -62.15 14.40 14.05
C GLY A 940 -61.94 13.67 15.37
N TRP A 941 -62.99 13.13 16.00
CA TRP A 941 -62.83 12.21 17.14
C TRP A 941 -63.55 10.89 16.89
N ASN A 942 -62.77 9.91 16.46
CA ASN A 942 -63.25 8.60 16.02
C ASN A 942 -62.96 7.51 17.06
N GLY A 943 -61.90 7.64 17.88
CA GLY A 943 -61.59 6.69 18.95
C GLY A 943 -60.56 7.19 19.97
N GLY A 944 -60.13 6.31 20.88
CA GLY A 944 -59.03 6.59 21.82
C GLY A 944 -59.41 7.45 23.03
N THR A 945 -58.40 7.85 23.79
CA THR A 945 -58.53 8.59 25.05
C THR A 945 -58.05 10.05 24.91
N MET A 946 -58.78 11.00 25.48
CA MET A 946 -58.35 12.37 25.74
C MET A 946 -58.25 12.59 27.25
N SER A 947 -57.05 12.85 27.78
CA SER A 947 -56.78 12.95 29.21
C SER A 947 -55.94 14.18 29.62
N GLY A 948 -55.71 14.31 30.92
CA GLY A 948 -54.92 15.40 31.53
C GLY A 948 -55.75 16.67 31.74
N SER A 949 -55.17 17.66 32.43
CA SER A 949 -55.90 18.85 32.92
C SER A 949 -56.14 19.95 31.86
N GLY A 950 -55.58 19.81 30.66
CA GLY A 950 -55.73 20.79 29.59
C GLY A 950 -57.11 20.77 28.92
N ALA A 951 -57.29 21.63 27.93
CA ALA A 951 -58.47 21.68 27.07
C ALA A 951 -58.14 21.21 25.63
N THR A 952 -59.11 20.58 24.98
CA THR A 952 -59.17 20.47 23.52
C THR A 952 -60.28 21.42 23.07
N ILE A 953 -59.92 22.53 22.44
CA ILE A 953 -60.83 23.61 22.02
C ILE A 953 -60.99 23.52 20.51
N VAL A 954 -62.24 23.40 20.04
CA VAL A 954 -62.52 23.04 18.64
C VAL A 954 -63.54 23.99 18.02
N GLU A 955 -63.25 24.53 16.84
CA GLU A 955 -64.24 25.34 16.10
C GLU A 955 -65.34 24.43 15.55
N ARG A 956 -64.95 23.44 14.73
CA ARG A 956 -65.85 22.45 14.13
C ARG A 956 -65.34 21.04 14.42
N ALA A 957 -66.18 20.22 15.05
CA ALA A 957 -65.90 18.83 15.32
C ALA A 957 -66.80 17.88 14.50
N SER A 958 -66.25 16.74 14.12
CA SER A 958 -67.00 15.62 13.52
C SER A 958 -66.67 14.34 14.30
N MET A 959 -67.68 13.73 14.90
CA MET A 959 -67.54 12.57 15.80
C MET A 959 -68.10 11.30 15.13
N THR A 960 -67.41 10.85 14.08
CA THR A 960 -67.87 9.76 13.22
C THR A 960 -67.64 8.37 13.81
N LEU A 961 -68.25 7.35 13.20
CA LEU A 961 -68.27 5.95 13.65
C LEU A 961 -66.88 5.27 13.76
N GLN A 962 -66.41 4.91 14.96
CA GLN A 962 -66.11 3.52 15.42
C GLN A 962 -65.14 3.40 16.63
N ARG A 963 -65.55 2.59 17.64
CA ARG A 963 -64.88 2.25 18.93
C ARG A 963 -65.27 3.17 20.11
N GLU A 964 -64.95 2.73 21.33
CA GLU A 964 -65.15 3.51 22.58
C GLU A 964 -64.21 4.72 22.58
N ARG A 965 -64.76 5.89 22.92
CA ARG A 965 -64.01 7.14 23.14
C ARG A 965 -63.98 7.43 24.63
N SER A 966 -62.85 7.90 25.16
CA SER A 966 -62.71 8.20 26.59
C SER A 966 -62.25 9.64 26.84
N LEU A 967 -62.92 10.35 27.75
CA LEU A 967 -62.52 11.68 28.24
C LEU A 967 -62.17 11.55 29.74
N ASP A 968 -60.95 11.88 30.13
CA ASP A 968 -60.38 11.52 31.44
C ASP A 968 -59.73 12.75 32.12
N GLY A 969 -60.52 13.48 32.91
CA GLY A 969 -60.15 14.76 33.52
C GLY A 969 -60.01 15.95 32.54
N ARG A 970 -59.95 15.71 31.23
CA ARG A 970 -59.77 16.75 30.20
C ARG A 970 -61.06 17.52 29.92
N ARG A 971 -60.92 18.79 29.52
CA ARG A 971 -62.02 19.58 28.93
C ARG A 971 -62.05 19.42 27.41
N LEU A 972 -63.20 19.08 26.83
CA LEU A 972 -63.48 19.27 25.41
C LEU A 972 -64.44 20.46 25.26
N GLU A 973 -64.07 21.47 24.47
CA GLU A 973 -64.85 22.72 24.34
C GLU A 973 -65.14 23.04 22.87
N ILE A 974 -66.40 22.91 22.47
CA ILE A 974 -66.90 23.08 21.10
C ILE A 974 -67.41 24.50 20.91
N LEU A 975 -66.88 25.23 19.93
CA LEU A 975 -67.17 26.66 19.73
C LEU A 975 -68.26 26.94 18.69
N ALA A 976 -68.33 26.21 17.57
CA ALA A 976 -69.32 26.48 16.51
C ALA A 976 -70.21 25.27 16.19
N ALA A 977 -69.65 24.08 15.93
CA ALA A 977 -70.46 22.88 15.62
C ALA A 977 -69.76 21.58 16.03
N ALA A 978 -70.55 20.57 16.41
CA ALA A 978 -70.14 19.19 16.61
C ALA A 978 -71.24 18.22 16.15
N ASP A 979 -70.96 17.40 15.15
CA ASP A 979 -71.90 16.41 14.63
C ASP A 979 -71.54 15.02 15.16
N TRP A 980 -72.47 14.36 15.86
CA TRP A 980 -72.29 13.06 16.51
C TRP A 980 -73.16 11.97 15.86
N GLU A 981 -72.50 11.06 15.14
CA GLU A 981 -73.14 9.99 14.35
C GLU A 981 -73.45 8.73 15.19
N ASP A 982 -72.48 8.25 15.97
CA ASP A 982 -72.62 7.04 16.80
C ASP A 982 -71.47 6.89 17.82
N GLY A 983 -71.71 6.10 18.87
CA GLY A 983 -70.69 5.54 19.78
C GLY A 983 -70.49 6.30 21.10
N ASP A 984 -70.47 5.54 22.20
CA ASP A 984 -70.31 6.05 23.57
C ASP A 984 -69.01 6.85 23.80
N ILE A 985 -69.12 7.90 24.62
CA ILE A 985 -68.05 8.68 25.24
C ILE A 985 -68.01 8.35 26.74
N ARG A 986 -67.00 7.61 27.18
CA ARG A 986 -66.73 7.35 28.60
C ARG A 986 -66.06 8.56 29.23
N ALA A 987 -66.75 9.31 30.07
CA ALA A 987 -66.24 10.53 30.69
C ALA A 987 -66.01 10.34 32.20
N VAL A 988 -64.75 10.38 32.64
CA VAL A 988 -64.33 10.03 34.00
C VAL A 988 -63.44 11.10 34.64
N ASN A 989 -63.19 10.96 35.95
CA ASN A 989 -62.25 11.79 36.73
C ASN A 989 -62.49 13.31 36.61
N GLY A 990 -63.76 13.74 36.56
CA GLY A 990 -64.12 15.16 36.44
C GLY A 990 -64.00 15.75 35.02
N ALA A 991 -63.90 14.90 33.98
CA ALA A 991 -63.96 15.32 32.59
C ALA A 991 -65.16 16.24 32.27
N VAL A 992 -64.95 17.22 31.38
CA VAL A 992 -65.97 18.21 31.01
C VAL A 992 -66.14 18.26 29.49
N LEU A 993 -67.35 18.03 29.00
CA LEU A 993 -67.75 18.36 27.63
C LEU A 993 -68.54 19.67 27.69
N ARG A 994 -67.96 20.76 27.17
CA ARG A 994 -68.62 22.06 27.05
C ARG A 994 -69.03 22.32 25.61
N ASN A 995 -70.30 22.63 25.39
CA ASN A 995 -70.81 23.05 24.09
C ASN A 995 -71.19 24.53 24.11
N ARG A 996 -70.56 25.35 23.27
CA ARG A 996 -70.99 26.73 22.96
C ARG A 996 -71.63 26.86 21.57
N GLY A 997 -71.37 25.90 20.69
CA GLY A 997 -71.92 25.83 19.34
C GLY A 997 -73.18 24.97 19.26
N VAL A 998 -73.41 24.33 18.11
CA VAL A 998 -74.46 23.33 17.93
C VAL A 998 -73.88 21.92 18.08
N PHE A 999 -74.43 21.12 18.99
CA PHE A 999 -74.13 19.69 19.14
C PHE A 999 -75.29 18.87 18.55
N THR A 1000 -75.09 18.34 17.35
CA THR A 1000 -76.08 17.56 16.60
C THR A 1000 -75.96 16.07 16.95
N MET A 1001 -77.08 15.40 17.22
CA MET A 1001 -77.14 13.98 17.57
C MET A 1001 -78.03 13.23 16.57
N GLU A 1002 -77.45 12.28 15.80
CA GLU A 1002 -78.18 11.54 14.75
C GLU A 1002 -78.16 10.01 14.93
N SER A 1003 -77.58 9.50 16.02
CA SER A 1003 -77.40 8.06 16.28
C SER A 1003 -78.69 7.27 16.55
N PHE A 1004 -78.58 5.96 16.33
CA PHE A 1004 -79.57 4.94 16.66
C PHE A 1004 -79.23 4.15 17.95
N ARG A 1005 -78.22 4.53 18.74
CA ARG A 1005 -77.81 3.84 19.98
C ARG A 1005 -78.32 4.49 21.27
N ASN A 1006 -78.42 3.65 22.30
CA ASN A 1006 -79.07 3.96 23.56
C ASN A 1006 -78.34 4.98 24.46
N ARG A 1007 -77.08 5.37 24.20
CA ARG A 1007 -76.28 6.20 25.12
C ARG A 1007 -75.19 7.01 24.39
N ILE A 1008 -74.98 8.27 24.81
CA ILE A 1008 -73.94 9.18 24.29
C ILE A 1008 -72.73 9.22 25.23
N MET A 1009 -72.94 9.57 26.50
CA MET A 1009 -71.86 9.93 27.42
C MET A 1009 -72.12 9.33 28.79
N TYR A 1010 -71.11 8.75 29.45
CA TYR A 1010 -71.29 8.09 30.76
C TYR A 1010 -70.06 8.14 31.67
N GLY A 1011 -70.27 8.24 32.99
CA GLY A 1011 -69.20 8.04 33.98
C GLY A 1011 -69.31 8.79 35.31
N GLY A 1012 -70.49 9.31 35.65
CA GLY A 1012 -70.88 9.70 37.02
C GLY A 1012 -70.32 11.03 37.55
N SER A 1013 -69.00 11.23 37.52
CA SER A 1013 -68.35 12.46 38.02
C SER A 1013 -68.04 13.52 36.95
N ALA A 1014 -68.30 13.19 35.68
CA ALA A 1014 -68.13 14.11 34.56
C ALA A 1014 -69.35 15.04 34.38
N LEU A 1015 -69.14 16.13 33.64
CA LEU A 1015 -70.13 17.16 33.36
C LEU A 1015 -70.27 17.39 31.84
N PHE A 1016 -71.51 17.46 31.36
CA PHE A 1016 -71.86 18.10 30.10
C PHE A 1016 -72.41 19.51 30.41
N ASP A 1017 -71.77 20.55 29.90
CA ASP A 1017 -72.08 21.97 30.15
C ASP A 1017 -72.52 22.62 28.83
N ASN A 1018 -73.83 22.64 28.58
CA ASN A 1018 -74.41 23.19 27.36
C ASN A 1018 -74.72 24.69 27.52
N LEU A 1019 -74.02 25.52 26.75
CA LEU A 1019 -74.20 26.97 26.63
C LEU A 1019 -74.68 27.38 25.23
N GLY A 1020 -74.54 26.49 24.24
CA GLY A 1020 -75.00 26.68 22.86
C GLY A 1020 -76.34 25.99 22.60
N ALA A 1021 -76.40 25.09 21.62
CA ALA A 1021 -77.57 24.27 21.32
C ALA A 1021 -77.23 22.77 21.29
N VAL A 1022 -78.06 21.93 21.90
CA VAL A 1022 -78.07 20.46 21.73
C VAL A 1022 -79.29 20.09 20.89
N VAL A 1023 -79.10 19.29 19.83
CA VAL A 1023 -80.16 18.97 18.86
C VAL A 1023 -80.24 17.46 18.63
N LEU A 1024 -81.38 16.83 18.93
CA LEU A 1024 -81.63 15.41 18.62
C LEU A 1024 -82.42 15.27 17.31
N ASN A 1025 -81.72 14.96 16.23
CA ASN A 1025 -82.25 14.93 14.85
C ASN A 1025 -82.42 13.48 14.33
N VAL A 1026 -83.14 12.64 15.08
CA VAL A 1026 -83.32 11.23 14.70
C VAL A 1026 -84.63 10.99 13.91
N PRO A 1027 -84.59 10.31 12.75
CA PRO A 1027 -85.75 10.10 11.89
C PRO A 1027 -86.68 8.96 12.35
N LYS A 1028 -86.44 8.38 13.53
CA LYS A 1028 -87.19 7.26 14.13
C LYS A 1028 -87.22 7.42 15.64
N ALA A 1029 -88.17 6.77 16.30
CA ALA A 1029 -88.20 6.72 17.76
C ALA A 1029 -87.04 5.86 18.31
N THR A 1030 -86.00 6.52 18.80
CA THR A 1030 -84.87 5.94 19.53
C THR A 1030 -84.67 6.70 20.84
N THR A 1031 -84.37 5.97 21.93
CA THR A 1031 -83.97 6.59 23.20
C THR A 1031 -82.47 6.77 23.22
N VAL A 1032 -82.01 7.97 23.56
CA VAL A 1032 -80.60 8.37 23.55
C VAL A 1032 -80.25 8.91 24.94
N THR A 1033 -79.39 8.21 25.69
CA THR A 1033 -79.14 8.48 27.12
C THR A 1033 -77.86 9.29 27.36
N ILE A 1034 -77.93 10.27 28.25
CA ILE A 1034 -76.78 10.98 28.83
C ILE A 1034 -76.69 10.60 30.32
N ASP A 1035 -75.57 9.99 30.70
CA ASP A 1035 -75.32 9.32 31.98
C ASP A 1035 -74.13 9.96 32.74
N VAL A 1036 -74.15 11.29 32.73
CA VAL A 1036 -73.25 12.22 33.41
C VAL A 1036 -74.08 13.41 33.91
N GLY A 1037 -73.56 14.22 34.83
CA GLY A 1037 -74.24 15.45 35.22
C GLY A 1037 -74.44 16.37 34.01
N PHE A 1038 -75.62 16.96 33.87
CA PHE A 1038 -75.96 17.83 32.74
C PHE A 1038 -76.35 19.23 33.24
N ARG A 1039 -75.68 20.26 32.73
CA ARG A 1039 -76.03 21.65 32.99
C ARG A 1039 -76.43 22.32 31.68
N ASN A 1040 -77.62 22.91 31.66
CA ASN A 1040 -78.12 23.63 30.50
C ASN A 1040 -78.30 25.12 30.79
N GLY A 1041 -77.50 25.96 30.13
CA GLY A 1041 -77.75 27.40 29.97
C GLY A 1041 -78.15 27.77 28.54
N GLY A 1042 -78.26 26.78 27.63
CA GLY A 1042 -78.50 26.97 26.20
C GLY A 1042 -79.80 26.33 25.71
N LEU A 1043 -79.90 26.12 24.40
CA LEU A 1043 -81.03 25.46 23.76
C LEU A 1043 -80.90 23.92 23.85
N ILE A 1044 -82.00 23.24 24.12
CA ILE A 1044 -82.22 21.83 23.76
C ILE A 1044 -83.37 21.77 22.76
N ALA A 1045 -83.13 21.18 21.59
CA ALA A 1045 -84.10 21.06 20.52
C ALA A 1045 -84.32 19.59 20.12
N LEU A 1046 -85.59 19.17 20.05
CA LEU A 1046 -85.98 17.81 19.64
C LEU A 1046 -86.86 17.83 18.37
N PRO A 1047 -86.30 18.12 17.19
CA PRO A 1047 -87.07 18.12 15.93
C PRO A 1047 -87.46 16.71 15.44
N GLY A 1048 -86.73 15.67 15.86
CA GLY A 1048 -87.01 14.27 15.50
C GLY A 1048 -87.99 13.56 16.44
N LEU A 1049 -88.28 12.30 16.14
CA LEU A 1049 -89.18 11.42 16.94
C LEU A 1049 -88.50 10.75 18.15
N GLY A 1050 -87.28 11.20 18.51
CA GLY A 1050 -86.44 10.57 19.52
C GLY A 1050 -86.77 10.98 20.95
N THR A 1051 -86.31 10.15 21.89
CA THR A 1051 -86.28 10.48 23.32
C THR A 1051 -84.86 10.80 23.75
N LEU A 1052 -84.64 11.96 24.36
CA LEU A 1052 -83.38 12.29 25.04
C LEU A 1052 -83.54 12.03 26.55
N ARG A 1053 -82.77 11.08 27.09
CA ARG A 1053 -82.88 10.59 28.47
C ARG A 1053 -81.69 11.01 29.32
N PHE A 1054 -81.93 11.45 30.54
CA PHE A 1054 -80.90 11.84 31.52
C PHE A 1054 -80.99 10.94 32.76
N THR A 1055 -79.89 10.23 33.09
CA THR A 1055 -79.84 9.31 34.24
C THR A 1055 -79.08 9.83 35.46
N HIS A 1056 -78.49 11.01 35.32
CA HIS A 1056 -77.77 11.76 36.36
C HIS A 1056 -78.42 13.13 36.58
N ASP A 1057 -77.88 13.94 37.49
CA ASP A 1057 -78.47 15.22 37.88
C ASP A 1057 -78.51 16.21 36.70
N PHE A 1058 -79.70 16.75 36.41
CA PHE A 1058 -79.91 17.79 35.39
C PHE A 1058 -80.20 19.12 36.08
N VAL A 1059 -79.48 20.17 35.68
CA VAL A 1059 -79.73 21.55 36.13
C VAL A 1059 -79.91 22.48 34.93
N GLN A 1060 -81.13 22.99 34.75
CA GLN A 1060 -81.42 24.09 33.83
C GLN A 1060 -81.13 25.42 34.55
N VAL A 1061 -80.16 26.19 34.08
CA VAL A 1061 -79.74 27.49 34.64
C VAL A 1061 -80.05 28.68 33.73
N GLY A 1062 -80.58 28.43 32.53
CA GLY A 1062 -80.85 29.43 31.51
C GLY A 1062 -81.28 28.79 30.19
N GLY A 1063 -81.30 29.57 29.11
CA GLY A 1063 -81.61 29.07 27.77
C GLY A 1063 -83.04 28.57 27.64
N ALA A 1064 -83.25 27.57 26.77
CA ALA A 1064 -84.58 27.05 26.46
C ALA A 1064 -84.58 25.55 26.21
N ILE A 1065 -85.71 24.89 26.51
CA ILE A 1065 -86.08 23.58 25.97
C ILE A 1065 -87.24 23.82 24.99
N SER A 1066 -87.07 23.42 23.72
CA SER A 1066 -88.11 23.54 22.69
C SER A 1066 -88.16 22.27 21.84
N ALA A 1067 -89.20 21.47 22.03
CA ALA A 1067 -89.38 20.26 21.23
C ALA A 1067 -90.22 20.50 19.96
N GLY A 1068 -90.09 19.58 19.02
CA GLY A 1068 -91.15 19.13 18.14
C GLY A 1068 -91.72 17.79 18.68
N PRO A 1069 -91.86 16.74 17.86
CA PRO A 1069 -92.52 15.49 18.25
C PRO A 1069 -91.63 14.52 19.07
N GLY A 1070 -90.59 15.03 19.73
CA GLY A 1070 -89.65 14.27 20.56
C GLY A 1070 -90.03 14.25 22.04
N ARG A 1071 -89.23 13.53 22.85
CA ARG A 1071 -89.48 13.33 24.30
C ARG A 1071 -88.25 13.61 25.15
N LEU A 1072 -88.48 13.99 26.42
CA LEU A 1072 -87.43 14.11 27.43
C LEU A 1072 -87.74 13.18 28.61
N GLU A 1073 -86.75 12.43 29.07
CA GLU A 1073 -86.86 11.56 30.24
C GLU A 1073 -85.82 11.94 31.30
N PHE A 1074 -86.23 12.25 32.52
CA PHE A 1074 -85.36 12.53 33.65
C PHE A 1074 -85.49 11.42 34.70
N ALA A 1075 -84.41 10.70 35.01
CA ALA A 1075 -84.42 9.64 36.04
C ALA A 1075 -84.21 10.16 37.47
N ARG A 1076 -84.07 11.48 37.63
CA ARG A 1076 -83.96 12.24 38.88
C ARG A 1076 -84.76 13.54 38.71
N GLU A 1077 -85.05 14.21 39.82
CA GLU A 1077 -85.75 15.51 39.79
C GLU A 1077 -84.94 16.55 38.99
N LEU A 1078 -85.59 17.19 38.00
CA LEU A 1078 -85.03 18.30 37.24
C LEU A 1078 -84.97 19.55 38.12
N SER A 1079 -83.77 20.07 38.36
CA SER A 1079 -83.59 21.38 39.00
C SER A 1079 -83.68 22.49 37.95
N PHE A 1080 -84.82 23.19 37.90
CA PHE A 1080 -85.10 24.25 36.94
C PHE A 1080 -84.93 25.63 37.61
N GLN A 1081 -83.75 26.20 37.44
CA GLN A 1081 -83.27 27.42 38.13
C GLN A 1081 -83.35 28.68 37.25
N GLY A 1082 -83.59 28.54 35.94
CA GLY A 1082 -83.71 29.63 34.99
C GLY A 1082 -83.89 29.14 33.55
N GLY A 1083 -84.37 30.02 32.66
CA GLY A 1083 -84.67 29.68 31.26
C GLY A 1083 -86.15 29.32 31.01
N ARG A 1084 -86.49 28.86 29.79
CA ARG A 1084 -87.85 28.45 29.38
C ARG A 1084 -87.94 26.94 29.09
N ILE A 1085 -89.08 26.31 29.36
CA ILE A 1085 -89.42 24.96 28.88
C ILE A 1085 -90.77 25.03 28.16
N GLY A 1086 -90.85 24.58 26.91
CA GLY A 1086 -92.08 24.57 26.11
C GLY A 1086 -92.06 23.74 24.83
N GLY A 1087 -93.19 23.70 24.13
CA GLY A 1087 -93.43 22.98 22.87
C GLY A 1087 -94.75 22.19 22.87
N ASN A 1088 -95.51 22.25 21.77
CA ASN A 1088 -96.75 21.48 21.59
C ASN A 1088 -96.47 19.96 21.60
N GLY A 1089 -97.27 19.21 22.36
CA GLY A 1089 -97.24 17.73 22.37
C GLY A 1089 -95.97 17.12 22.96
N LEU A 1090 -95.08 17.93 23.54
CA LEU A 1090 -93.88 17.48 24.22
C LEU A 1090 -94.27 16.65 25.44
N THR A 1091 -93.82 15.40 25.49
CA THR A 1091 -93.89 14.58 26.71
C THR A 1091 -92.55 14.61 27.44
N LEU A 1092 -92.54 15.29 28.58
CA LEU A 1092 -91.53 15.20 29.62
C LEU A 1092 -91.89 14.01 30.53
N PHE A 1093 -90.91 13.28 31.04
CA PHE A 1093 -91.10 12.18 32.01
C PHE A 1093 -90.16 12.38 33.22
N GLY A 1094 -90.66 12.12 34.43
CA GLY A 1094 -89.95 12.36 35.69
C GLY A 1094 -90.22 13.74 36.29
N ASN A 1095 -89.82 13.94 37.54
CA ASN A 1095 -90.27 15.08 38.34
C ASN A 1095 -89.52 16.38 38.03
N ILE A 1096 -90.19 17.53 38.17
CA ILE A 1096 -89.60 18.86 37.94
C ILE A 1096 -89.75 19.74 39.19
N ARG A 1097 -88.66 20.37 39.62
CA ARG A 1097 -88.64 21.43 40.63
C ARG A 1097 -88.24 22.76 39.99
N ASN A 1098 -89.22 23.62 39.77
CA ASN A 1098 -89.03 24.97 39.25
C ASN A 1098 -88.74 25.96 40.39
N THR A 1099 -87.50 26.41 40.50
CA THR A 1099 -87.01 27.35 41.51
C THR A 1099 -86.78 28.76 40.98
N GLY A 1100 -86.74 28.94 39.65
CA GLY A 1100 -86.39 30.22 39.01
C GLY A 1100 -86.61 30.29 37.49
N GLY A 1101 -87.22 29.27 36.89
CA GLY A 1101 -87.47 29.17 35.46
C GLY A 1101 -88.92 29.43 35.04
N ARG A 1102 -89.15 29.47 33.73
CA ARG A 1102 -90.46 29.68 33.10
C ARG A 1102 -90.95 28.41 32.39
N THR A 1103 -91.92 27.72 32.97
CA THR A 1103 -92.68 26.69 32.26
C THR A 1103 -93.72 27.38 31.40
N ALA A 1104 -93.74 27.11 30.10
CA ALA A 1104 -94.68 27.72 29.16
C ALA A 1104 -95.11 26.64 28.16
N PRO A 1105 -96.35 26.13 28.21
CA PRO A 1105 -96.83 25.13 27.26
C PRO A 1105 -96.76 25.61 25.80
N GLY A 1106 -97.00 24.69 24.87
CA GLY A 1106 -97.22 25.07 23.47
C GLY A 1106 -96.08 25.83 22.78
N ARG A 1107 -96.46 26.62 21.79
CA ARG A 1107 -95.64 27.55 20.99
C ARG A 1107 -96.49 28.77 20.58
N SER A 1108 -97.49 29.14 21.38
CA SER A 1108 -98.76 29.78 20.96
C SER A 1108 -99.51 28.98 19.90
N SER A 1109 -100.55 28.21 20.22
CA SER A 1109 -101.00 27.68 21.51
C SER A 1109 -100.84 26.14 21.54
N GLY A 1110 -100.83 25.51 22.72
CA GLY A 1110 -100.99 24.05 22.84
C GLY A 1110 -100.51 23.43 24.16
N ALA A 1111 -100.69 22.12 24.35
CA ALA A 1111 -100.32 21.45 25.59
C ALA A 1111 -98.85 21.02 25.67
N LEU A 1112 -98.35 21.03 26.92
CA LEU A 1112 -97.08 20.43 27.36
C LEU A 1112 -97.40 19.36 28.39
N THR A 1113 -96.98 18.11 28.15
CA THR A 1113 -97.26 16.99 29.06
C THR A 1113 -96.05 16.66 29.93
N LEU A 1114 -96.29 16.49 31.23
CA LEU A 1114 -95.34 16.05 32.24
C LEU A 1114 -95.85 14.77 32.91
N ASP A 1115 -95.23 13.64 32.58
CA ASP A 1115 -95.48 12.36 33.24
C ASP A 1115 -94.59 12.21 34.49
N GLY A 1116 -95.02 12.83 35.59
CA GLY A 1116 -94.28 12.98 36.85
C GLY A 1116 -94.91 14.05 37.75
N ASP A 1117 -94.26 14.34 38.88
CA ASP A 1117 -94.69 15.41 39.80
C ASP A 1117 -94.12 16.78 39.39
N TYR A 1118 -94.86 17.85 39.65
CA TYR A 1118 -94.49 19.24 39.38
C TYR A 1118 -94.42 20.05 40.68
N VAL A 1119 -93.27 20.67 40.95
CA VAL A 1119 -93.08 21.57 42.10
C VAL A 1119 -92.70 22.96 41.63
N GLN A 1120 -93.60 23.91 41.82
CA GLN A 1120 -93.43 25.33 41.51
C GLN A 1120 -93.10 26.10 42.79
N GLU A 1121 -91.84 26.48 42.97
CA GLU A 1121 -91.40 27.30 44.10
C GLU A 1121 -91.51 28.80 43.77
N ARG A 1122 -91.40 29.65 44.80
CA ARG A 1122 -91.65 31.10 44.75
C ARG A 1122 -90.91 31.89 43.65
N GLY A 1123 -89.77 31.40 43.17
CA GLY A 1123 -89.01 32.03 42.09
C GLY A 1123 -89.44 31.61 40.67
N GLY A 1124 -90.21 30.53 40.53
CA GLY A 1124 -90.67 30.02 39.24
C GLY A 1124 -91.82 30.85 38.65
N THR A 1125 -91.91 30.85 37.32
CA THR A 1125 -93.08 31.32 36.56
C THR A 1125 -93.71 30.17 35.77
N MET A 1126 -95.03 30.16 35.68
CA MET A 1126 -95.80 29.41 34.69
C MET A 1126 -96.45 30.44 33.77
N GLU A 1127 -96.22 30.35 32.47
CA GLU A 1127 -96.82 31.21 31.45
C GLU A 1127 -97.90 30.41 30.71
N ILE A 1128 -99.00 31.08 30.34
CA ILE A 1128 -100.14 30.51 29.62
C ILE A 1128 -100.63 31.51 28.57
N GLU A 1129 -100.69 31.08 27.32
CA GLU A 1129 -101.15 31.87 26.17
C GLU A 1129 -102.59 31.47 25.79
N LEU A 1130 -103.51 32.44 25.68
CA LEU A 1130 -104.93 32.26 25.36
C LEU A 1130 -105.28 32.89 23.99
N GLY A 1131 -105.66 32.07 23.01
CA GLY A 1131 -106.13 32.49 21.67
C GLY A 1131 -107.57 32.05 21.33
N GLY A 1132 -108.24 31.36 22.25
CA GLY A 1132 -109.61 30.86 22.11
C GLY A 1132 -109.99 29.97 23.30
N LEU A 1133 -111.06 29.19 23.16
CA LEU A 1133 -111.69 28.44 24.26
C LEU A 1133 -111.34 26.94 24.28
N VAL A 1134 -110.74 26.41 23.21
CA VAL A 1134 -110.42 24.97 23.10
C VAL A 1134 -109.03 24.66 23.69
N PRO A 1135 -108.94 23.92 24.81
CA PRO A 1135 -107.65 23.53 25.41
C PRO A 1135 -106.82 22.66 24.45
N ASP A 1136 -105.49 22.78 24.51
CA ASP A 1136 -104.49 22.11 23.65
C ASP A 1136 -104.53 22.52 22.16
N VAL A 1137 -105.50 23.36 21.76
CA VAL A 1137 -105.64 23.82 20.36
C VAL A 1137 -105.58 25.34 20.26
N GLU A 1138 -106.45 26.03 20.99
CA GLU A 1138 -106.60 27.50 20.96
C GLU A 1138 -106.03 28.16 22.22
N HIS A 1139 -105.79 27.41 23.30
CA HIS A 1139 -105.10 27.91 24.48
C HIS A 1139 -104.20 26.85 25.14
N ASP A 1140 -103.20 27.33 25.87
CA ASP A 1140 -102.15 26.53 26.49
C ASP A 1140 -102.62 25.67 27.67
N VAL A 1141 -102.02 24.48 27.82
CA VAL A 1141 -102.32 23.57 28.94
C VAL A 1141 -101.06 22.87 29.44
N LEU A 1142 -100.77 22.99 30.74
CA LEU A 1142 -99.78 22.15 31.42
C LEU A 1142 -100.43 20.87 31.95
N VAL A 1143 -100.18 19.73 31.31
CA VAL A 1143 -100.77 18.43 31.65
C VAL A 1143 -99.80 17.64 32.53
N VAL A 1144 -99.98 17.68 33.85
CA VAL A 1144 -99.22 16.90 34.83
C VAL A 1144 -99.95 15.59 35.15
N THR A 1145 -99.24 14.47 35.32
CA THR A 1145 -99.85 13.18 35.72
C THR A 1145 -99.74 12.89 37.22
N GLY A 1146 -98.70 13.41 37.89
CA GLY A 1146 -98.46 13.29 39.33
C GLY A 1146 -99.09 14.41 40.16
N ASP A 1147 -98.47 14.72 41.30
CA ASP A 1147 -98.86 15.83 42.18
C ASP A 1147 -98.32 17.18 41.66
N ALA A 1148 -99.13 18.23 41.79
CA ALA A 1148 -98.76 19.60 41.47
C ALA A 1148 -98.67 20.45 42.75
N ALA A 1149 -97.46 20.65 43.27
CA ALA A 1149 -97.19 21.59 44.34
C ALA A 1149 -97.04 23.01 43.74
N LEU A 1150 -98.02 23.88 43.96
CA LEU A 1150 -98.12 25.22 43.38
C LEU A 1150 -97.57 26.31 44.32
N GLY A 1151 -97.09 27.38 43.70
CA GLY A 1151 -96.40 28.52 44.31
C GLY A 1151 -95.88 29.46 43.23
N GLY A 1152 -95.11 30.50 43.56
CA GLY A 1152 -94.52 31.38 42.55
C GLY A 1152 -95.54 32.14 41.70
N THR A 1153 -95.20 32.44 40.45
CA THR A 1153 -96.05 33.24 39.56
C THR A 1153 -96.75 32.39 38.50
N MET A 1154 -98.03 32.64 38.26
CA MET A 1154 -98.70 32.32 36.99
C MET A 1154 -98.91 33.62 36.21
N GLU A 1155 -98.59 33.62 34.92
CA GLU A 1155 -98.70 34.76 34.00
C GLU A 1155 -99.55 34.35 32.79
N ILE A 1156 -100.55 35.16 32.47
CA ILE A 1156 -101.57 34.89 31.46
C ILE A 1156 -101.41 35.93 30.35
N LEU A 1157 -101.29 35.46 29.11
CA LEU A 1157 -101.12 36.29 27.91
C LEU A 1157 -102.28 36.05 26.95
N LEU A 1158 -102.68 37.09 26.20
CA LEU A 1158 -103.62 36.97 25.09
C LEU A 1158 -102.84 36.96 23.78
N ILE A 1159 -103.25 36.11 22.85
CA ILE A 1159 -102.60 35.90 21.55
C ILE A 1159 -103.63 35.95 20.41
N ASP A 1160 -103.14 36.08 19.18
CA ASP A 1160 -103.95 36.08 17.93
C ASP A 1160 -105.14 37.06 17.89
N GLY A 1161 -105.15 38.08 18.76
CA GLY A 1161 -106.24 39.06 18.87
C GLY A 1161 -107.48 38.54 19.61
N PHE A 1162 -107.31 37.56 20.51
CA PHE A 1162 -108.40 36.99 21.29
C PHE A 1162 -108.83 37.91 22.45
N GLU A 1163 -110.14 38.20 22.52
CA GLU A 1163 -110.79 39.01 23.56
C GLU A 1163 -111.68 38.13 24.47
N PRO A 1164 -111.19 37.64 25.63
CA PRO A 1164 -111.98 36.86 26.57
C PRO A 1164 -113.25 37.61 27.03
N GLN A 1165 -114.39 36.93 27.10
CA GLN A 1165 -115.65 37.51 27.58
C GLN A 1165 -115.90 37.14 29.05
N VAL A 1166 -116.59 37.99 29.81
CA VAL A 1166 -116.91 37.72 31.23
C VAL A 1166 -117.75 36.44 31.35
N GLY A 1167 -117.23 35.46 32.08
CA GLY A 1167 -117.79 34.11 32.20
C GLY A 1167 -117.14 33.04 31.29
N ASP A 1168 -116.24 33.42 30.38
CA ASP A 1168 -115.39 32.46 29.65
C ASP A 1168 -114.45 31.75 30.61
N ARG A 1169 -114.14 30.48 30.30
CA ARG A 1169 -113.40 29.57 31.18
C ARG A 1169 -112.34 28.78 30.43
N PHE A 1170 -111.13 28.79 30.99
CA PHE A 1170 -109.94 28.18 30.38
C PHE A 1170 -109.34 27.17 31.36
N THR A 1171 -109.38 25.88 31.05
CA THR A 1171 -108.60 24.89 31.80
C THR A 1171 -107.16 24.95 31.31
N VAL A 1172 -106.25 25.43 32.16
CA VAL A 1172 -104.86 25.78 31.79
C VAL A 1172 -103.82 24.87 32.46
N MET A 1173 -104.24 24.07 33.42
CA MET A 1173 -103.44 23.00 34.02
C MET A 1173 -104.33 21.81 34.37
N THR A 1174 -103.81 20.60 34.26
CA THR A 1174 -104.43 19.39 34.83
C THR A 1174 -103.40 18.61 35.65
N TYR A 1175 -103.83 17.93 36.70
CA TYR A 1175 -102.96 17.16 37.60
C TYR A 1175 -103.66 15.96 38.25
N GLY A 1176 -102.87 15.00 38.74
CA GLY A 1176 -103.38 13.86 39.52
C GLY A 1176 -103.89 14.28 40.91
N SER A 1177 -103.18 15.21 41.54
CA SER A 1177 -103.56 15.97 42.73
C SER A 1177 -102.80 17.30 42.78
N HIS A 1178 -103.14 18.19 43.70
CA HIS A 1178 -102.36 19.41 43.94
C HIS A 1178 -102.18 19.73 45.43
N SER A 1179 -101.22 20.60 45.71
CA SER A 1179 -101.06 21.25 47.01
C SER A 1179 -100.57 22.69 46.82
N GLY A 1180 -101.09 23.63 47.61
CA GLY A 1180 -100.78 25.06 47.43
C GLY A 1180 -101.52 25.72 46.27
N GLU A 1181 -101.20 26.99 46.04
CA GLU A 1181 -101.76 27.88 45.01
C GLU A 1181 -100.61 28.76 44.47
N PHE A 1182 -100.75 29.41 43.31
CA PHE A 1182 -99.72 30.36 42.85
C PHE A 1182 -99.65 31.58 43.80
N ASP A 1183 -98.44 31.93 44.28
CA ASP A 1183 -98.19 33.10 45.15
C ASP A 1183 -98.65 34.42 44.50
N ARG A 1184 -98.65 34.47 43.16
CA ARG A 1184 -99.12 35.59 42.35
C ARG A 1184 -99.72 35.09 41.05
N VAL A 1185 -100.84 35.69 40.64
CA VAL A 1185 -101.37 35.61 39.28
C VAL A 1185 -101.19 36.98 38.62
N ILE A 1186 -100.70 36.98 37.38
CA ILE A 1186 -100.59 38.15 36.52
C ILE A 1186 -101.58 37.92 35.36
N PRO A 1187 -102.75 38.57 35.37
CA PRO A 1187 -103.66 38.55 34.23
C PRO A 1187 -103.10 39.45 33.10
N PRO A 1188 -103.64 39.35 31.88
CA PRO A 1188 -103.40 40.34 30.83
C PRO A 1188 -103.91 41.72 31.26
N CYS A 1189 -103.37 42.79 30.66
CA CYS A 1189 -103.90 44.13 30.86
C CYS A 1189 -105.38 44.20 30.45
N GLY A 1190 -106.18 44.96 31.18
CA GLY A 1190 -107.63 45.05 30.94
C GLY A 1190 -108.47 43.84 31.42
N TYR A 1191 -107.92 42.82 32.09
CA TYR A 1191 -108.70 41.65 32.51
C TYR A 1191 -108.54 41.26 33.99
N GLU A 1192 -109.65 40.83 34.61
CA GLU A 1192 -109.67 40.15 35.90
C GLU A 1192 -110.07 38.67 35.71
N PHE A 1193 -109.30 37.77 36.31
CA PHE A 1193 -109.56 36.33 36.31
C PHE A 1193 -109.70 35.80 37.73
N ALA A 1194 -110.78 35.07 38.01
CA ALA A 1194 -110.82 34.12 39.10
C ALA A 1194 -110.06 32.85 38.71
N VAL A 1195 -109.27 32.30 39.65
CA VAL A 1195 -108.52 31.06 39.46
C VAL A 1195 -109.12 29.98 40.34
N HIS A 1196 -109.70 28.95 39.71
CA HIS A 1196 -110.33 27.82 40.39
C HIS A 1196 -109.35 26.64 40.45
N TYR A 1197 -108.74 26.42 41.62
CA TYR A 1197 -107.93 25.23 41.92
C TYR A 1197 -108.85 24.05 42.24
N ASN A 1198 -109.27 23.33 41.21
CA ASN A 1198 -110.11 22.14 41.36
C ASN A 1198 -109.28 20.92 41.77
N ALA A 1199 -109.95 19.81 42.11
CA ALA A 1199 -109.29 18.58 42.56
C ALA A 1199 -108.28 18.00 41.54
N ASN A 1200 -108.49 18.25 40.25
CA ASN A 1200 -107.70 17.68 39.14
C ASN A 1200 -107.29 18.70 38.06
N ASP A 1201 -107.62 19.98 38.21
CA ASP A 1201 -107.34 21.03 37.22
C ASP A 1201 -107.23 22.42 37.83
N VAL A 1202 -106.52 23.31 37.14
CA VAL A 1202 -106.66 24.77 37.31
C VAL A 1202 -107.48 25.30 36.15
N THR A 1203 -108.62 25.90 36.48
CA THR A 1203 -109.48 26.58 35.51
C THR A 1203 -109.56 28.07 35.82
N LEU A 1204 -109.16 28.90 34.86
CA LEU A 1204 -109.37 30.35 34.89
C LEU A 1204 -110.82 30.65 34.52
N GLU A 1205 -111.41 31.69 35.11
CA GLU A 1205 -112.71 32.25 34.74
C GLU A 1205 -112.60 33.78 34.65
N VAL A 1206 -113.01 34.38 33.53
CA VAL A 1206 -113.01 35.85 33.38
C VAL A 1206 -114.09 36.43 34.29
N THR A 1207 -113.70 37.21 35.30
CA THR A 1207 -114.64 37.85 36.24
C THR A 1207 -114.85 39.33 35.96
N GLY A 1208 -113.97 39.97 35.19
CA GLY A 1208 -114.09 41.36 34.80
C GLY A 1208 -113.25 41.70 33.58
N VAL A 1209 -113.69 42.73 32.85
CA VAL A 1209 -112.89 43.46 31.86
C VAL A 1209 -112.78 44.89 32.40
N GLY A 1210 -111.57 45.40 32.50
CA GLY A 1210 -111.17 46.53 33.33
C GLY A 1210 -111.14 47.86 32.57
N VAL A 1211 -112.00 48.77 33.02
CA VAL A 1211 -112.15 50.19 32.61
C VAL A 1211 -110.85 50.88 32.17
N LEU A 1212 -110.94 51.62 31.05
CA LEU A 1212 -109.93 52.54 30.50
C LEU A 1212 -109.28 53.42 31.57
N ARG A 1213 -108.00 53.77 31.39
CA ARG A 1213 -107.32 54.79 32.22
C ARG A 1213 -107.40 56.15 31.52
N PRO A 1214 -107.41 57.29 32.24
CA PRO A 1214 -107.34 58.60 31.60
C PRO A 1214 -106.07 58.72 30.73
N GLY A 1215 -106.25 58.93 29.42
CA GLY A 1215 -105.20 58.98 28.41
C GLY A 1215 -104.92 57.67 27.65
N ASP A 1216 -105.44 56.54 28.13
CA ASP A 1216 -105.42 55.19 27.55
C ASP A 1216 -106.84 54.93 27.02
N LEU A 1217 -107.10 55.38 25.78
CA LEU A 1217 -108.42 55.47 25.15
C LEU A 1217 -108.76 54.23 24.31
N ASP A 1218 -107.78 53.51 23.77
CA ASP A 1218 -108.05 52.25 23.06
C ASP A 1218 -107.97 51.00 23.93
N GLY A 1219 -107.32 51.08 25.10
CA GLY A 1219 -107.38 50.09 26.17
C GLY A 1219 -106.19 49.12 26.23
N ASP A 1220 -105.14 49.32 25.42
CA ASP A 1220 -103.98 48.42 25.40
C ASP A 1220 -103.02 48.56 26.61
N CYS A 1221 -103.22 49.61 27.41
CA CYS A 1221 -102.52 49.94 28.65
C CYS A 1221 -101.09 50.51 28.55
N ASP A 1222 -100.62 50.95 27.37
CA ASP A 1222 -99.69 52.09 27.30
C ASP A 1222 -100.41 53.42 26.93
N ILE A 1223 -99.71 54.44 26.39
CA ILE A 1223 -100.27 55.74 25.99
C ILE A 1223 -99.43 56.26 24.80
N ASP A 1224 -100.02 56.24 23.61
CA ASP A 1224 -99.30 56.25 22.33
C ASP A 1224 -100.03 57.09 21.24
N LEU A 1225 -99.49 57.09 20.02
CA LEU A 1225 -100.09 57.71 18.84
C LEU A 1225 -101.50 57.17 18.51
N ASP A 1226 -101.86 55.95 18.90
CA ASP A 1226 -103.15 55.34 18.61
C ASP A 1226 -104.28 55.86 19.54
N ASP A 1227 -103.99 56.14 20.81
CA ASP A 1227 -104.87 56.96 21.68
C ASP A 1227 -105.08 58.36 21.10
N TYR A 1228 -104.01 58.99 20.61
CA TYR A 1228 -104.12 60.28 19.94
C TYR A 1228 -105.00 60.24 18.69
N LYS A 1229 -105.16 59.09 18.01
CA LYS A 1229 -106.14 58.95 16.90
C LYS A 1229 -107.59 59.00 17.40
N ARG A 1230 -107.87 58.57 18.63
CA ARG A 1230 -109.19 58.70 19.27
C ARG A 1230 -109.44 60.10 19.81
N VAL A 1231 -108.43 60.74 20.41
CA VAL A 1231 -108.52 62.14 20.85
C VAL A 1231 -108.66 63.11 19.67
N ALA A 1232 -107.97 62.88 18.55
CA ALA A 1232 -107.94 63.79 17.40
C ALA A 1232 -109.31 64.26 16.84
N PRO A 1233 -110.33 63.40 16.62
CA PRO A 1233 -111.66 63.84 16.21
C PRO A 1233 -112.46 64.56 17.33
N CYS A 1234 -112.02 64.43 18.58
CA CYS A 1234 -112.69 64.98 19.77
C CYS A 1234 -112.28 66.42 20.11
N ILE A 1235 -111.19 66.93 19.53
CA ILE A 1235 -110.70 68.30 19.75
C ILE A 1235 -111.73 69.33 19.26
N GLY A 1236 -112.52 69.87 20.18
CA GLY A 1236 -113.49 70.95 19.92
C GLY A 1236 -112.87 72.35 20.03
N GLY A 1237 -111.90 72.51 20.92
CA GLY A 1237 -111.36 73.80 21.35
C GLY A 1237 -112.19 74.45 22.47
N PRO A 1238 -111.70 75.55 23.05
CA PRO A 1238 -112.12 75.98 24.38
C PRO A 1238 -113.55 76.53 24.41
N GLY A 1239 -114.34 76.03 25.35
CA GLY A 1239 -115.77 76.27 25.53
C GLY A 1239 -116.70 75.34 24.73
N VAL A 1240 -116.21 74.19 24.24
CA VAL A 1240 -117.01 73.22 23.47
C VAL A 1240 -117.41 72.03 24.35
N GLU A 1241 -118.39 72.23 25.22
CA GLU A 1241 -118.92 71.25 26.20
C GLU A 1241 -119.70 70.05 25.58
N VAL A 1242 -119.46 69.68 24.31
CA VAL A 1242 -120.17 68.60 23.61
C VAL A 1242 -119.32 67.98 22.47
N PRO A 1243 -119.36 66.64 22.28
CA PRO A 1243 -118.56 65.95 21.26
C PRO A 1243 -118.68 66.54 19.84
N PRO A 1244 -117.55 66.91 19.19
CA PRO A 1244 -117.54 67.30 17.78
C PRO A 1244 -118.06 66.20 16.85
N GLN A 1245 -118.56 66.59 15.67
CA GLN A 1245 -119.16 65.66 14.71
C GLN A 1245 -118.10 64.72 14.09
N GLY A 1246 -117.90 63.56 14.71
CA GLY A 1246 -116.93 62.54 14.30
C GLY A 1246 -116.17 61.90 15.47
N CYS A 1247 -116.23 62.51 16.66
CA CYS A 1247 -115.78 61.96 17.93
C CYS A 1247 -116.78 60.92 18.46
N ASP A 1248 -116.31 59.91 19.18
CA ASP A 1248 -117.18 59.05 20.00
C ASP A 1248 -117.51 59.75 21.33
N PRO A 1249 -118.77 59.75 21.82
CA PRO A 1249 -119.11 60.38 23.09
C PRO A 1249 -118.35 59.87 24.31
N ASP A 1250 -117.92 58.59 24.32
CA ASP A 1250 -117.16 58.04 25.43
C ASP A 1250 -115.66 58.40 25.31
N ASP A 1251 -115.10 58.41 24.09
CA ASP A 1251 -113.75 58.96 23.82
C ASP A 1251 -113.68 60.45 24.20
N PHE A 1252 -114.75 61.24 23.98
CA PHE A 1252 -114.80 62.66 24.39
C PHE A 1252 -114.64 62.85 25.90
N ILE A 1253 -115.26 61.98 26.70
CA ILE A 1253 -115.21 62.03 28.16
C ILE A 1253 -113.86 61.52 28.68
N ALA A 1254 -113.22 60.59 27.98
CA ALA A 1254 -111.87 60.12 28.29
C ALA A 1254 -110.76 61.08 27.83
N ALA A 1255 -111.08 62.02 26.93
CA ALA A 1255 -110.16 63.00 26.35
C ALA A 1255 -110.14 64.36 27.07
N ASP A 1256 -111.10 64.67 27.95
CA ASP A 1256 -110.99 65.76 28.94
C ASP A 1256 -110.06 65.27 30.06
N LEU A 1257 -108.82 65.79 30.09
CA LEU A 1257 -107.76 65.31 30.97
C LEU A 1257 -107.47 66.23 32.15
N ASP A 1258 -108.15 67.38 32.25
CA ASP A 1258 -108.04 68.26 33.42
C ASP A 1258 -109.37 68.71 34.06
N ASP A 1259 -110.47 68.03 33.71
CA ASP A 1259 -111.82 68.15 34.29
C ASP A 1259 -112.48 69.54 34.08
N ASP A 1260 -112.20 70.23 32.94
CA ASP A 1260 -112.85 71.52 32.60
C ASP A 1260 -113.98 71.47 31.56
N PHE A 1261 -114.39 70.25 31.17
CA PHE A 1261 -115.57 69.87 30.37
C PHE A 1261 -115.52 70.19 28.86
N ASP A 1262 -114.38 70.63 28.33
CA ASP A 1262 -114.12 70.62 26.89
C ASP A 1262 -112.82 69.89 26.53
N VAL A 1263 -112.55 69.70 25.24
CA VAL A 1263 -111.36 69.00 24.75
C VAL A 1263 -110.60 69.94 23.81
N ASP A 1264 -109.47 70.43 24.30
CA ASP A 1264 -108.72 71.58 23.77
C ASP A 1264 -107.22 71.24 23.59
N VAL A 1265 -106.41 72.24 23.25
CA VAL A 1265 -104.94 72.14 23.20
C VAL A 1265 -104.30 71.84 24.57
N LYS A 1266 -105.02 72.05 25.68
CA LYS A 1266 -104.64 71.73 27.07
C LYS A 1266 -104.57 70.21 27.26
N ASP A 1267 -105.65 69.52 26.92
CA ASP A 1267 -105.79 68.07 27.04
C ASP A 1267 -104.88 67.35 26.06
N VAL A 1268 -104.84 67.80 24.80
CA VAL A 1268 -103.91 67.23 23.81
C VAL A 1268 -102.45 67.37 24.26
N ARG A 1269 -102.08 68.49 24.89
CA ARG A 1269 -100.74 68.67 25.46
C ARG A 1269 -100.51 67.73 26.64
N ASP A 1270 -101.51 67.52 27.50
CA ASP A 1270 -101.34 66.75 28.72
C ASP A 1270 -101.45 65.23 28.47
N LEU A 1271 -102.15 64.80 27.43
CA LEU A 1271 -102.00 63.50 26.77
C LEU A 1271 -100.55 63.31 26.28
N PHE A 1272 -100.00 64.25 25.51
CA PHE A 1272 -98.59 64.20 25.07
C PHE A 1272 -97.58 64.28 26.23
N ASN A 1273 -97.98 64.69 27.44
CA ASN A 1273 -97.15 64.60 28.65
C ASN A 1273 -97.21 63.22 29.32
N LEU A 1274 -98.19 62.39 28.98
CA LEU A 1274 -98.35 61.00 29.43
C LEU A 1274 -97.68 59.98 28.49
N PHE A 1275 -97.41 60.34 27.24
CA PHE A 1275 -96.72 59.51 26.24
C PHE A 1275 -95.43 58.88 26.80
N ALA A 1276 -95.39 57.55 26.84
CA ALA A 1276 -94.22 56.81 27.29
C ALA A 1276 -93.16 56.70 26.17
N PRO A 1277 -91.87 56.99 26.43
CA PRO A 1277 -90.81 56.64 25.50
C PRO A 1277 -90.50 55.13 25.57
N SER A 1278 -90.84 54.40 24.50
CA SER A 1278 -90.58 52.97 24.28
C SER A 1278 -89.11 52.56 24.43
#